data_AF-A0A845KZM5-F1
#
_entry.id   AF-A0A845KZM5-F1
#
_cell.length_a   1.000
_cell.length_b   1.000
_cell.length_c   1.000
_cell.angle_alpha   90.00
_cell.angle_beta   90.00
_cell.angle_gamma   90.00
#
_symmetry.space_group_name_H-M   'P 1'
#
loop_
_entity.id
_entity.type
_entity.pdbx_description
1 polymer ?
#
loop_
_entity_poly.entity_id
_entity_poly.type
_entity_poly.pdbx_seq_one_letter_code
_entity_poly.pdbx_strand_id
1 'polypeptide(L)'
;MKKKYTLEEHLHRTSKHHDTNHSLESVYDLQKRKLTRYLSSVVTTYPTYSTHDTWHSANIVSAIENILGKERIKKLSGIDTFLILMCSYMHDIGMLYTDREVRKIWATKEFQQLLYEYQTDDTTVGKAAKLLLEATGKEDELTWPLNIKQAITIVLMEYFRPQHGRRIQTLTDEANQIGELLRVEDSFLPGRIIKVINKIAMAHTGSFEEMLSGLVMVDTFAGEEFHPRLIAWLLRMGDLCDLDNDRFNRIGIATFGTLQDENLAHYFKHCSVETLYISIDKIRVIADINKKAIREECASDWMKDDAIDNKEQFQRRWMKVYQQTIREHVNWKNWMESEINAAKLNVNKIFPKHWSRKIPEIEYTILLNGEKISSGNENLRFSFSQEKAYSLIENISIYQNEGLIFLRELIQNAIDASKIQIWREIKEKVPEGKYELSPFQVARMFPGIFERHAVRISARYHEESDCVDFAIEDAGVGISVEEFQEHILKTGNSWKNRKKYKKEFETMPEWLKPTGAFGIGLHTVFTVTDEMKIYTKSDCEEQTNEMLLYSGKKSGYAFCQKAEEPRSRGTKIFFSFHLNQAQKEQCFGEMESSYLKEYGGEYEKLMINRINQYCITPIVPIYFNDMEYMLPELTASTWCNELTYYEGENLRGNVDADNRFEYCFGYNYRYIVIYDKKMRYLIHFKIPQYGENRSETLSYQLCRQYNVLSFMGMHIEDNIDITGNFFEIAYMDILSGEGSAVIDASRMKLTYEAKRQIEQSVVDAVSYAKECYLRFMIDQHQDDVVSAYRAGIKELAEEYDAGAISENKVWQEMCKKKKMIFPAIDSRQVKSLEVRVVTYLMSLNFVDEVLKKDIQKLQKSVAEETNVDSFEILPKLEIKAFDFLDYLLKKWKGDWKVSRYSFMRSYFDNQMLDILRHYCGIWAQMIIQYVLKSRRMNDREEMWHDRIKQEFDRRFPNMSQWRKTKYVPEEVLRMLITYRGIDERVNGRGNTAIPVLESVLFPGSAISFREWIYRGSYRSNPLMSLELDQPYLYLLLDIPKDPQVSNLERKVWNLYVKDSIYGTFRYDMVRPDSAGKLIDEKSVNISGENNNLVYDCIPMLKRYAVTALEKSRQGLDICMEVFDKENQGVRAGKKEKWEVYKRFWQIIEDSRHYEREEISVGIPAFDEFKEISNDCQEYNPWLYIQCHYPVVPAWDYQKQIREFMDECNMKAWRAEQCVDEILRRNLTDRVINYLCRIKTDGSVEAREEIRRLYREFLLELFTAWDETMPKG
;
A
#
# COMPACT_ATOMS: atom_id res chain seq x y z
N MET A 1 5.09 -64.87 -42.65
CA MET A 1 4.46 -63.54 -42.47
C MET A 1 3.24 -63.44 -43.37
N LYS A 2 2.03 -63.24 -42.84
CA LYS A 2 0.85 -62.90 -43.66
C LYS A 2 1.09 -61.51 -44.26
N LYS A 3 1.04 -61.33 -45.59
CA LYS A 3 1.14 -60.00 -46.23
C LYS A 3 0.17 -59.02 -45.56
N LYS A 4 0.66 -57.85 -45.10
CA LYS A 4 -0.16 -56.74 -44.57
C LYS A 4 -1.12 -56.29 -45.67
N TYR A 5 -2.39 -56.04 -45.32
CA TYR A 5 -3.38 -55.54 -46.27
C TYR A 5 -3.34 -54.01 -46.23
N THR A 6 -2.61 -53.42 -47.17
CA THR A 6 -2.31 -51.97 -47.26
C THR A 6 -3.36 -51.24 -48.10
N LEU A 7 -3.36 -49.90 -48.05
CA LEU A 7 -4.19 -49.07 -48.93
C LEU A 7 -3.81 -49.27 -50.41
N GLU A 8 -2.52 -49.38 -50.71
CA GLU A 8 -2.05 -49.66 -52.09
C GLU A 8 -2.50 -51.03 -52.60
N GLU A 9 -2.37 -52.08 -51.76
CA GLU A 9 -2.86 -53.42 -52.11
C GLU A 9 -4.39 -53.45 -52.25
N HIS A 10 -5.10 -52.61 -51.48
CA HIS A 10 -6.55 -52.47 -51.62
C HIS A 10 -6.93 -51.81 -52.95
N LEU A 11 -6.27 -50.72 -53.33
CA LEU A 11 -6.47 -50.05 -54.63
C LEU A 11 -6.22 -51.03 -55.79
N HIS A 12 -5.10 -51.77 -55.74
CA HIS A 12 -4.74 -52.80 -56.73
C HIS A 12 -5.75 -53.96 -56.83
N ARG A 13 -6.46 -54.27 -55.74
CA ARG A 13 -7.52 -55.29 -55.77
C ARG A 13 -8.81 -54.74 -56.35
N THR A 14 -9.17 -53.51 -56.01
CA THR A 14 -10.35 -52.84 -56.57
C THR A 14 -10.20 -52.56 -58.06
N SER A 15 -8.98 -52.35 -58.57
CA SER A 15 -8.71 -52.12 -59.99
C SER A 15 -8.90 -53.36 -60.86
N LYS A 16 -8.63 -54.57 -60.35
CA LYS A 16 -8.79 -55.84 -61.10
C LYS A 16 -10.22 -56.13 -61.54
N HIS A 17 -11.20 -55.48 -60.92
CA HIS A 17 -12.62 -55.76 -61.09
C HIS A 17 -13.42 -54.57 -61.65
N HIS A 18 -12.80 -53.40 -61.86
CA HIS A 18 -13.49 -52.19 -62.33
C HIS A 18 -12.54 -51.28 -63.14
N ASP A 19 -12.86 -51.03 -64.41
CA ASP A 19 -12.01 -50.28 -65.35
C ASP A 19 -11.67 -48.86 -64.87
N THR A 20 -12.61 -48.19 -64.18
CA THR A 20 -12.35 -46.86 -63.61
C THR A 20 -11.32 -46.91 -62.48
N ASN A 21 -11.33 -47.97 -61.65
CA ASN A 21 -10.37 -48.12 -60.56
C ASN A 21 -8.98 -48.49 -61.08
N HIS A 22 -8.91 -49.21 -62.21
CA HIS A 22 -7.66 -49.41 -62.94
C HIS A 22 -7.08 -48.10 -63.49
N SER A 23 -7.94 -47.22 -63.99
CA SER A 23 -7.54 -45.89 -64.40
C SER A 23 -7.03 -45.05 -63.20
N LEU A 24 -7.72 -45.12 -62.05
CA LEU A 24 -7.28 -44.44 -60.81
C LEU A 24 -5.90 -44.94 -60.33
N GLU A 25 -5.69 -46.25 -60.31
CA GLU A 25 -4.40 -46.86 -59.96
C GLU A 25 -3.28 -46.38 -60.89
N SER A 26 -3.53 -46.35 -62.20
CA SER A 26 -2.56 -45.88 -63.20
C SER A 26 -2.18 -44.40 -62.98
N VAL A 27 -3.17 -43.55 -62.65
CA VAL A 27 -2.92 -42.14 -62.33
C VAL A 27 -2.12 -42.01 -61.04
N TYR A 28 -2.47 -42.78 -60.00
CA TYR A 28 -1.75 -42.79 -58.74
C TYR A 28 -0.28 -43.19 -58.92
N ASP A 29 0.00 -44.29 -59.63
CA ASP A 29 1.37 -44.77 -59.85
C ASP A 29 2.24 -43.75 -60.59
N LEU A 30 1.68 -43.08 -61.60
CA LEU A 30 2.37 -42.04 -62.35
C LEU A 30 2.65 -40.82 -61.47
N GLN A 31 1.64 -40.35 -60.74
CA GLN A 31 1.74 -39.17 -59.90
C GLN A 31 2.63 -39.39 -58.69
N LYS A 32 2.55 -40.54 -58.03
CA LYS A 32 3.45 -40.94 -56.94
C LYS A 32 4.91 -40.82 -57.38
N ARG A 33 5.27 -41.34 -58.56
CA ARG A 33 6.65 -41.24 -59.08
C ARG A 33 7.09 -39.79 -59.31
N LYS A 34 6.19 -38.91 -59.79
CA LYS A 34 6.48 -37.48 -59.95
C LYS A 34 6.65 -36.79 -58.59
N LEU A 35 5.68 -36.96 -57.69
CA LEU A 35 5.67 -36.36 -56.36
C LEU A 35 6.85 -36.82 -55.50
N THR A 36 7.25 -38.09 -55.57
CA THR A 36 8.49 -38.59 -54.92
C THR A 36 9.71 -37.78 -55.33
N ARG A 37 9.84 -37.44 -56.62
CA ARG A 37 10.96 -36.62 -57.09
C ARG A 37 10.84 -35.17 -56.62
N TYR A 38 9.65 -34.58 -56.70
CA TYR A 38 9.47 -33.17 -56.37
C TYR A 38 9.56 -32.89 -54.86
N LEU A 39 8.98 -33.75 -54.01
CA LEU A 39 9.08 -33.62 -52.56
C LEU A 39 10.52 -33.76 -52.06
N SER A 40 11.37 -34.53 -52.75
CA SER A 40 12.80 -34.59 -52.42
C SER A 40 13.51 -33.22 -52.52
N SER A 41 12.97 -32.30 -53.33
CA SER A 41 13.50 -30.93 -53.44
C SER A 41 13.13 -30.04 -52.24
N VAL A 42 12.11 -30.39 -51.44
CA VAL A 42 11.70 -29.59 -50.26
C VAL A 42 12.83 -29.44 -49.25
N VAL A 43 13.69 -30.46 -49.12
CA VAL A 43 14.89 -30.44 -48.26
C VAL A 43 15.87 -29.33 -48.66
N THR A 44 15.85 -28.88 -49.92
CA THR A 44 16.72 -27.79 -50.38
C THR A 44 16.21 -26.41 -49.97
N THR A 45 14.89 -26.25 -49.87
CA THR A 45 14.22 -24.99 -49.49
C THR A 45 13.92 -24.89 -47.99
N TYR A 46 13.85 -26.03 -47.27
CA TYR A 46 13.58 -26.09 -45.82
C TYR A 46 14.61 -26.94 -45.06
N PRO A 47 15.91 -26.60 -45.11
CA PRO A 47 16.96 -27.45 -44.55
C PRO A 47 16.99 -27.52 -43.01
N THR A 48 16.33 -26.60 -42.30
CA THR A 48 16.28 -26.55 -40.82
C THR A 48 14.99 -27.09 -40.21
N TYR A 49 14.08 -27.65 -41.01
CA TYR A 49 12.85 -28.30 -40.55
C TYR A 49 12.88 -29.80 -40.81
N SER A 50 11.83 -30.48 -40.36
CA SER A 50 11.66 -31.91 -40.61
C SER A 50 11.66 -32.23 -42.11
N THR A 51 12.03 -33.45 -42.48
CA THR A 51 12.04 -33.96 -43.85
C THR A 51 10.61 -34.15 -44.32
N HIS A 52 10.05 -33.16 -44.99
CA HIS A 52 8.74 -33.23 -45.69
C HIS A 52 8.93 -33.92 -47.05
N ASP A 53 9.61 -35.05 -47.03
CA ASP A 53 10.02 -35.81 -48.20
C ASP A 53 9.08 -37.00 -48.45
N THR A 54 9.51 -37.91 -49.32
CA THR A 54 8.69 -39.08 -49.69
C THR A 54 8.48 -40.05 -48.51
N TRP A 55 9.40 -40.08 -47.54
CA TRP A 55 9.29 -40.95 -46.37
C TRP A 55 8.20 -40.43 -45.44
N HIS A 56 8.12 -39.12 -45.23
CA HIS A 56 7.03 -38.51 -44.46
C HIS A 56 5.65 -38.87 -45.02
N SER A 57 5.45 -38.74 -46.33
CA SER A 57 4.19 -39.14 -46.99
C SER A 57 3.88 -40.64 -46.79
N ALA A 58 4.91 -41.50 -46.80
CA ALA A 58 4.73 -42.94 -46.56
C ALA A 58 4.39 -43.25 -45.09
N ASN A 59 4.97 -42.53 -44.13
CA ASN A 59 4.66 -42.65 -42.71
C ASN A 59 3.22 -42.23 -42.41
N ILE A 60 2.74 -41.13 -43.01
CA ILE A 60 1.33 -40.71 -42.95
C ILE A 60 0.42 -41.84 -43.41
N VAL A 61 0.71 -42.43 -44.58
CA VAL A 61 -0.09 -43.56 -45.11
C VAL A 61 -0.07 -44.74 -44.14
N SER A 62 1.10 -45.09 -43.58
CA SER A 62 1.22 -46.17 -42.59
C SER A 62 0.42 -45.89 -41.31
N ALA A 63 0.44 -44.64 -40.81
CA ALA A 63 -0.35 -44.21 -39.67
C ALA A 63 -1.87 -44.33 -39.95
N ILE A 64 -2.32 -43.86 -41.12
CA ILE A 64 -3.71 -43.98 -41.57
C ILE A 64 -4.13 -45.46 -41.68
N GLU A 65 -3.29 -46.32 -42.25
CA GLU A 65 -3.53 -47.76 -42.31
C GLU A 65 -3.72 -48.40 -40.94
N ASN A 66 -2.93 -47.97 -39.95
CA ASN A 66 -2.99 -48.48 -38.58
C ASN A 66 -4.24 -47.95 -37.84
N ILE A 67 -4.63 -46.69 -38.07
CA ILE A 67 -5.87 -46.08 -37.53
C ILE A 67 -7.12 -46.77 -38.11
N LEU A 68 -7.10 -47.10 -39.41
CA LEU A 68 -8.22 -47.77 -40.08
C LEU A 68 -8.28 -49.26 -39.74
N GLY A 69 -7.12 -49.94 -39.75
CA GLY A 69 -7.02 -51.38 -39.67
C GLY A 69 -7.63 -52.10 -40.88
N LYS A 70 -7.28 -53.39 -41.02
CA LYS A 70 -7.61 -54.21 -42.20
C LYS A 70 -9.11 -54.20 -42.57
N GLU A 71 -10.00 -54.25 -41.59
CA GLU A 71 -11.44 -54.37 -41.84
C GLU A 71 -12.09 -53.06 -42.30
N ARG A 72 -11.53 -51.88 -41.95
CA ARG A 72 -12.03 -50.61 -42.49
C ARG A 72 -11.41 -50.28 -43.85
N ILE A 73 -10.14 -50.64 -44.06
CA ILE A 73 -9.50 -50.48 -45.37
C ILE A 73 -10.33 -51.18 -46.45
N LYS A 74 -10.78 -52.43 -46.23
CA LYS A 74 -11.64 -53.17 -47.17
C LYS A 74 -13.00 -52.53 -47.46
N LYS A 75 -13.46 -51.59 -46.63
CA LYS A 75 -14.75 -50.90 -46.77
C LYS A 75 -14.63 -49.58 -47.51
N LEU A 76 -13.42 -49.14 -47.83
CA LEU A 76 -13.20 -47.96 -48.66
C LEU A 76 -13.58 -48.30 -50.11
N SER A 77 -14.09 -47.32 -50.84
CA SER A 77 -14.22 -47.41 -52.29
C SER A 77 -12.85 -47.28 -52.96
N GLY A 78 -12.77 -47.63 -54.26
CA GLY A 78 -11.54 -47.44 -55.03
C GLY A 78 -11.13 -45.97 -55.06
N ILE A 79 -12.11 -45.07 -55.20
CA ILE A 79 -11.89 -43.62 -55.16
C ILE A 79 -11.52 -43.09 -53.76
N ASP A 80 -12.12 -43.59 -52.65
CA ASP A 80 -11.71 -43.20 -51.29
C ASP A 80 -10.22 -43.55 -51.06
N THR A 81 -9.83 -44.75 -51.47
CA THR A 81 -8.46 -45.27 -51.32
C THR A 81 -7.47 -44.46 -52.16
N PHE A 82 -7.84 -44.17 -53.41
CA PHE A 82 -7.07 -43.31 -54.30
C PHE A 82 -6.87 -41.90 -53.69
N LEU A 83 -7.93 -41.28 -53.15
CA LEU A 83 -7.86 -39.95 -52.58
C LEU A 83 -6.99 -39.90 -51.32
N ILE A 84 -7.08 -40.89 -50.42
CA ILE A 84 -6.19 -40.97 -49.24
C ILE A 84 -4.73 -41.00 -49.70
N LEU A 85 -4.41 -41.90 -50.63
CA LEU A 85 -3.05 -42.07 -51.13
C LEU A 85 -2.57 -40.81 -51.86
N MET A 86 -3.34 -40.28 -52.79
CA MET A 86 -2.99 -39.07 -53.54
C MET A 86 -2.82 -37.84 -52.65
N CYS A 87 -3.77 -37.57 -51.75
CA CYS A 87 -3.70 -36.40 -50.87
C CYS A 87 -2.52 -36.50 -49.89
N SER A 88 -2.16 -37.70 -49.43
CA SER A 88 -0.97 -37.90 -48.57
C SER A 88 0.33 -37.48 -49.28
N TYR A 89 0.47 -37.74 -50.57
CA TYR A 89 1.65 -37.29 -51.35
C TYR A 89 1.54 -35.85 -51.88
N MET A 90 0.35 -35.24 -51.87
CA MET A 90 0.15 -33.87 -52.37
C MET A 90 0.11 -32.80 -51.28
N HIS A 91 -0.13 -33.16 -50.01
CA HIS A 91 -0.40 -32.18 -48.95
C HIS A 91 0.73 -31.16 -48.74
N ASP A 92 1.99 -31.59 -48.85
CA ASP A 92 3.16 -30.71 -48.69
C ASP A 92 3.67 -30.06 -49.98
N ILE A 93 3.06 -30.31 -51.14
CA ILE A 93 3.55 -29.72 -52.40
C ILE A 93 3.50 -28.18 -52.36
N GLY A 94 2.63 -27.65 -51.52
CA GLY A 94 2.51 -26.25 -51.12
C GLY A 94 3.78 -25.62 -50.54
N MET A 95 4.79 -26.41 -50.15
CA MET A 95 6.07 -25.93 -49.64
C MET A 95 6.99 -25.46 -50.76
N LEU A 96 6.87 -26.01 -51.97
CA LEU A 96 7.73 -25.62 -53.09
C LEU A 96 7.40 -24.20 -53.58
N TYR A 97 8.42 -23.44 -53.98
CA TYR A 97 8.29 -22.12 -54.59
C TYR A 97 9.32 -21.94 -55.71
N THR A 98 8.99 -21.09 -56.69
CA THR A 98 9.89 -20.78 -57.81
C THR A 98 10.63 -19.47 -57.58
N ASP A 99 11.80 -19.26 -58.21
CA ASP A 99 12.51 -17.97 -58.18
C ASP A 99 11.61 -16.82 -58.69
N ARG A 100 10.80 -17.07 -59.73
CA ARG A 100 9.85 -16.09 -60.25
C ARG A 100 8.81 -15.67 -59.22
N GLU A 101 8.33 -16.61 -58.41
CA GLU A 101 7.40 -16.35 -57.31
C GLU A 101 8.08 -15.53 -56.21
N VAL A 102 9.26 -15.95 -55.76
CA VAL A 102 10.07 -15.24 -54.76
C VAL A 102 10.31 -13.80 -55.17
N ARG A 103 10.75 -13.54 -56.41
CA ARG A 103 10.98 -12.17 -56.91
C ARG A 103 9.72 -11.30 -56.93
N LYS A 104 8.56 -11.89 -57.24
CA LYS A 104 7.29 -11.17 -57.23
C LYS A 104 6.89 -10.79 -55.82
N ILE A 105 6.91 -11.74 -54.88
CA ILE A 105 6.52 -11.48 -53.49
C ILE A 105 7.49 -10.52 -52.80
N TRP A 106 8.77 -10.55 -53.16
CA TRP A 106 9.79 -9.69 -52.53
C TRP A 106 9.46 -8.21 -52.67
N ALA A 107 8.83 -7.80 -53.78
CA ALA A 107 8.43 -6.42 -54.05
C ALA A 107 7.04 -6.05 -53.49
N THR A 108 6.31 -6.99 -52.90
CA THR A 108 4.96 -6.75 -52.36
C THR A 108 5.02 -6.04 -51.01
N LYS A 109 3.98 -5.26 -50.70
CA LYS A 109 3.88 -4.57 -49.39
C LYS A 109 3.76 -5.57 -48.26
N GLU A 110 3.06 -6.67 -48.48
CA GLU A 110 2.82 -7.73 -47.49
C GLU A 110 4.13 -8.37 -47.03
N PHE A 111 5.04 -8.71 -47.95
CA PHE A 111 6.33 -9.30 -47.60
C PHE A 111 7.28 -8.27 -46.95
N GLN A 112 7.28 -7.02 -47.41
CA GLN A 112 8.08 -5.96 -46.80
C GLN A 112 7.60 -5.64 -45.37
N GLN A 113 6.28 -5.60 -45.16
CA GLN A 113 5.68 -5.40 -43.84
C GLN A 113 6.08 -6.52 -42.86
N LEU A 114 6.08 -7.78 -43.31
CA LEU A 114 6.56 -8.92 -42.53
C LEU A 114 8.03 -8.73 -42.07
N LEU A 115 8.91 -8.25 -42.95
CA LEU A 115 10.30 -7.95 -42.58
C LEU A 115 10.40 -6.86 -41.51
N TYR A 116 9.63 -5.78 -41.62
CA TYR A 116 9.62 -4.70 -40.62
C TYR A 116 9.06 -5.16 -39.26
N GLU A 117 8.02 -6.00 -39.28
CA GLU A 117 7.42 -6.56 -38.06
C GLU A 117 8.40 -7.42 -37.28
N TYR A 118 9.23 -8.21 -37.97
CA TYR A 118 10.25 -9.04 -37.32
C TYR A 118 11.53 -8.26 -36.96
N GLN A 119 11.75 -7.05 -37.46
CA GLN A 119 13.02 -6.32 -37.25
C GLN A 119 13.35 -6.06 -35.76
N THR A 120 12.32 -5.90 -34.93
CA THR A 120 12.45 -5.64 -33.49
C THR A 120 12.49 -6.90 -32.64
N ASP A 121 12.38 -8.07 -33.26
CA ASP A 121 12.40 -9.36 -32.56
C ASP A 121 13.84 -9.90 -32.42
N ASP A 122 14.17 -10.40 -31.23
CA ASP A 122 15.50 -10.98 -30.93
C ASP A 122 15.65 -12.43 -31.44
N THR A 123 14.61 -12.97 -32.08
CA THR A 123 14.61 -14.30 -32.69
C THR A 123 15.53 -14.41 -33.91
N THR A 124 15.82 -15.63 -34.34
CA THR A 124 16.56 -15.90 -35.58
C THR A 124 15.94 -15.22 -36.80
N VAL A 125 14.60 -15.23 -36.91
CA VAL A 125 13.89 -14.58 -38.01
C VAL A 125 14.06 -13.07 -37.93
N GLY A 126 14.00 -12.48 -36.73
CA GLY A 126 14.23 -11.04 -36.56
C GLY A 126 15.64 -10.59 -36.90
N LYS A 127 16.66 -11.36 -36.50
CA LYS A 127 18.06 -11.14 -36.93
C LYS A 127 18.23 -11.23 -38.44
N ALA A 128 17.59 -12.21 -39.08
CA ALA A 128 17.60 -12.37 -40.52
C ALA A 128 16.88 -11.20 -41.22
N ALA A 129 15.72 -10.78 -40.74
CA ALA A 129 14.95 -9.67 -41.28
C ALA A 129 15.71 -8.34 -41.15
N LYS A 130 16.31 -8.08 -39.98
CA LYS A 130 17.18 -6.92 -39.73
C LYS A 130 18.35 -6.89 -40.70
N LEU A 131 19.06 -8.01 -40.85
CA LEU A 131 20.18 -8.12 -41.80
C LEU A 131 19.74 -7.80 -43.24
N LEU A 132 18.56 -8.27 -43.66
CA LEU A 132 18.03 -8.03 -45.01
C LEU A 132 17.54 -6.58 -45.23
N LEU A 133 16.98 -5.94 -44.20
CA LEU A 133 16.56 -4.53 -44.25
C LEU A 133 17.76 -3.57 -44.24
N GLU A 134 18.81 -3.92 -43.49
CA GLU A 134 20.06 -3.15 -43.41
C GLU A 134 21.05 -3.43 -44.55
N ALA A 135 20.74 -4.39 -45.43
CA ALA A 135 21.62 -4.85 -46.50
C ALA A 135 21.99 -3.79 -47.56
N THR A 136 21.41 -2.60 -47.50
CA THR A 136 21.81 -1.47 -48.34
C THR A 136 23.10 -0.82 -47.79
N GLY A 137 24.26 -1.37 -48.16
CA GLY A 137 25.54 -0.64 -48.13
C GLY A 137 26.61 -1.06 -47.11
N LYS A 138 26.60 -2.31 -46.60
CA LYS A 138 27.73 -2.85 -45.81
C LYS A 138 28.47 -3.95 -46.60
N GLU A 139 29.53 -3.58 -47.29
CA GLU A 139 30.36 -4.49 -48.12
C GLU A 139 31.63 -5.02 -47.38
N ASP A 140 31.88 -4.61 -46.13
CA ASP A 140 33.20 -4.78 -45.49
C ASP A 140 33.47 -6.16 -44.84
N GLU A 141 32.48 -7.07 -44.76
CA GLU A 141 32.65 -8.40 -44.15
C GLU A 141 32.75 -9.51 -45.22
N LEU A 142 33.86 -10.26 -45.22
CA LEU A 142 34.15 -11.28 -46.24
C LEU A 142 33.09 -12.40 -46.30
N THR A 143 32.40 -12.66 -45.18
CA THR A 143 31.36 -13.69 -45.03
C THR A 143 29.93 -13.15 -45.21
N TRP A 144 29.76 -11.84 -45.38
CA TRP A 144 28.45 -11.19 -45.48
C TRP A 144 27.53 -11.81 -46.56
N PRO A 145 28.00 -12.13 -47.79
CA PRO A 145 27.16 -12.78 -48.80
C PRO A 145 26.62 -14.15 -48.36
N LEU A 146 27.36 -14.87 -47.52
CA LEU A 146 26.94 -16.17 -46.97
C LEU A 146 25.82 -15.98 -45.94
N ASN A 147 25.93 -14.97 -45.07
CA ASN A 147 24.93 -14.60 -44.08
C ASN A 147 23.64 -14.12 -44.74
N ILE A 148 23.73 -13.32 -45.81
CA ILE A 148 22.57 -12.88 -46.59
C ILE A 148 21.83 -14.07 -47.22
N LYS A 149 22.56 -15.03 -47.81
CA LYS A 149 21.95 -16.24 -48.38
C LYS A 149 21.19 -17.04 -47.33
N GLN A 150 21.75 -17.20 -46.12
CA GLN A 150 21.08 -17.87 -45.01
C GLN A 150 19.84 -17.09 -44.54
N ALA A 151 19.95 -15.77 -44.39
CA ALA A 151 18.84 -14.91 -43.97
C ALA A 151 17.66 -14.93 -44.97
N ILE A 152 17.94 -14.90 -46.28
CA ILE A 152 16.90 -15.06 -47.32
C ILE A 152 16.16 -16.39 -47.11
N THR A 153 16.91 -17.47 -46.90
CA THR A 153 16.33 -18.81 -46.72
C THR A 153 15.42 -18.86 -45.49
N ILE A 154 15.87 -18.34 -44.34
CA ILE A 154 15.11 -18.31 -43.08
C ILE A 154 13.78 -17.56 -43.23
N VAL A 155 13.82 -16.35 -43.80
CA VAL A 155 12.59 -15.54 -43.98
C VAL A 155 11.63 -16.19 -44.96
N LEU A 156 12.13 -16.79 -46.06
CA LEU A 156 11.28 -17.50 -47.01
C LEU A 156 10.60 -18.71 -46.37
N MET A 157 11.30 -19.44 -45.51
CA MET A 157 10.73 -20.57 -44.78
C MET A 157 9.58 -20.10 -43.87
N GLU A 158 9.78 -19.01 -43.14
CA GLU A 158 8.77 -18.43 -42.24
C GLU A 158 7.59 -17.84 -43.01
N TYR A 159 7.81 -17.29 -44.20
CA TYR A 159 6.75 -16.75 -45.03
C TYR A 159 5.89 -17.84 -45.69
N PHE A 160 6.52 -18.88 -46.26
CA PHE A 160 5.80 -19.88 -47.05
C PHE A 160 5.20 -21.01 -46.22
N ARG A 161 5.82 -21.38 -45.09
CA ARG A 161 5.37 -22.51 -44.25
C ARG A 161 3.97 -22.31 -43.66
N PRO A 162 3.57 -21.18 -43.06
CA PRO A 162 2.22 -21.05 -42.46
C PRO A 162 1.08 -21.15 -43.49
N GLN A 163 1.38 -20.89 -44.75
CA GLN A 163 0.39 -20.81 -45.83
C GLN A 163 0.48 -21.97 -46.84
N HIS A 164 1.39 -22.93 -46.65
CA HIS A 164 1.68 -23.98 -47.64
C HIS A 164 0.43 -24.79 -48.03
N GLY A 165 -0.42 -25.16 -47.07
CA GLY A 165 -1.69 -25.82 -47.38
C GLY A 165 -2.56 -25.00 -48.33
N ARG A 166 -2.75 -23.69 -48.08
CA ARG A 166 -3.53 -22.79 -48.96
C ARG A 166 -2.90 -22.61 -50.35
N ARG A 167 -1.55 -22.69 -50.43
CA ARG A 167 -0.81 -22.53 -51.69
C ARG A 167 -1.04 -23.65 -52.70
N ILE A 168 -1.50 -24.83 -52.25
CA ILE A 168 -1.77 -25.97 -53.14
C ILE A 168 -2.70 -25.58 -54.29
N GLN A 169 -3.72 -24.76 -54.04
CA GLN A 169 -4.66 -24.32 -55.08
C GLN A 169 -3.98 -23.46 -56.16
N THR A 170 -3.07 -22.57 -55.77
CA THR A 170 -2.35 -21.67 -56.68
C THR A 170 -1.21 -22.39 -57.41
N LEU A 171 -0.56 -23.35 -56.76
CA LEU A 171 0.54 -24.12 -57.34
C LEU A 171 0.07 -25.17 -58.35
N THR A 172 -1.16 -25.65 -58.21
CA THR A 172 -1.76 -26.63 -59.13
C THR A 172 -2.57 -25.99 -60.27
N ASP A 173 -2.56 -24.65 -60.38
CA ASP A 173 -3.13 -23.91 -61.51
C ASP A 173 -2.29 -24.13 -62.80
N GLU A 174 -2.95 -24.24 -63.94
CA GLU A 174 -2.32 -24.42 -65.26
C GLU A 174 -1.40 -23.24 -65.64
N ALA A 175 -1.65 -22.05 -65.08
CA ALA A 175 -0.80 -20.88 -65.28
C ALA A 175 0.51 -20.92 -64.44
N ASN A 176 0.66 -21.88 -63.54
CA ASN A 176 1.83 -22.04 -62.66
C ASN A 176 2.83 -23.06 -63.23
N GLN A 177 4.13 -22.74 -63.19
CA GLN A 177 5.21 -23.61 -63.68
C GLN A 177 5.26 -24.97 -62.95
N ILE A 178 4.95 -25.01 -61.65
CA ILE A 178 4.89 -26.25 -60.88
C ILE A 178 3.63 -27.05 -61.26
N GLY A 179 2.51 -26.37 -61.48
CA GLY A 179 1.24 -26.96 -61.90
C GLY A 179 1.33 -27.64 -63.27
N GLU A 180 2.04 -27.02 -64.22
CA GLU A 180 2.33 -27.60 -65.54
C GLU A 180 3.07 -28.95 -65.41
N LEU A 181 4.06 -29.06 -64.51
CA LEU A 181 4.84 -30.28 -64.29
C LEU A 181 4.03 -31.40 -63.60
N LEU A 182 3.10 -31.02 -62.72
CA LEU A 182 2.20 -31.93 -62.00
C LEU A 182 1.09 -32.50 -62.90
N ARG A 183 0.83 -31.89 -64.06
CA ARG A 183 -0.24 -32.30 -64.97
C ARG A 183 -0.10 -33.76 -65.44
N VAL A 184 -1.24 -34.42 -65.60
CA VAL A 184 -1.38 -35.65 -66.40
C VAL A 184 -2.06 -35.23 -67.71
N GLU A 185 -1.35 -35.32 -68.84
CA GLU A 185 -1.94 -35.07 -70.15
C GLU A 185 -3.11 -36.04 -70.37
N ASP A 186 -4.25 -35.53 -70.84
CA ASP A 186 -5.49 -36.29 -71.07
C ASP A 186 -5.96 -37.17 -69.90
N SER A 187 -5.84 -36.66 -68.65
CA SER A 187 -6.32 -37.38 -67.48
C SER A 187 -7.84 -37.65 -67.56
N PHE A 188 -8.26 -38.90 -67.31
CA PHE A 188 -9.69 -39.24 -67.23
C PHE A 188 -10.41 -38.61 -66.01
N LEU A 189 -9.68 -37.94 -65.12
CA LEU A 189 -10.22 -37.29 -63.92
C LEU A 189 -10.94 -35.99 -64.27
N PRO A 190 -12.22 -35.82 -63.91
CA PRO A 190 -12.91 -34.55 -64.08
C PRO A 190 -12.29 -33.46 -63.21
N GLY A 191 -12.34 -32.20 -63.67
CA GLY A 191 -11.87 -31.04 -62.90
C GLY A 191 -12.49 -30.91 -61.51
N ARG A 192 -13.68 -31.49 -61.27
CA ARG A 192 -14.28 -31.60 -59.92
C ARG A 192 -13.41 -32.43 -58.97
N ILE A 193 -12.88 -33.58 -59.40
CA ILE A 193 -12.07 -34.47 -58.56
C ILE A 193 -10.73 -33.82 -58.23
N ILE A 194 -10.10 -33.14 -59.20
CA ILE A 194 -8.88 -32.35 -58.98
C ILE A 194 -9.12 -31.26 -57.91
N LYS A 195 -10.24 -30.52 -57.99
CA LYS A 195 -10.62 -29.55 -56.96
C LYS A 195 -10.83 -30.19 -55.59
N VAL A 196 -11.36 -31.41 -55.52
CA VAL A 196 -11.52 -32.13 -54.25
C VAL A 196 -10.17 -32.55 -53.67
N ILE A 197 -9.25 -33.08 -54.49
CA ILE A 197 -7.87 -33.40 -54.07
C ILE A 197 -7.21 -32.16 -53.46
N ASN A 198 -7.30 -31.02 -54.14
CA ASN A 198 -6.76 -29.75 -53.64
C ASN A 198 -7.39 -29.36 -52.31
N LYS A 199 -8.72 -29.38 -52.19
CA LYS A 199 -9.41 -29.02 -50.94
C LYS A 199 -9.08 -29.94 -49.77
N ILE A 200 -8.99 -31.25 -50.00
CA ILE A 200 -8.61 -32.22 -48.97
C ILE A 200 -7.17 -31.98 -48.53
N ALA A 201 -6.26 -31.81 -49.50
CA ALA A 201 -4.86 -31.51 -49.21
C ALA A 201 -4.72 -30.17 -48.46
N MET A 202 -5.45 -29.12 -48.82
CA MET A 202 -5.44 -27.83 -48.12
C MET A 202 -5.95 -27.91 -46.66
N ALA A 203 -6.84 -28.85 -46.37
CA ALA A 203 -7.51 -28.93 -45.08
C ALA A 203 -6.57 -29.34 -43.92
N HIS A 204 -5.35 -29.83 -44.20
CA HIS A 204 -4.44 -30.25 -43.13
C HIS A 204 -3.84 -29.07 -42.33
N THR A 205 -3.69 -27.90 -42.96
CA THR A 205 -3.25 -26.66 -42.27
C THR A 205 -4.42 -25.82 -41.75
N GLY A 206 -5.67 -26.19 -42.04
CA GLY A 206 -6.86 -25.44 -41.64
C GLY A 206 -7.32 -25.75 -40.21
N SER A 207 -8.30 -24.99 -39.72
CA SER A 207 -9.06 -25.35 -38.52
C SER A 207 -10.03 -26.52 -38.78
N PHE A 208 -10.49 -27.16 -37.72
CA PHE A 208 -11.43 -28.28 -37.82
C PHE A 208 -12.77 -27.83 -38.43
N GLU A 209 -13.21 -26.61 -38.11
CA GLU A 209 -14.43 -25.99 -38.64
C GLU A 209 -14.30 -25.63 -40.13
N GLU A 210 -13.13 -25.15 -40.57
CA GLU A 210 -12.85 -24.91 -41.99
C GLU A 210 -12.90 -26.21 -42.80
N MET A 211 -12.36 -27.32 -42.27
CA MET A 211 -12.48 -28.64 -42.89
C MET A 211 -13.96 -29.05 -43.04
N LEU A 212 -14.78 -28.91 -41.99
CA LEU A 212 -16.20 -29.29 -42.04
C LEU A 212 -17.03 -28.44 -43.00
N SER A 213 -16.78 -27.13 -43.05
CA SER A 213 -17.50 -26.19 -43.90
C SER A 213 -17.05 -26.24 -45.37
N GLY A 214 -15.76 -26.49 -45.63
CA GLY A 214 -15.18 -26.49 -46.96
C GLY A 214 -15.34 -27.79 -47.76
N LEU A 215 -15.56 -28.92 -47.07
CA LEU A 215 -15.70 -30.26 -47.67
C LEU A 215 -17.10 -30.84 -47.47
N VAL A 216 -17.58 -31.58 -48.47
CA VAL A 216 -18.84 -32.33 -48.40
C VAL A 216 -18.64 -33.67 -47.68
N MET A 217 -19.72 -34.20 -47.10
CA MET A 217 -19.66 -35.48 -46.37
C MET A 217 -19.57 -36.69 -47.31
N VAL A 218 -20.36 -36.70 -48.38
CA VAL A 218 -20.42 -37.76 -49.39
C VAL A 218 -20.51 -37.10 -50.76
N ASP A 219 -19.80 -37.65 -51.73
CA ASP A 219 -19.90 -37.33 -53.15
C ASP A 219 -19.73 -38.63 -53.96
N THR A 220 -19.96 -38.60 -55.27
CA THR A 220 -19.92 -39.79 -56.14
C THR A 220 -19.00 -39.62 -57.33
N PHE A 221 -18.34 -40.69 -57.76
CA PHE A 221 -17.54 -40.73 -58.98
C PHE A 221 -17.57 -42.13 -59.59
N ALA A 222 -17.88 -42.23 -60.89
CA ALA A 222 -17.95 -43.49 -61.61
C ALA A 222 -18.82 -44.59 -60.94
N GLY A 223 -19.91 -44.19 -60.27
CA GLY A 223 -20.82 -45.11 -59.58
C GLY A 223 -20.42 -45.49 -58.14
N GLU A 224 -19.26 -45.03 -57.64
CA GLU A 224 -18.82 -45.23 -56.26
C GLU A 224 -19.06 -43.96 -55.41
N GLU A 225 -19.46 -44.13 -54.15
CA GLU A 225 -19.47 -43.07 -53.13
C GLU A 225 -18.07 -42.87 -52.55
N PHE A 226 -17.72 -41.61 -52.24
CA PHE A 226 -16.49 -41.25 -51.53
C PHE A 226 -16.71 -40.13 -50.51
N HIS A 227 -15.77 -40.01 -49.56
CA HIS A 227 -15.98 -39.33 -48.28
C HIS A 227 -14.91 -38.26 -47.96
N PRO A 228 -14.96 -37.07 -48.60
CA PRO A 228 -13.91 -36.05 -48.47
C PRO A 228 -13.55 -35.64 -47.04
N ARG A 229 -14.55 -35.49 -46.15
CA ARG A 229 -14.32 -35.14 -44.74
C ARG A 229 -13.58 -36.23 -43.96
N LEU A 230 -13.91 -37.50 -44.21
CA LEU A 230 -13.20 -38.62 -43.60
C LEU A 230 -11.74 -38.63 -44.05
N ILE A 231 -11.51 -38.46 -45.34
CA ILE A 231 -10.16 -38.45 -45.93
C ILE A 231 -9.34 -37.30 -45.37
N ALA A 232 -9.90 -36.09 -45.29
CA ALA A 232 -9.22 -34.92 -44.73
C ALA A 232 -8.88 -35.10 -43.24
N TRP A 233 -9.78 -35.67 -42.44
CA TRP A 233 -9.50 -35.98 -41.04
C TRP A 233 -8.42 -37.06 -40.89
N LEU A 234 -8.45 -38.11 -41.73
CA LEU A 234 -7.41 -39.14 -41.73
C LEU A 234 -6.04 -38.56 -42.10
N LEU A 235 -5.98 -37.65 -43.08
CA LEU A 235 -4.76 -36.95 -43.47
C LEU A 235 -4.19 -36.13 -42.29
N ARG A 236 -5.04 -35.33 -41.62
CA ARG A 236 -4.67 -34.55 -40.43
C ARG A 236 -4.14 -35.42 -39.30
N MET A 237 -4.82 -36.51 -39.01
CA MET A 237 -4.38 -37.46 -37.98
C MET A 237 -3.09 -38.19 -38.37
N GLY A 238 -2.95 -38.54 -39.65
CA GLY A 238 -1.75 -39.18 -40.19
C GLY A 238 -0.51 -38.29 -40.05
N ASP A 239 -0.62 -37.01 -40.41
CA ASP A 239 0.46 -36.02 -40.25
C ASP A 239 0.84 -35.80 -38.78
N LEU A 240 -0.14 -35.61 -37.90
CA LEU A 240 0.11 -35.46 -36.45
C LEU A 240 0.76 -36.69 -35.80
N CYS A 241 0.55 -37.88 -36.36
CA CYS A 241 1.13 -39.13 -35.87
C CYS A 241 2.55 -39.39 -36.38
N ASP A 242 3.09 -38.60 -37.31
CA ASP A 242 4.47 -38.73 -37.79
C ASP A 242 5.45 -38.11 -36.77
N LEU A 243 5.71 -38.86 -35.72
CA LEU A 243 6.55 -38.48 -34.57
C LEU A 243 7.88 -39.24 -34.51
N ASP A 244 8.27 -39.95 -35.57
CA ASP A 244 9.50 -40.75 -35.60
C ASP A 244 10.78 -39.89 -35.50
N ASN A 245 11.87 -40.55 -35.09
CA ASN A 245 13.14 -39.90 -34.71
C ASN A 245 14.02 -39.52 -35.91
N ASP A 246 13.76 -40.07 -37.10
CA ASP A 246 14.53 -39.85 -38.33
C ASP A 246 13.96 -38.72 -39.21
N ARG A 247 13.00 -37.96 -38.69
CA ARG A 247 12.33 -36.85 -39.39
C ARG A 247 13.23 -35.65 -39.69
N PHE A 248 14.53 -35.66 -39.40
CA PHE A 248 15.44 -34.54 -39.69
C PHE A 248 16.66 -35.01 -40.50
N ASN A 249 16.95 -34.30 -41.59
CA ASN A 249 18.10 -34.59 -42.44
C ASN A 249 19.36 -33.90 -41.91
N ARG A 250 20.16 -34.63 -41.11
CA ARG A 250 21.42 -34.11 -40.54
C ARG A 250 22.40 -33.58 -41.60
N ILE A 251 22.42 -34.17 -42.80
CA ILE A 251 23.28 -33.72 -43.90
C ILE A 251 22.77 -32.39 -44.47
N GLY A 252 21.46 -32.25 -44.66
CA GLY A 252 20.82 -31.01 -45.09
C GLY A 252 21.06 -29.86 -44.12
N ILE A 253 20.93 -30.13 -42.82
CA ILE A 253 21.23 -29.17 -41.75
C ILE A 253 22.70 -28.75 -41.77
N ALA A 254 23.64 -29.70 -41.85
CA ALA A 254 25.07 -29.40 -41.91
C ALA A 254 25.44 -28.59 -43.16
N THR A 255 24.75 -28.82 -44.29
CA THR A 255 24.94 -28.06 -45.53
C THR A 255 24.41 -26.62 -45.42
N PHE A 256 23.40 -26.39 -44.58
CA PHE A 256 22.86 -25.07 -44.29
C PHE A 256 23.73 -24.29 -43.29
N GLY A 257 24.27 -24.98 -42.28
CA GLY A 257 25.18 -24.45 -41.27
C GLY A 257 24.99 -25.13 -39.91
N THR A 258 23.87 -24.85 -39.25
CA THR A 258 23.46 -25.47 -37.98
C THR A 258 21.97 -25.24 -37.72
N LEU A 259 21.39 -25.93 -36.73
CA LEU A 259 20.07 -25.60 -36.20
C LEU A 259 20.18 -24.46 -35.18
N GLN A 260 19.18 -23.59 -35.19
CA GLN A 260 19.02 -22.50 -34.24
C GLN A 260 18.22 -22.99 -33.02
N ASP A 261 18.24 -22.24 -31.91
CA ASP A 261 17.66 -22.67 -30.62
C ASP A 261 16.18 -23.11 -30.75
N GLU A 262 15.38 -22.41 -31.55
CA GLU A 262 13.96 -22.71 -31.75
C GLU A 262 13.76 -24.00 -32.57
N ASN A 263 14.56 -24.22 -33.62
CA ASN A 263 14.52 -25.44 -34.44
C ASN A 263 15.08 -26.65 -33.69
N LEU A 264 16.05 -26.43 -32.79
CA LEU A 264 16.62 -27.47 -31.94
C LEU A 264 15.56 -28.08 -31.00
N ALA A 265 14.67 -27.25 -30.45
CA ALA A 265 13.59 -27.76 -29.63
C ALA A 265 12.63 -28.68 -30.41
N HIS A 266 12.32 -28.32 -31.67
CA HIS A 266 11.53 -29.17 -32.56
C HIS A 266 12.27 -30.47 -32.92
N TYR A 267 13.60 -30.42 -33.08
CA TYR A 267 14.45 -31.59 -33.27
C TYR A 267 14.43 -32.53 -32.07
N PHE A 268 14.71 -32.01 -30.87
CA PHE A 268 14.70 -32.82 -29.65
C PHE A 268 13.32 -33.36 -29.30
N LYS A 269 12.22 -32.68 -29.68
CA LYS A 269 10.86 -33.21 -29.56
C LYS A 269 10.71 -34.56 -30.28
N HIS A 270 11.30 -34.70 -31.47
CA HIS A 270 11.30 -35.98 -32.20
C HIS A 270 12.26 -36.97 -31.52
N CYS A 271 13.50 -36.57 -31.21
CA CYS A 271 14.48 -37.46 -30.58
C CYS A 271 14.03 -38.02 -29.22
N SER A 272 13.19 -37.28 -28.48
CA SER A 272 12.65 -37.69 -27.19
C SER A 272 11.57 -38.77 -27.27
N VAL A 273 11.02 -39.10 -28.44
CA VAL A 273 9.98 -40.13 -28.56
C VAL A 273 10.61 -41.52 -28.42
N GLU A 274 10.24 -42.23 -27.35
CA GLU A 274 10.71 -43.60 -27.07
C GLU A 274 9.68 -44.66 -27.47
N THR A 275 8.39 -44.32 -27.47
CA THR A 275 7.31 -45.22 -27.88
C THR A 275 6.30 -44.50 -28.74
N LEU A 276 6.09 -44.98 -29.96
CA LEU A 276 5.01 -44.59 -30.86
C LEU A 276 4.21 -45.83 -31.26
N TYR A 277 3.00 -45.98 -30.73
CA TYR A 277 2.10 -47.09 -31.04
C TYR A 277 0.77 -46.58 -31.57
N ILE A 278 0.40 -46.99 -32.79
CA ILE A 278 -0.81 -46.56 -33.48
C ILE A 278 -1.64 -47.80 -33.81
N SER A 279 -2.92 -47.78 -33.44
CA SER A 279 -3.87 -48.85 -33.70
C SER A 279 -5.29 -48.31 -33.86
N ILE A 280 -6.22 -49.20 -34.21
CA ILE A 280 -7.66 -48.89 -34.31
C ILE A 280 -8.28 -48.45 -32.98
N ASP A 281 -7.66 -48.84 -31.85
CA ASP A 281 -8.21 -48.63 -30.51
C ASP A 281 -7.50 -47.49 -29.79
N LYS A 282 -6.20 -47.31 -30.04
CA LYS A 282 -5.34 -46.43 -29.26
C LYS A 282 -4.16 -45.89 -30.05
N ILE A 283 -3.87 -44.61 -29.85
CA ILE A 283 -2.61 -43.93 -30.19
C ILE A 283 -1.87 -43.67 -28.88
N ARG A 284 -0.71 -44.29 -28.71
CA ARG A 284 0.12 -44.15 -27.51
C ARG A 284 1.46 -43.55 -27.87
N VAL A 285 1.79 -42.43 -27.23
CA VAL A 285 3.07 -41.73 -27.34
C VAL A 285 3.70 -41.66 -25.96
N ILE A 286 4.94 -42.12 -25.83
CA ILE A 286 5.79 -41.89 -24.65
C ILE A 286 7.02 -41.13 -25.12
N ALA A 287 7.22 -39.94 -24.58
CA ALA A 287 8.40 -39.13 -24.85
C ALA A 287 9.19 -38.86 -23.57
N ASP A 288 10.47 -39.23 -23.53
CA ASP A 288 11.40 -38.91 -22.44
C ASP A 288 12.33 -37.76 -22.82
N ILE A 289 12.19 -36.65 -22.09
CA ILE A 289 13.00 -35.46 -22.29
C ILE A 289 14.14 -35.51 -21.28
N ASN A 290 15.28 -36.03 -21.76
CA ASN A 290 16.46 -36.22 -20.92
C ASN A 290 17.38 -34.98 -20.95
N LYS A 291 17.43 -34.27 -19.82
CA LYS A 291 18.21 -33.04 -19.61
C LYS A 291 19.70 -33.25 -19.90
N LYS A 292 20.25 -34.41 -19.50
CA LYS A 292 21.67 -34.75 -19.71
C LYS A 292 21.96 -35.03 -21.18
N ALA A 293 21.12 -35.82 -21.84
CA ALA A 293 21.30 -36.15 -23.26
C ALA A 293 21.23 -34.90 -24.14
N ILE A 294 20.26 -34.01 -23.91
CA ILE A 294 20.14 -32.73 -24.63
C ILE A 294 21.40 -31.88 -24.44
N ARG A 295 21.90 -31.75 -23.20
CA ARG A 295 23.14 -31.01 -22.91
C ARG A 295 24.34 -31.59 -23.65
N GLU A 296 24.50 -32.91 -23.62
CA GLU A 296 25.62 -33.61 -24.25
C GLU A 296 25.60 -33.42 -25.77
N GLU A 297 24.45 -33.63 -26.42
CA GLU A 297 24.30 -33.45 -27.86
C GLU A 297 24.42 -31.98 -28.29
N CYS A 298 23.89 -31.04 -27.49
CA CYS A 298 24.13 -29.61 -27.74
C CYS A 298 25.62 -29.27 -27.67
N ALA A 299 26.38 -29.79 -26.70
CA ALA A 299 27.82 -29.56 -26.62
C ALA A 299 28.58 -30.21 -27.78
N SER A 300 28.16 -31.41 -28.22
CA SER A 300 28.90 -32.20 -29.21
C SER A 300 28.56 -31.89 -30.65
N ASP A 301 27.38 -31.35 -30.96
CA ASP A 301 26.90 -31.27 -32.34
C ASP A 301 26.33 -29.90 -32.74
N TRP A 302 25.75 -29.14 -31.80
CA TRP A 302 24.95 -27.94 -32.15
C TRP A 302 25.53 -26.61 -31.67
N MET A 303 26.16 -26.59 -30.49
CA MET A 303 26.65 -25.40 -29.78
C MET A 303 28.11 -25.57 -29.34
N LYS A 304 28.94 -26.13 -30.21
CA LYS A 304 30.36 -26.47 -29.92
C LYS A 304 31.16 -25.27 -29.45
N ASP A 305 31.08 -24.17 -30.20
CA ASP A 305 31.89 -22.97 -29.94
C ASP A 305 31.52 -22.36 -28.58
N ASP A 306 30.24 -22.18 -28.29
CA ASP A 306 29.77 -21.70 -26.98
C ASP A 306 30.20 -22.63 -25.83
N ALA A 307 30.16 -23.96 -26.03
CA ALA A 307 30.57 -24.92 -25.01
C ALA A 307 32.06 -24.84 -24.67
N ILE A 308 32.89 -24.38 -25.62
CA ILE A 308 34.35 -24.23 -25.47
C ILE A 308 34.69 -22.82 -24.98
N ASP A 309 34.14 -21.80 -25.63
CA ASP A 309 34.56 -20.40 -25.51
C ASP A 309 33.75 -19.62 -24.45
N ASN A 310 32.50 -20.01 -24.17
CA ASN A 310 31.63 -19.28 -23.24
C ASN A 310 30.64 -20.20 -22.50
N LYS A 311 31.12 -20.81 -21.40
CA LYS A 311 30.34 -21.78 -20.59
C LYS A 311 29.03 -21.22 -20.06
N GLU A 312 28.96 -19.94 -19.70
CA GLU A 312 27.72 -19.31 -19.21
C GLU A 312 26.69 -19.13 -20.33
N GLN A 313 27.13 -18.68 -21.50
CA GLN A 313 26.27 -18.58 -22.68
C GLN A 313 25.76 -19.95 -23.12
N PHE A 314 26.63 -20.96 -23.15
CA PHE A 314 26.24 -22.34 -23.40
C PHE A 314 25.17 -22.79 -22.40
N GLN A 315 25.40 -22.59 -21.10
CA GLN A 315 24.47 -22.97 -20.04
C GLN A 315 23.08 -22.36 -20.23
N ARG A 316 23.00 -21.07 -20.59
CA ARG A 316 21.73 -20.39 -20.86
C ARG A 316 21.03 -20.97 -22.10
N ARG A 317 21.76 -21.17 -23.21
CA ARG A 317 21.18 -21.61 -24.49
C ARG A 317 20.65 -23.04 -24.45
N TRP A 318 21.42 -24.01 -23.95
CA TRP A 318 20.95 -25.41 -23.93
C TRP A 318 19.78 -25.60 -22.96
N MET A 319 19.75 -24.84 -21.84
CA MET A 319 18.61 -24.83 -20.93
C MET A 319 17.36 -24.26 -21.59
N LYS A 320 17.49 -23.20 -22.41
CA LYS A 320 16.37 -22.68 -23.23
C LYS A 320 15.84 -23.74 -24.18
N VAL A 321 16.72 -24.49 -24.86
CA VAL A 321 16.33 -25.61 -25.74
C VAL A 321 15.61 -26.71 -24.97
N TYR A 322 16.12 -27.12 -23.80
CA TYR A 322 15.47 -28.10 -22.92
C TYR A 322 14.05 -27.65 -22.55
N GLN A 323 13.90 -26.42 -22.06
CA GLN A 323 12.60 -25.86 -21.69
C GLN A 323 11.63 -25.76 -22.89
N GLN A 324 12.12 -25.34 -24.06
CA GLN A 324 11.30 -25.25 -25.27
C GLN A 324 10.88 -26.63 -25.78
N THR A 325 11.75 -27.64 -25.68
CA THR A 325 11.42 -29.03 -26.06
C THR A 325 10.21 -29.56 -25.25
N ILE A 326 10.18 -29.26 -23.94
CA ILE A 326 9.03 -29.59 -23.10
C ILE A 326 7.76 -28.89 -23.61
N ARG A 327 7.84 -27.61 -23.96
CA ARG A 327 6.71 -26.85 -24.51
C ARG A 327 6.21 -27.44 -25.83
N GLU A 328 7.11 -27.83 -26.73
CA GLU A 328 6.75 -28.45 -28.00
C GLU A 328 5.95 -29.74 -27.80
N HIS A 329 6.36 -30.62 -26.88
CA HIS A 329 5.60 -31.83 -26.53
C HIS A 329 4.22 -31.52 -25.95
N VAL A 330 4.11 -30.54 -25.05
CA VAL A 330 2.83 -30.12 -24.47
C VAL A 330 1.90 -29.56 -25.54
N ASN A 331 2.41 -28.69 -26.41
CA ASN A 331 1.64 -28.13 -27.53
C ASN A 331 1.16 -29.23 -28.48
N TRP A 332 2.04 -30.18 -28.83
CA TRP A 332 1.71 -31.29 -29.72
C TRP A 332 0.65 -32.22 -29.12
N LYS A 333 0.79 -32.56 -27.84
CA LYS A 333 -0.20 -33.33 -27.08
C LYS A 333 -1.57 -32.65 -27.12
N ASN A 334 -1.63 -31.36 -26.80
CA ASN A 334 -2.87 -30.59 -26.79
C ASN A 334 -3.53 -30.57 -28.18
N TRP A 335 -2.74 -30.42 -29.24
CA TRP A 335 -3.25 -30.44 -30.61
C TRP A 335 -3.87 -31.81 -30.95
N MET A 336 -3.16 -32.91 -30.69
CA MET A 336 -3.69 -34.26 -30.95
C MET A 336 -4.96 -34.55 -30.13
N GLU A 337 -4.98 -34.17 -28.86
CA GLU A 337 -6.17 -34.31 -28.00
C GLU A 337 -7.35 -33.49 -28.51
N SER A 338 -7.10 -32.24 -28.92
CA SER A 338 -8.11 -31.36 -29.52
C SER A 338 -8.71 -31.95 -30.80
N GLU A 339 -7.86 -32.45 -31.71
CA GLU A 339 -8.28 -33.05 -32.98
C GLU A 339 -9.14 -34.29 -32.77
N ILE A 340 -8.76 -35.17 -31.82
CA ILE A 340 -9.53 -36.37 -31.47
C ILE A 340 -10.85 -35.99 -30.78
N ASN A 341 -10.85 -35.01 -29.87
CA ASN A 341 -12.05 -34.57 -29.18
C ASN A 341 -13.04 -33.89 -30.15
N ALA A 342 -12.55 -33.04 -31.05
CA ALA A 342 -13.35 -32.42 -32.10
C ALA A 342 -13.97 -33.49 -33.03
N ALA A 343 -13.20 -34.52 -33.39
CA ALA A 343 -13.69 -35.66 -34.16
C ALA A 343 -14.74 -36.49 -33.41
N LYS A 344 -14.58 -36.71 -32.11
CA LYS A 344 -15.59 -37.38 -31.26
C LYS A 344 -16.90 -36.59 -31.22
N LEU A 345 -16.84 -35.27 -31.01
CA LEU A 345 -18.02 -34.39 -30.97
C LEU A 345 -18.73 -34.32 -32.34
N ASN A 346 -17.98 -34.39 -33.43
CA ASN A 346 -18.50 -34.27 -34.80
C ASN A 346 -18.51 -35.59 -35.57
N VAL A 347 -18.50 -36.74 -34.87
CA VAL A 347 -18.32 -38.06 -35.51
C VAL A 347 -19.36 -38.35 -36.60
N ASN A 348 -20.59 -37.87 -36.42
CA ASN A 348 -21.69 -38.00 -37.37
C ASN A 348 -21.52 -37.14 -38.63
N LYS A 349 -20.65 -36.13 -38.59
CA LYS A 349 -20.35 -35.21 -39.69
C LYS A 349 -19.15 -35.67 -40.54
N ILE A 350 -18.38 -36.64 -40.05
CA ILE A 350 -17.11 -37.11 -40.63
C ILE A 350 -17.24 -38.52 -41.19
N PHE A 351 -17.83 -39.45 -40.42
CA PHE A 351 -17.91 -40.86 -40.78
C PHE A 351 -19.21 -41.21 -41.52
N PRO A 352 -19.16 -42.11 -42.53
CA PRO A 352 -20.35 -42.63 -43.20
C PRO A 352 -21.31 -43.29 -42.21
N LYS A 353 -22.64 -43.24 -42.47
CA LYS A 353 -23.67 -43.78 -41.55
C LYS A 353 -23.52 -45.27 -41.24
N HIS A 354 -22.99 -46.05 -42.19
CA HIS A 354 -22.86 -47.51 -42.12
C HIS A 354 -21.46 -47.98 -41.63
N TRP A 355 -20.57 -47.04 -41.27
CA TRP A 355 -19.23 -47.34 -40.74
C TRP A 355 -19.20 -47.40 -39.21
N SER A 356 -18.24 -48.14 -38.66
CA SER A 356 -17.97 -48.12 -37.22
C SER A 356 -17.37 -46.77 -36.84
N ARG A 357 -18.11 -45.96 -36.08
CA ARG A 357 -17.73 -44.61 -35.61
C ARG A 357 -16.71 -44.61 -34.46
N LYS A 358 -15.85 -45.62 -34.39
CA LYS A 358 -14.86 -45.76 -33.31
C LYS A 358 -13.58 -45.01 -33.68
N ILE A 359 -13.28 -43.97 -32.91
CA ILE A 359 -12.07 -43.15 -32.98
C ILE A 359 -11.10 -43.67 -31.91
N PRO A 360 -9.79 -43.80 -32.18
CA PRO A 360 -8.83 -44.27 -31.20
C PRO A 360 -8.74 -43.34 -29.98
N GLU A 361 -8.45 -43.92 -28.82
CA GLU A 361 -8.09 -43.15 -27.63
C GLU A 361 -6.65 -42.66 -27.73
N ILE A 362 -6.35 -41.49 -27.15
CA ILE A 362 -4.99 -40.96 -27.10
C ILE A 362 -4.41 -41.09 -25.69
N GLU A 363 -3.22 -41.65 -25.60
CA GLU A 363 -2.38 -41.64 -24.40
C GLU A 363 -1.04 -40.99 -24.76
N TYR A 364 -0.87 -39.72 -24.39
CA TYR A 364 0.38 -39.00 -24.58
C TYR A 364 1.04 -38.74 -23.23
N THR A 365 2.12 -39.47 -22.95
CA THR A 365 2.90 -39.38 -21.70
C THR A 365 4.22 -38.66 -21.97
N ILE A 366 4.47 -37.59 -21.21
CA ILE A 366 5.75 -36.87 -21.20
C ILE A 366 6.47 -37.27 -19.92
N LEU A 367 7.70 -37.76 -20.06
CA LEU A 367 8.64 -38.07 -18.98
C LEU A 367 9.76 -37.03 -18.98
N LEU A 368 10.24 -36.67 -17.80
CA LEU A 368 11.42 -35.82 -17.62
C LEU A 368 12.48 -36.65 -16.90
N ASN A 369 13.61 -36.92 -17.57
CA ASN A 369 14.68 -37.79 -17.05
C ASN A 369 14.17 -39.17 -16.57
N GLY A 370 13.22 -39.76 -17.28
CA GLY A 370 12.63 -41.07 -16.97
C GLY A 370 11.50 -41.04 -15.94
N GLU A 371 11.21 -39.91 -15.29
CA GLU A 371 10.12 -39.78 -14.33
C GLU A 371 8.86 -39.18 -14.95
N LYS A 372 7.68 -39.70 -14.58
CA LYS A 372 6.40 -39.09 -14.96
C LYS A 372 6.27 -37.74 -14.26
N ILE A 373 5.83 -36.74 -15.01
CA ILE A 373 5.48 -35.45 -14.43
C ILE A 373 4.25 -35.64 -13.52
N SER A 374 4.34 -35.23 -12.26
CA SER A 374 3.29 -35.37 -11.24
C SER A 374 2.01 -34.58 -11.56
N SER A 375 2.05 -33.67 -12.52
CA SER A 375 0.90 -32.96 -13.10
C SER A 375 0.20 -33.81 -14.18
N GLY A 376 -0.12 -35.05 -13.80
CA GLY A 376 -0.93 -35.95 -14.60
C GLY A 376 -2.36 -35.40 -14.77
N ASN A 377 -2.75 -35.20 -16.02
CA ASN A 377 -4.11 -35.23 -16.56
C ASN A 377 -4.98 -33.97 -16.68
N GLU A 378 -4.69 -32.79 -16.12
CA GLU A 378 -5.51 -31.59 -16.45
C GLU A 378 -4.67 -30.30 -16.48
N ASN A 379 -4.64 -29.65 -17.64
CA ASN A 379 -4.24 -28.25 -17.89
C ASN A 379 -3.05 -27.70 -17.06
N LEU A 380 -1.84 -27.88 -17.59
CA LEU A 380 -0.61 -27.19 -17.17
C LEU A 380 -0.63 -25.67 -17.42
N ARG A 381 -1.78 -25.11 -17.80
CA ARG A 381 -1.96 -23.72 -18.22
C ARG A 381 -2.76 -22.97 -17.17
N PHE A 382 -2.32 -21.78 -16.79
CA PHE A 382 -3.10 -20.91 -15.89
C PHE A 382 -4.53 -20.74 -16.41
N SER A 383 -5.52 -21.13 -15.60
CA SER A 383 -6.92 -20.86 -15.88
C SER A 383 -7.37 -19.64 -15.09
N PHE A 384 -7.60 -18.50 -15.75
CA PHE A 384 -8.19 -17.31 -15.13
C PHE A 384 -9.71 -17.32 -15.31
N SER A 385 -10.47 -17.11 -14.24
CA SER A 385 -11.90 -16.79 -14.38
C SER A 385 -12.08 -15.37 -14.96
N GLN A 386 -13.00 -15.19 -15.92
CA GLN A 386 -13.25 -13.90 -16.59
C GLN A 386 -13.46 -12.74 -15.60
N GLU A 387 -14.29 -12.91 -14.56
CA GLU A 387 -14.56 -11.87 -13.54
C GLU A 387 -13.29 -11.40 -12.82
N LYS A 388 -12.33 -12.29 -12.57
CA LYS A 388 -11.09 -11.96 -11.87
C LYS A 388 -10.03 -11.37 -12.78
N ALA A 389 -10.00 -11.76 -14.06
CA ALA A 389 -9.17 -11.09 -15.05
C ALA A 389 -9.56 -9.61 -15.19
N TYR A 390 -10.86 -9.30 -15.16
CA TYR A 390 -11.36 -7.92 -15.07
C TYR A 390 -10.92 -7.22 -13.78
N SER A 391 -11.02 -7.86 -12.61
CA SER A 391 -10.50 -7.27 -11.35
C SER A 391 -8.99 -7.03 -11.38
N LEU A 392 -8.22 -7.89 -12.05
CA LEU A 392 -6.77 -7.70 -12.21
C LEU A 392 -6.51 -6.50 -13.13
N ILE A 393 -7.26 -6.34 -14.22
CA ILE A 393 -7.12 -5.22 -15.16
C ILE A 393 -7.55 -3.90 -14.50
N GLU A 394 -8.66 -3.89 -13.75
CA GLU A 394 -9.11 -2.73 -12.97
C GLU A 394 -8.12 -2.38 -11.86
N ASN A 395 -7.53 -3.36 -11.16
CA ASN A 395 -6.53 -3.11 -10.12
C ASN A 395 -5.14 -2.78 -10.71
N ILE A 396 -4.74 -3.33 -11.86
CA ILE A 396 -3.50 -2.95 -12.57
C ILE A 396 -3.59 -1.50 -13.06
N SER A 397 -4.78 -0.98 -13.37
CA SER A 397 -4.99 0.46 -13.57
C SER A 397 -4.71 1.29 -12.31
N ILE A 398 -4.78 0.70 -11.10
CA ILE A 398 -4.47 1.35 -9.81
C ILE A 398 -2.97 1.23 -9.50
N TYR A 399 -2.31 0.12 -9.88
CA TYR A 399 -0.88 -0.13 -9.66
C TYR A 399 0.07 0.58 -10.65
N GLN A 400 -0.41 1.55 -11.42
CA GLN A 400 0.31 2.11 -12.58
C GLN A 400 1.63 2.84 -12.27
N ASN A 401 2.03 3.03 -11.00
CA ASN A 401 3.23 3.81 -10.65
C ASN A 401 4.22 3.15 -9.66
N GLU A 402 4.05 1.89 -9.26
CA GLU A 402 4.97 1.24 -8.29
C GLU A 402 5.67 0.00 -8.86
N GLY A 403 6.81 0.21 -9.53
CA GLY A 403 7.55 -0.83 -10.25
C GLY A 403 8.08 -2.03 -9.44
N LEU A 404 7.83 -2.13 -8.12
CA LEU A 404 8.31 -3.20 -7.24
C LEU A 404 7.20 -3.77 -6.33
N ILE A 405 5.93 -3.65 -6.70
CA ILE A 405 4.77 -4.14 -5.91
C ILE A 405 4.85 -5.64 -5.57
N PHE A 406 5.54 -6.45 -6.39
CA PHE A 406 5.75 -7.87 -6.09
C PHE A 406 6.45 -8.10 -4.75
N LEU A 407 7.30 -7.17 -4.30
CA LEU A 407 8.01 -7.25 -3.04
C LEU A 407 7.04 -7.33 -1.86
N ARG A 408 6.03 -6.45 -1.86
CA ARG A 408 4.96 -6.41 -0.86
C ARG A 408 4.22 -7.74 -0.80
N GLU A 409 3.82 -8.27 -1.94
CA GLU A 409 3.03 -9.52 -2.03
C GLU A 409 3.84 -10.75 -1.61
N LEU A 410 5.11 -10.81 -2.00
CA LEU A 410 5.99 -11.92 -1.61
C LEU A 410 6.33 -11.88 -0.12
N ILE A 411 6.59 -10.70 0.46
CA ILE A 411 6.78 -10.54 1.91
C ILE A 411 5.53 -11.02 2.66
N GLN A 412 4.34 -10.61 2.23
CA GLN A 412 3.08 -11.01 2.85
C GLN A 412 2.88 -12.54 2.79
N ASN A 413 3.16 -13.17 1.65
CA ASN A 413 3.07 -14.63 1.49
C ASN A 413 4.05 -15.39 2.39
N ALA A 414 5.30 -14.90 2.48
CA ALA A 414 6.33 -15.47 3.36
C ALA A 414 5.92 -15.37 4.84
N ILE A 415 5.41 -14.20 5.27
CA ILE A 415 4.90 -13.99 6.62
C ILE A 415 3.71 -14.92 6.92
N ASP A 416 2.75 -15.03 6.00
CA ASP A 416 1.58 -15.90 6.17
C ASP A 416 1.98 -17.38 6.31
N ALA A 417 2.95 -17.86 5.52
CA ALA A 417 3.47 -19.22 5.64
C ALA A 417 4.19 -19.44 6.98
N SER A 418 4.98 -18.47 7.44
CA SER A 418 5.65 -18.51 8.74
C SER A 418 4.66 -18.51 9.91
N LYS A 419 3.58 -17.71 9.83
CA LYS A 419 2.53 -17.65 10.85
C LYS A 419 1.88 -19.01 11.13
N ILE A 420 1.50 -19.73 10.06
CA ILE A 420 0.90 -21.08 10.18
C ILE A 420 1.90 -22.04 10.82
N GLN A 421 3.17 -21.96 10.43
CA GLN A 421 4.20 -22.83 10.97
C GLN A 421 4.50 -22.55 12.44
N ILE A 422 4.57 -21.28 12.84
CA ILE A 422 4.71 -20.88 14.24
C ILE A 422 3.57 -21.45 15.08
N TRP A 423 2.32 -21.37 14.59
CA TRP A 423 1.18 -21.95 15.29
C TRP A 423 1.33 -23.45 15.53
N ARG A 424 1.75 -24.20 14.51
CA ARG A 424 1.99 -25.65 14.64
C ARG A 424 3.02 -26.01 15.70
N GLU A 425 4.03 -25.18 15.90
CA GLU A 425 5.09 -25.40 16.88
C GLU A 425 4.71 -25.05 18.33
N ILE A 426 3.76 -24.13 18.52
CA ILE A 426 3.36 -23.64 19.85
C ILE A 426 2.02 -24.20 20.34
N LYS A 427 1.10 -24.59 19.45
CA LYS A 427 -0.28 -24.95 19.81
C LYS A 427 -0.41 -26.01 20.92
N GLU A 428 0.49 -27.00 20.94
CA GLU A 428 0.48 -28.10 21.93
C GLU A 428 1.09 -27.68 23.27
N LYS A 429 1.83 -26.57 23.30
CA LYS A 429 2.50 -26.01 24.48
C LYS A 429 1.69 -24.87 25.12
N VAL A 430 0.66 -24.37 24.43
CA VAL A 430 -0.27 -23.37 24.95
C VAL A 430 -1.36 -24.09 25.76
N PRO A 431 -1.64 -23.67 27.01
CA PRO A 431 -2.69 -24.28 27.83
C PRO A 431 -4.06 -24.25 27.14
N GLU A 432 -4.79 -25.35 27.22
CA GLU A 432 -6.12 -25.52 26.62
C GLU A 432 -7.08 -24.44 27.15
N GLY A 433 -7.74 -23.70 26.25
CA GLY A 433 -8.64 -22.58 26.60
C GLY A 433 -7.97 -21.19 26.73
N LYS A 434 -6.64 -21.07 26.62
CA LYS A 434 -5.91 -19.79 26.60
C LYS A 434 -5.46 -19.37 25.18
N TYR A 435 -6.37 -19.35 24.21
CA TYR A 435 -6.04 -18.97 22.82
C TYR A 435 -6.04 -17.46 22.55
N GLU A 436 -6.33 -16.63 23.56
CA GLU A 436 -6.25 -15.16 23.47
C GLU A 436 -4.88 -14.59 23.91
N LEU A 437 -3.79 -15.35 23.75
CA LEU A 437 -2.44 -14.85 24.05
C LEU A 437 -2.06 -13.72 23.08
N SER A 438 -1.41 -12.67 23.60
CA SER A 438 -0.85 -11.60 22.78
C SER A 438 0.46 -12.04 22.09
N PRO A 439 0.87 -11.37 20.99
CA PRO A 439 2.17 -11.62 20.36
C PRO A 439 3.34 -11.51 21.35
N PHE A 440 3.27 -10.52 22.25
CA PHE A 440 4.29 -10.23 23.25
C PHE A 440 4.39 -11.32 24.32
N GLN A 441 3.26 -11.90 24.71
CA GLN A 441 3.24 -13.07 25.59
C GLN A 441 3.88 -14.29 24.93
N VAL A 442 3.56 -14.54 23.66
CA VAL A 442 4.18 -15.65 22.91
C VAL A 442 5.70 -15.46 22.82
N ALA A 443 6.19 -14.25 22.55
CA ALA A 443 7.63 -13.96 22.56
C ALA A 443 8.29 -14.26 23.92
N ARG A 444 7.65 -13.89 25.05
CA ARG A 444 8.15 -14.18 26.40
C ARG A 444 8.12 -15.68 26.73
N MET A 445 7.07 -16.39 26.33
CA MET A 445 6.91 -17.82 26.61
C MET A 445 7.83 -18.69 25.73
N PHE A 446 8.11 -18.25 24.50
CA PHE A 446 8.91 -18.97 23.52
C PHE A 446 10.01 -18.07 22.90
N PRO A 447 11.06 -17.72 23.66
CA PRO A 447 12.13 -16.86 23.16
C PRO A 447 12.71 -17.34 21.82
N GLY A 448 12.90 -16.41 20.89
CA GLY A 448 13.43 -16.67 19.54
C GLY A 448 12.47 -17.41 18.58
N ILE A 449 11.19 -17.64 18.93
CA ILE A 449 10.24 -18.32 18.02
C ILE A 449 10.06 -17.61 16.69
N PHE A 450 9.97 -16.28 16.70
CA PHE A 450 9.79 -15.45 15.52
C PHE A 450 11.08 -15.40 14.68
N GLU A 451 12.23 -15.23 15.32
CA GLU A 451 13.56 -15.22 14.67
C GLU A 451 13.87 -16.53 13.92
N ARG A 452 13.47 -17.69 14.46
CA ARG A 452 13.63 -18.98 13.76
C ARG A 452 12.87 -19.07 12.42
N HIS A 453 11.87 -18.22 12.22
CA HIS A 453 11.02 -18.17 11.03
C HIS A 453 11.26 -16.92 10.18
N ALA A 454 12.45 -16.33 10.31
CA ALA A 454 12.84 -15.15 9.56
C ALA A 454 12.70 -15.32 8.04
N VAL A 455 12.31 -14.23 7.38
CA VAL A 455 12.26 -14.13 5.93
C VAL A 455 13.59 -13.58 5.44
N ARG A 456 14.19 -14.22 4.44
CA ARG A 456 15.45 -13.76 3.82
C ARG A 456 15.17 -13.28 2.42
N ILE A 457 15.58 -12.07 2.10
CA ILE A 457 15.49 -11.47 0.78
C ILE A 457 16.91 -11.24 0.27
N SER A 458 17.17 -11.61 -0.97
CA SER A 458 18.42 -11.28 -1.64
C SER A 458 18.12 -10.60 -2.97
N ALA A 459 18.73 -9.45 -3.22
CA ALA A 459 18.61 -8.77 -4.51
C ALA A 459 19.99 -8.28 -4.94
N ARG A 460 20.47 -8.75 -6.09
CA ARG A 460 21.78 -8.38 -6.65
C ARG A 460 21.61 -7.83 -8.05
N TYR A 461 22.07 -6.59 -8.25
CA TYR A 461 22.07 -5.91 -9.55
C TYR A 461 23.39 -6.16 -10.28
N HIS A 462 23.29 -6.55 -11.55
CA HIS A 462 24.41 -6.83 -12.44
C HIS A 462 24.51 -5.75 -13.52
N GLU A 463 25.46 -4.82 -13.37
CA GLU A 463 25.62 -3.66 -14.26
C GLU A 463 25.83 -4.04 -15.74
N GLU A 464 26.61 -5.08 -16.02
CA GLU A 464 26.96 -5.51 -17.38
C GLU A 464 25.76 -5.96 -18.22
N SER A 465 24.76 -6.53 -17.55
CA SER A 465 23.56 -7.09 -18.18
C SER A 465 22.29 -6.32 -17.84
N ASP A 466 22.40 -5.28 -17.02
CA ASP A 466 21.28 -4.50 -16.48
C ASP A 466 20.18 -5.42 -15.92
N CYS A 467 20.60 -6.46 -15.21
CA CYS A 467 19.75 -7.53 -14.72
C CYS A 467 19.81 -7.60 -13.20
N VAL A 468 18.67 -7.80 -12.55
CA VAL A 468 18.57 -8.03 -11.12
C VAL A 468 18.25 -9.49 -10.87
N ASP A 469 19.04 -10.16 -10.05
CA ASP A 469 18.70 -11.46 -9.46
C ASP A 469 17.99 -11.23 -8.13
N PHE A 470 16.73 -11.66 -8.05
CA PHE A 470 15.91 -11.55 -6.84
C PHE A 470 15.59 -12.93 -6.28
N ALA A 471 15.72 -13.07 -4.97
CA ALA A 471 15.23 -14.22 -4.23
C ALA A 471 14.56 -13.81 -2.92
N ILE A 472 13.54 -14.57 -2.53
CA ILE A 472 12.94 -14.49 -1.20
C ILE A 472 12.75 -15.90 -0.65
N GLU A 473 13.06 -16.09 0.61
CA GLU A 473 13.08 -17.38 1.28
C GLU A 473 12.41 -17.29 2.66
N ASP A 474 11.52 -18.24 2.93
CA ASP A 474 10.84 -18.42 4.22
C ASP A 474 11.06 -19.83 4.77
N ALA A 475 10.89 -19.98 6.09
CA ALA A 475 10.92 -21.26 6.81
C ALA A 475 9.52 -21.74 7.23
N GLY A 476 8.48 -21.27 6.51
CA GLY A 476 7.08 -21.56 6.76
C GLY A 476 6.66 -22.98 6.34
N VAL A 477 5.37 -23.17 6.09
CA VAL A 477 4.78 -24.51 5.84
C VAL A 477 5.16 -25.17 4.50
N GLY A 478 5.76 -24.42 3.57
CA GLY A 478 6.02 -24.89 2.20
C GLY A 478 4.74 -24.98 1.33
N ILE A 479 4.91 -25.39 0.08
CA ILE A 479 3.84 -25.54 -0.91
C ILE A 479 3.86 -26.99 -1.40
N SER A 480 2.82 -27.74 -1.09
CA SER A 480 2.67 -29.11 -1.61
C SER A 480 2.28 -29.15 -3.09
N VAL A 481 2.55 -30.25 -3.80
CA VAL A 481 2.09 -30.46 -5.18
C VAL A 481 0.56 -30.34 -5.30
N GLU A 482 -0.18 -30.83 -4.31
CA GLU A 482 -1.65 -30.68 -4.21
C GLU A 482 -2.04 -29.19 -4.17
N GLU A 483 -1.43 -28.39 -3.28
CA GLU A 483 -1.72 -26.95 -3.18
C GLU A 483 -1.32 -26.18 -4.43
N PHE A 484 -0.20 -26.57 -5.05
CA PHE A 484 0.24 -25.98 -6.31
C PHE A 484 -0.82 -26.18 -7.40
N GLN A 485 -1.33 -27.40 -7.56
CA GLN A 485 -2.34 -27.73 -8.56
C GLN A 485 -3.70 -27.08 -8.27
N GLU A 486 -4.16 -27.08 -7.02
CA GLU A 486 -5.51 -26.62 -6.66
C GLU A 486 -5.64 -25.10 -6.44
N HIS A 487 -4.53 -24.42 -6.13
CA HIS A 487 -4.57 -23.02 -5.68
C HIS A 487 -3.61 -22.08 -6.40
N ILE A 488 -2.51 -22.58 -6.97
CA ILE A 488 -1.57 -21.74 -7.75
C ILE A 488 -1.91 -21.80 -9.25
N LEU A 489 -2.23 -22.97 -9.81
CA LEU A 489 -2.61 -23.11 -11.22
C LEU A 489 -4.06 -22.70 -11.50
N LYS A 490 -4.97 -23.00 -10.57
CA LYS A 490 -6.37 -22.58 -10.57
C LYS A 490 -6.48 -21.28 -9.76
N THR A 491 -6.26 -20.15 -10.42
CA THR A 491 -6.03 -18.86 -9.75
C THR A 491 -7.23 -18.37 -8.94
N GLY A 492 -6.96 -17.74 -7.78
CA GLY A 492 -7.96 -16.99 -7.01
C GLY A 492 -8.66 -17.73 -5.87
N ASN A 493 -8.02 -18.74 -5.26
CA ASN A 493 -8.43 -19.27 -3.95
C ASN A 493 -7.49 -18.74 -2.85
N SER A 494 -7.94 -17.73 -2.11
CA SER A 494 -7.27 -17.28 -0.89
C SER A 494 -7.27 -18.36 0.20
N TRP A 495 -6.45 -18.19 1.23
CA TRP A 495 -6.31 -19.16 2.34
C TRP A 495 -7.67 -19.63 2.90
N LYS A 496 -8.68 -18.76 2.92
CA LYS A 496 -10.04 -19.03 3.40
C LYS A 496 -10.81 -20.08 2.59
N ASN A 497 -10.56 -20.19 1.29
CA ASN A 497 -11.24 -21.17 0.42
C ASN A 497 -10.55 -22.54 0.45
N ARG A 498 -9.41 -22.66 1.14
CA ARG A 498 -8.66 -23.90 1.27
C ARG A 498 -9.24 -24.73 2.43
N LYS A 499 -10.15 -25.65 2.11
CA LYS A 499 -10.87 -26.50 3.09
C LYS A 499 -9.94 -27.17 4.12
N LYS A 500 -8.71 -27.52 3.70
CA LYS A 500 -7.67 -28.14 4.52
C LYS A 500 -7.27 -27.31 5.74
N TYR A 501 -7.21 -25.98 5.61
CA TYR A 501 -6.73 -25.08 6.67
C TYR A 501 -7.85 -24.53 7.56
N LYS A 502 -9.12 -24.69 7.17
CA LYS A 502 -10.25 -24.09 7.88
C LYS A 502 -10.28 -24.45 9.37
N LYS A 503 -10.11 -25.74 9.70
CA LYS A 503 -10.07 -26.21 11.11
C LYS A 503 -8.85 -25.70 11.87
N GLU A 504 -7.71 -25.56 11.20
CA GLU A 504 -6.49 -25.04 11.82
C GLU A 504 -6.66 -23.55 12.17
N PHE A 505 -7.22 -22.76 11.25
CA PHE A 505 -7.50 -21.33 11.45
C PHE A 505 -8.56 -21.05 12.53
N GLU A 506 -9.50 -21.98 12.77
CA GLU A 506 -10.47 -21.85 13.87
C GLU A 506 -9.80 -21.86 15.26
N THR A 507 -8.64 -22.53 15.39
CA THR A 507 -7.88 -22.62 16.65
C THR A 507 -6.80 -21.56 16.81
N MET A 508 -6.45 -20.85 15.73
CA MET A 508 -5.38 -19.85 15.74
C MET A 508 -5.81 -18.54 16.40
N PRO A 509 -4.94 -17.89 17.19
CA PRO A 509 -5.13 -16.50 17.59
C PRO A 509 -5.26 -15.60 16.36
N GLU A 510 -6.18 -14.62 16.40
CA GLU A 510 -6.46 -13.74 15.26
C GLU A 510 -5.21 -13.07 14.65
N TRP A 511 -4.30 -12.58 15.49
CA TRP A 511 -3.06 -11.92 15.04
C TRP A 511 -2.08 -12.87 14.32
N LEU A 512 -2.19 -14.17 14.58
CA LEU A 512 -1.38 -15.20 13.96
C LEU A 512 -2.06 -15.75 12.70
N LYS A 513 -3.31 -15.37 12.39
CA LYS A 513 -3.96 -15.84 11.16
C LYS A 513 -3.31 -15.23 9.91
N PRO A 514 -3.27 -15.99 8.80
CA PRO A 514 -2.76 -15.48 7.53
C PRO A 514 -3.71 -14.41 6.95
N THR A 515 -3.14 -13.50 6.19
CA THR A 515 -3.74 -12.21 5.80
C THR A 515 -4.06 -12.13 4.30
N GLY A 516 -3.56 -13.08 3.50
CA GLY A 516 -3.78 -13.13 2.07
C GLY A 516 -5.26 -13.24 1.69
N ALA A 517 -5.84 -12.14 1.18
CA ALA A 517 -7.27 -12.00 0.91
C ALA A 517 -7.71 -12.50 -0.48
N PHE A 518 -6.89 -12.31 -1.52
CA PHE A 518 -7.34 -12.43 -2.93
C PHE A 518 -6.69 -13.58 -3.72
N GLY A 519 -5.57 -14.13 -3.25
CA GLY A 519 -4.91 -15.29 -3.89
C GLY A 519 -4.32 -15.00 -5.28
N ILE A 520 -3.96 -13.74 -5.55
CA ILE A 520 -3.36 -13.30 -6.83
C ILE A 520 -1.94 -12.74 -6.69
N GLY A 521 -1.42 -12.62 -5.47
CA GLY A 521 -0.15 -11.92 -5.18
C GLY A 521 1.08 -12.53 -5.87
N LEU A 522 1.07 -13.83 -6.16
CA LEU A 522 2.18 -14.47 -6.90
C LEU A 522 2.27 -13.96 -8.36
N HIS A 523 1.15 -13.52 -8.95
CA HIS A 523 1.13 -13.03 -10.34
C HIS A 523 1.76 -11.66 -10.51
N THR A 524 1.90 -10.86 -9.44
CA THR A 524 2.57 -9.56 -9.53
C THR A 524 4.05 -9.72 -9.86
N VAL A 525 4.65 -10.89 -9.67
CA VAL A 525 6.02 -11.19 -10.13
C VAL A 525 6.13 -11.08 -11.66
N PHE A 526 5.06 -11.44 -12.38
CA PHE A 526 5.06 -11.38 -13.85
C PHE A 526 4.92 -9.96 -14.43
N THR A 527 4.89 -8.92 -13.58
CA THR A 527 5.03 -7.53 -14.03
C THR A 527 6.47 -7.19 -14.38
N VAL A 528 7.45 -7.91 -13.81
CA VAL A 528 8.88 -7.66 -14.02
C VAL A 528 9.60 -8.80 -14.75
N THR A 529 9.10 -10.04 -14.69
CA THR A 529 9.74 -11.20 -15.34
C THR A 529 8.75 -12.09 -16.08
N ASP A 530 9.24 -12.91 -17.02
CA ASP A 530 8.44 -13.92 -17.72
C ASP A 530 8.59 -15.34 -17.15
N GLU A 531 9.50 -15.53 -16.20
CA GLU A 531 9.86 -16.84 -15.63
C GLU A 531 10.14 -16.70 -14.13
N MET A 532 9.64 -17.65 -13.35
CA MET A 532 9.90 -17.72 -11.91
C MET A 532 10.11 -19.16 -11.48
N LYS A 533 11.11 -19.38 -10.62
CA LYS A 533 11.43 -20.66 -10.00
C LYS A 533 11.03 -20.67 -8.54
N ILE A 534 10.45 -21.77 -8.08
CA ILE A 534 10.05 -21.98 -6.69
C ILE A 534 10.67 -23.29 -6.21
N TYR A 535 11.47 -23.23 -5.16
CA TYR A 535 11.97 -24.40 -4.45
C TYR A 535 11.19 -24.50 -3.15
N THR A 536 10.53 -25.62 -2.91
CA THR A 536 9.64 -25.73 -1.76
C THR A 536 9.64 -27.12 -1.14
N LYS A 537 9.46 -27.18 0.17
CA LYS A 537 9.37 -28.42 0.93
C LYS A 537 8.26 -28.30 1.98
N SER A 538 7.18 -29.04 1.77
CA SER A 538 6.10 -29.18 2.74
C SER A 538 6.31 -30.42 3.64
N ASP A 539 5.67 -30.45 4.81
CA ASP A 539 5.75 -31.59 5.75
C ASP A 539 5.08 -32.86 5.19
N CYS A 540 4.14 -32.73 4.23
CA CYS A 540 3.46 -33.86 3.61
C CYS A 540 4.23 -34.51 2.46
N GLU A 541 5.42 -33.99 2.13
CA GLU A 541 6.26 -34.49 1.05
C GLU A 541 7.57 -35.02 1.62
N GLU A 542 8.15 -36.07 1.03
CA GLU A 542 9.44 -36.59 1.49
C GLU A 542 10.62 -35.82 0.88
N GLN A 543 10.42 -35.23 -0.30
CA GLN A 543 11.45 -34.57 -1.09
C GLN A 543 11.14 -33.10 -1.34
N THR A 544 12.17 -32.33 -1.68
CA THR A 544 12.02 -30.94 -2.12
C THR A 544 11.57 -30.91 -3.57
N ASN A 545 10.59 -30.05 -3.87
CA ASN A 545 10.07 -29.85 -5.21
C ASN A 545 10.62 -28.55 -5.79
N GLU A 546 10.97 -28.58 -7.06
CA GLU A 546 11.25 -27.43 -7.90
C GLU A 546 10.04 -27.21 -8.82
N MET A 547 9.46 -26.02 -8.76
CA MET A 547 8.35 -25.60 -9.60
C MET A 547 8.79 -24.45 -10.49
N LEU A 548 8.52 -24.56 -11.79
CA LEU A 548 8.89 -23.56 -12.79
C LEU A 548 7.63 -22.99 -13.43
N LEU A 549 7.43 -21.68 -13.31
CA LEU A 549 6.23 -20.99 -13.78
C LEU A 549 6.59 -19.96 -14.86
N TYR A 550 5.81 -19.93 -15.94
CA TYR A 550 5.96 -18.99 -17.06
C TYR A 550 4.78 -18.04 -17.19
N SER A 551 5.03 -16.78 -17.53
CA SER A 551 3.98 -15.78 -17.71
C SER A 551 2.98 -16.15 -18.81
N GLY A 552 1.80 -15.52 -18.78
CA GLY A 552 0.78 -15.67 -19.83
C GLY A 552 1.28 -15.31 -21.23
N LYS A 553 2.28 -14.42 -21.34
CA LYS A 553 2.97 -14.08 -22.61
C LYS A 553 3.67 -15.32 -23.20
N LYS A 554 4.21 -16.19 -22.35
CA LYS A 554 4.82 -17.48 -22.72
C LYS A 554 3.84 -18.64 -22.59
N SER A 555 2.60 -18.42 -22.99
CA SER A 555 1.48 -19.38 -22.95
C SER A 555 1.02 -19.84 -21.56
N GLY A 556 1.67 -19.43 -20.46
CA GLY A 556 1.18 -19.63 -19.10
C GLY A 556 1.40 -21.03 -18.51
N TYR A 557 2.54 -21.66 -18.81
CA TYR A 557 2.84 -23.03 -18.38
C TYR A 557 3.48 -23.13 -17.00
N ALA A 558 3.24 -24.25 -16.32
CA ALA A 558 3.85 -24.55 -15.04
C ALA A 558 4.31 -26.01 -14.93
N PHE A 559 5.50 -26.22 -14.36
CA PHE A 559 6.12 -27.55 -14.20
C PHE A 559 6.46 -27.79 -12.74
N CYS A 560 6.44 -29.05 -12.32
CA CYS A 560 6.89 -29.47 -11.01
C CYS A 560 7.74 -30.74 -11.14
N GLN A 561 8.93 -30.72 -10.56
CA GLN A 561 9.88 -31.83 -10.55
C GLN A 561 10.57 -31.92 -9.19
N LYS A 562 11.32 -33.00 -8.95
CA LYS A 562 12.19 -33.11 -7.79
C LYS A 562 13.35 -32.11 -7.90
N ALA A 563 13.57 -31.32 -6.86
CA ALA A 563 14.72 -30.42 -6.80
C ALA A 563 16.03 -31.20 -6.60
N GLU A 564 17.11 -30.72 -7.21
CA GLU A 564 18.46 -31.28 -7.02
C GLU A 564 18.97 -31.01 -5.60
N GLU A 565 18.66 -29.83 -5.04
CA GLU A 565 19.08 -29.42 -3.69
C GLU A 565 17.97 -29.69 -2.65
N PRO A 566 18.27 -30.47 -1.58
CA PRO A 566 17.31 -30.72 -0.52
C PRO A 566 17.17 -29.50 0.40
N ARG A 567 15.93 -29.18 0.75
CA ARG A 567 15.56 -28.17 1.76
C ARG A 567 14.92 -28.86 2.95
N SER A 568 15.14 -28.31 4.14
CA SER A 568 14.51 -28.81 5.36
C SER A 568 13.00 -28.54 5.38
N ARG A 569 12.59 -27.29 5.09
CA ARG A 569 11.20 -26.82 5.07
C ARG A 569 11.07 -25.46 4.36
N GLY A 570 9.85 -25.04 4.04
CA GLY A 570 9.54 -23.69 3.59
C GLY A 570 9.71 -23.50 2.09
N THR A 571 9.70 -22.24 1.64
CA THR A 571 9.71 -21.90 0.21
C THR A 571 10.81 -20.89 -0.10
N LYS A 572 11.46 -21.05 -1.25
CA LYS A 572 12.36 -20.07 -1.87
C LYS A 572 11.86 -19.76 -3.28
N ILE A 573 11.57 -18.50 -3.54
CA ILE A 573 11.19 -18.00 -4.85
C ILE A 573 12.38 -17.26 -5.44
N PHE A 574 12.72 -17.55 -6.70
CA PHE A 574 13.86 -16.97 -7.41
C PHE A 574 13.48 -16.59 -8.84
N PHE A 575 13.88 -15.41 -9.28
CA PHE A 575 13.73 -14.94 -10.65
C PHE A 575 14.70 -13.79 -10.96
N SER A 576 14.91 -13.54 -12.25
CA SER A 576 15.73 -12.43 -12.74
C SER A 576 14.89 -11.51 -13.63
N PHE A 577 15.18 -10.21 -13.60
CA PHE A 577 14.49 -9.21 -14.42
C PHE A 577 15.38 -8.01 -14.77
N HIS A 578 15.06 -7.32 -15.86
CA HIS A 578 15.73 -6.08 -16.26
C HIS A 578 15.04 -4.85 -15.67
N LEU A 579 15.81 -3.82 -15.36
CA LEU A 579 15.25 -2.52 -14.93
C LEU A 579 14.70 -1.76 -16.13
N ASN A 580 13.45 -1.33 -16.07
CA ASN A 580 12.87 -0.43 -17.06
C ASN A 580 13.37 1.02 -16.84
N GLN A 581 13.14 1.89 -17.82
CA GLN A 581 13.68 3.26 -17.78
C GLN A 581 13.19 4.06 -16.55
N ALA A 582 11.90 3.96 -16.19
CA ALA A 582 11.36 4.63 -15.00
C ALA A 582 11.98 4.09 -13.69
N GLN A 583 12.23 2.78 -13.61
CA GLN A 583 12.94 2.16 -12.48
C GLN A 583 14.38 2.63 -12.43
N LYS A 584 15.08 2.76 -13.56
CA LYS A 584 16.44 3.31 -13.62
C LYS A 584 16.48 4.77 -13.18
N GLU A 585 15.54 5.58 -13.63
CA GLU A 585 15.40 6.98 -13.20
C GLU A 585 15.14 7.08 -11.69
N GLN A 586 14.31 6.18 -11.14
CA GLN A 586 14.07 6.10 -9.69
C GLN A 586 15.30 5.60 -8.91
N CYS A 587 16.03 4.61 -9.43
CA CYS A 587 17.21 4.01 -8.79
C CYS A 587 18.44 4.94 -8.83
N PHE A 588 18.63 5.67 -9.94
CA PHE A 588 19.91 6.28 -10.28
C PHE A 588 19.82 7.81 -10.51
N GLY A 589 18.61 8.39 -10.63
CA GLY A 589 18.35 9.82 -10.80
C GLY A 589 18.77 10.40 -12.17
N GLU A 590 18.22 11.55 -12.57
CA GLU A 590 18.79 12.38 -13.64
C GLU A 590 20.01 13.14 -13.09
N MET A 591 21.22 12.57 -13.13
CA MET A 591 22.42 13.34 -12.80
C MET A 591 23.67 13.01 -13.63
N GLU A 592 24.20 14.07 -14.25
CA GLU A 592 25.50 14.15 -14.88
C GLU A 592 26.64 13.91 -13.85
N SER A 593 27.65 13.15 -14.29
CA SER A 593 29.00 13.03 -13.70
C SER A 593 29.13 12.29 -12.35
N SER A 594 29.38 10.97 -12.40
CA SER A 594 30.26 10.29 -11.43
C SER A 594 30.65 8.91 -11.94
N TYR A 595 31.84 8.78 -12.53
CA TYR A 595 32.46 7.52 -12.94
C TYR A 595 33.01 6.68 -11.76
N LEU A 596 32.65 7.03 -10.51
CA LEU A 596 33.19 6.43 -9.27
C LEU A 596 32.10 5.85 -8.33
N LYS A 597 30.85 5.71 -8.76
CA LYS A 597 29.80 5.09 -7.92
C LYS A 597 29.71 3.58 -8.20
N GLU A 598 29.69 2.77 -7.15
CA GLU A 598 29.24 1.37 -7.19
C GLU A 598 27.72 1.37 -7.31
N TYR A 599 27.15 1.03 -8.48
CA TYR A 599 25.70 1.12 -8.71
C TYR A 599 24.92 0.06 -7.91
N GLY A 600 25.58 -1.03 -7.50
CA GLY A 600 25.01 -2.06 -6.62
C GLY A 600 24.42 -1.48 -5.32
N GLY A 601 25.16 -0.60 -4.64
CA GLY A 601 24.73 -0.04 -3.34
C GLY A 601 23.53 0.90 -3.41
N GLU A 602 23.29 1.56 -4.55
CA GLU A 602 22.12 2.44 -4.73
C GLU A 602 20.83 1.62 -4.94
N TYR A 603 20.92 0.50 -5.67
CA TYR A 603 19.79 -0.42 -5.83
C TYR A 603 19.39 -1.09 -4.51
N GLU A 604 20.37 -1.51 -3.71
CA GLU A 604 20.14 -2.08 -2.38
C GLU A 604 19.41 -1.09 -1.46
N LYS A 605 19.83 0.18 -1.44
CA LYS A 605 19.13 1.24 -0.71
C LYS A 605 17.69 1.41 -1.17
N LEU A 606 17.43 1.36 -2.49
CA LEU A 606 16.06 1.42 -3.00
C LEU A 606 15.24 0.22 -2.49
N MET A 607 15.79 -0.99 -2.54
CA MET A 607 15.09 -2.19 -2.05
C MET A 607 14.79 -2.09 -0.56
N ILE A 608 15.75 -1.66 0.26
CA ILE A 608 15.56 -1.42 1.69
C ILE A 608 14.48 -0.36 1.93
N ASN A 609 14.48 0.74 1.17
CA ASN A 609 13.46 1.78 1.28
C ASN A 609 12.07 1.24 0.94
N ARG A 610 11.95 0.39 -0.10
CA ARG A 610 10.68 -0.25 -0.48
C ARG A 610 10.23 -1.30 0.54
N ILE A 611 11.15 -2.05 1.14
CA ILE A 611 10.82 -2.97 2.26
C ILE A 611 10.20 -2.16 3.42
N ASN A 612 10.85 -1.06 3.83
CA ASN A 612 10.34 -0.19 4.91
C ASN A 612 9.03 0.52 4.55
N GLN A 613 8.82 0.87 3.28
CA GLN A 613 7.56 1.47 2.81
C GLN A 613 6.41 0.46 2.89
N TYR A 614 6.64 -0.80 2.51
CA TYR A 614 5.57 -1.80 2.47
C TYR A 614 5.34 -2.52 3.79
N CYS A 615 6.35 -2.62 4.65
CA CYS A 615 6.31 -3.39 5.88
C CYS A 615 7.04 -2.64 7.00
N ILE A 616 6.38 -2.46 8.15
CA ILE A 616 6.90 -1.70 9.29
C ILE A 616 7.26 -2.65 10.45
N THR A 617 6.34 -3.56 10.80
CA THR A 617 6.49 -4.47 11.96
C THR A 617 6.07 -5.90 11.58
N PRO A 618 6.83 -6.58 10.72
CA PRO A 618 6.50 -7.95 10.33
C PRO A 618 6.46 -8.86 11.55
N ILE A 619 5.62 -9.90 11.59
CA ILE A 619 5.55 -10.80 12.76
C ILE A 619 6.83 -11.65 12.93
N VAL A 620 7.64 -11.78 11.88
CA VAL A 620 8.95 -12.44 11.85
C VAL A 620 9.96 -11.46 11.26
N PRO A 621 11.25 -11.50 11.64
CA PRO A 621 12.21 -10.53 11.12
C PRO A 621 12.48 -10.78 9.63
N ILE A 622 12.82 -9.71 8.92
CA ILE A 622 13.20 -9.75 7.51
C ILE A 622 14.67 -9.37 7.39
N TYR A 623 15.47 -10.26 6.82
CA TYR A 623 16.88 -10.02 6.50
C TYR A 623 17.06 -9.74 5.01
N PHE A 624 17.92 -8.78 4.69
CA PHE A 624 18.29 -8.45 3.31
C PHE A 624 19.80 -8.66 3.09
N ASN A 625 20.18 -9.32 1.98
CA ASN A 625 21.55 -9.63 1.55
C ASN A 625 22.47 -10.09 2.71
N ASP A 626 22.25 -11.31 3.21
CA ASP A 626 23.11 -11.98 4.22
C ASP A 626 23.40 -11.17 5.50
N MET A 627 22.37 -10.47 6.02
CA MET A 627 22.33 -9.74 7.30
C MET A 627 22.85 -8.29 7.27
N GLU A 628 23.11 -7.69 6.11
CA GLU A 628 23.51 -6.28 6.02
C GLU A 628 22.41 -5.31 6.51
N TYR A 629 21.16 -5.70 6.30
CA TYR A 629 19.99 -4.99 6.82
C TYR A 629 18.99 -5.96 7.45
N MET A 630 18.39 -5.54 8.56
CA MET A 630 17.38 -6.29 9.30
C MET A 630 16.21 -5.38 9.66
N LEU A 631 15.01 -5.79 9.26
CA LEU A 631 13.75 -5.25 9.77
C LEU A 631 13.28 -6.15 10.92
N PRO A 632 13.21 -5.66 12.17
CA PRO A 632 12.91 -6.49 13.34
C PRO A 632 11.46 -6.98 13.31
N GLU A 633 11.23 -8.12 13.95
CA GLU A 633 9.87 -8.59 14.17
C GLU A 633 9.07 -7.64 15.07
N LEU A 634 7.74 -7.72 15.00
CA LEU A 634 6.79 -6.94 15.79
C LEU A 634 7.22 -6.82 17.25
N THR A 635 7.51 -7.95 17.91
CA THR A 635 7.85 -7.98 19.34
C THR A 635 9.23 -7.40 19.69
N ALA A 636 10.10 -7.18 18.71
CA ALA A 636 11.41 -6.54 18.86
C ALA A 636 11.47 -5.14 18.22
N SER A 637 10.39 -4.70 17.58
CA SER A 637 10.30 -3.39 16.94
C SER A 637 10.47 -2.26 17.96
N THR A 638 11.10 -1.16 17.53
CA THR A 638 11.25 0.07 18.32
C THR A 638 9.92 0.70 18.71
N TRP A 639 8.81 0.28 18.08
CA TRP A 639 7.46 0.75 18.39
C TRP A 639 6.79 0.04 19.58
N CYS A 640 7.26 -1.13 19.99
CA CYS A 640 6.53 -1.90 21.02
C CYS A 640 7.35 -2.95 21.78
N ASN A 641 8.67 -2.97 21.63
CA ASN A 641 9.53 -3.96 22.29
C ASN A 641 9.44 -3.91 23.82
N GLU A 642 8.99 -2.81 24.41
CA GLU A 642 8.77 -2.66 25.86
C GLU A 642 7.67 -3.59 26.38
N LEU A 643 6.70 -3.97 25.53
CA LEU A 643 5.69 -4.97 25.89
C LEU A 643 6.28 -6.38 26.00
N THR A 644 7.38 -6.66 25.28
CA THR A 644 8.07 -7.96 25.28
C THR A 644 9.09 -8.03 26.41
N TYR A 645 10.03 -7.09 26.44
CA TYR A 645 11.19 -7.08 27.35
C TYR A 645 10.89 -6.32 28.64
N TYR A 646 9.72 -6.59 29.23
CA TYR A 646 9.29 -5.98 30.49
C TYR A 646 10.13 -6.48 31.69
N GLU A 647 11.42 -6.14 31.71
CA GLU A 647 12.37 -6.45 32.78
C GLU A 647 13.36 -5.29 32.94
N GLY A 648 13.08 -4.41 33.90
CA GLY A 648 14.00 -3.31 34.27
C GLY A 648 13.40 -2.40 35.34
N GLU A 649 14.25 -1.87 36.24
CA GLU A 649 13.83 -0.96 37.33
C GLU A 649 13.15 0.34 36.84
N ASN A 650 13.28 0.66 35.54
CA ASN A 650 12.77 1.88 34.93
C ASN A 650 11.52 1.70 34.05
N LEU A 651 11.11 0.46 33.74
CA LEU A 651 9.92 0.20 32.91
C LEU A 651 8.68 -0.01 33.79
N ARG A 652 7.63 0.78 33.56
CA ARG A 652 6.34 0.66 34.26
C ARG A 652 5.24 0.32 33.28
N GLY A 653 4.37 -0.60 33.64
CA GLY A 653 3.34 -1.11 32.76
C GLY A 653 2.50 -2.19 33.45
N ASN A 654 1.52 -2.70 32.73
CA ASN A 654 0.78 -3.88 33.10
C ASN A 654 0.70 -4.78 31.87
N VAL A 655 1.42 -5.89 31.91
CA VAL A 655 1.53 -6.88 30.82
C VAL A 655 0.84 -8.20 31.18
N ASP A 656 -0.14 -8.14 32.09
CA ASP A 656 -0.90 -9.28 32.60
C ASP A 656 -1.79 -9.91 31.52
N ALA A 657 -1.95 -11.23 31.58
CA ALA A 657 -2.75 -12.03 30.67
C ALA A 657 -4.25 -11.84 30.81
N ASP A 658 -4.75 -11.52 32.00
CA ASP A 658 -6.19 -11.48 32.23
C ASP A 658 -6.82 -10.09 31.96
N ASN A 659 -6.00 -9.04 31.77
CA ASN A 659 -6.47 -7.68 31.49
C ASN A 659 -6.77 -7.47 29.99
N ARG A 660 -7.84 -6.71 29.66
CA ARG A 660 -8.16 -6.31 28.27
C ARG A 660 -6.98 -5.60 27.59
N PHE A 661 -6.32 -4.70 28.31
CA PHE A 661 -5.22 -3.90 27.79
C PHE A 661 -3.91 -4.34 28.42
N GLU A 662 -2.93 -4.72 27.58
CA GLU A 662 -1.53 -4.74 27.98
C GLU A 662 -0.94 -3.36 27.67
N TYR A 663 -0.14 -2.80 28.57
CA TYR A 663 0.54 -1.54 28.31
C TYR A 663 1.91 -1.46 28.95
N CYS A 664 2.79 -0.69 28.33
CA CYS A 664 4.04 -0.27 28.94
C CYS A 664 4.30 1.20 28.58
N PHE A 665 4.78 1.97 29.56
CA PHE A 665 5.34 3.28 29.26
C PHE A 665 6.70 3.11 28.58
N GLY A 666 6.98 4.00 27.65
CA GLY A 666 8.31 4.15 27.10
C GLY A 666 9.33 4.48 28.19
N TYR A 667 10.60 4.22 27.87
CA TYR A 667 11.75 4.55 28.71
C TYR A 667 11.72 6.00 29.26
N ASN A 668 11.12 6.95 28.53
CA ASN A 668 10.99 8.37 28.89
C ASN A 668 9.61 8.82 29.38
N TYR A 669 8.65 7.89 29.48
CA TYR A 669 7.26 8.19 29.81
C TYR A 669 6.60 9.26 28.91
N ARG A 670 7.19 9.64 27.78
CA ARG A 670 6.58 10.55 26.79
C ARG A 670 5.73 9.80 25.76
N TYR A 671 5.74 8.48 25.82
CA TYR A 671 4.84 7.63 25.07
C TYR A 671 4.41 6.44 25.92
N ILE A 672 3.30 5.85 25.51
CA ILE A 672 2.73 4.64 26.07
C ILE A 672 2.34 3.72 24.91
N VAL A 673 2.76 2.46 25.01
CA VAL A 673 2.39 1.41 24.05
C VAL A 673 1.26 0.60 24.68
N ILE A 674 0.16 0.45 23.95
CA ILE A 674 -1.02 -0.31 24.38
C ILE A 674 -1.33 -1.39 23.35
N TYR A 675 -1.60 -2.60 23.85
CA TYR A 675 -2.23 -3.66 23.09
C TYR A 675 -3.63 -3.93 23.65
N ASP A 676 -4.67 -3.59 22.88
CA ASP A 676 -6.07 -3.93 23.19
C ASP A 676 -6.36 -5.36 22.72
N LYS A 677 -6.46 -6.33 23.64
CA LYS A 677 -6.74 -7.73 23.31
C LYS A 677 -8.12 -7.93 22.70
N LYS A 678 -9.10 -7.11 23.07
CA LYS A 678 -10.48 -7.21 22.57
C LYS A 678 -10.51 -6.86 21.09
N MET A 679 -9.87 -5.77 20.70
CA MET A 679 -9.85 -5.31 19.31
C MET A 679 -8.64 -5.84 18.51
N ARG A 680 -7.63 -6.39 19.20
CA ARG A 680 -6.30 -6.74 18.69
C ARG A 680 -5.61 -5.56 18.00
N TYR A 681 -5.67 -4.39 18.62
CA TYR A 681 -4.99 -3.19 18.14
C TYR A 681 -3.73 -2.96 18.97
N LEU A 682 -2.59 -2.81 18.30
CA LEU A 682 -1.37 -2.30 18.90
C LEU A 682 -1.30 -0.81 18.61
N ILE A 683 -1.17 0.03 19.64
CA ILE A 683 -1.17 1.48 19.49
C ILE A 683 -0.02 2.07 20.31
N HIS A 684 0.83 2.84 19.65
CA HIS A 684 1.89 3.62 20.28
C HIS A 684 1.45 5.08 20.34
N PHE A 685 0.99 5.50 21.51
CA PHE A 685 0.59 6.89 21.77
C PHE A 685 1.79 7.72 22.24
N LYS A 686 2.00 8.88 21.63
CA LYS A 686 3.02 9.88 22.00
C LYS A 686 2.32 11.13 22.55
N ILE A 687 2.95 11.78 23.54
CA ILE A 687 2.57 13.12 23.98
C ILE A 687 3.39 14.15 23.18
N PRO A 688 2.75 15.15 22.53
CA PRO A 688 3.45 16.20 21.79
C PRO A 688 4.46 16.96 22.66
N GLN A 689 5.57 17.40 22.07
CA GLN A 689 6.50 18.27 22.76
C GLN A 689 6.10 19.75 22.59
N TYR A 690 6.32 20.54 23.64
CA TYR A 690 6.15 21.99 23.57
C TYR A 690 6.87 22.57 22.34
N GLY A 691 6.18 23.31 21.48
CA GLY A 691 6.77 23.98 20.33
C GLY A 691 7.31 23.09 19.19
N GLU A 692 7.07 21.76 19.19
CA GLU A 692 7.33 20.88 18.02
C GLU A 692 6.40 21.25 16.84
N ASN A 693 5.16 21.66 17.11
CA ASN A 693 4.17 22.06 16.10
C ASN A 693 3.92 23.57 16.12
N ARG A 694 4.85 24.38 15.58
CA ARG A 694 4.66 25.85 15.49
C ARG A 694 3.64 26.28 14.41
N SER A 695 3.22 25.39 13.52
CA SER A 695 2.32 25.73 12.40
C SER A 695 0.84 25.58 12.72
N GLU A 696 0.50 24.80 13.75
CA GLU A 696 -0.86 24.63 14.23
C GLU A 696 -0.84 24.92 15.72
N THR A 697 -1.61 25.93 16.15
CA THR A 697 -1.97 26.07 17.56
C THR A 697 -2.39 24.69 18.06
N LEU A 698 -2.09 24.28 19.30
CA LEU A 698 -2.63 23.04 19.91
C LEU A 698 -4.17 23.12 19.87
N SER A 699 -4.73 22.82 18.71
CA SER A 699 -6.11 23.01 18.38
C SER A 699 -6.73 21.69 18.73
N TYR A 700 -7.53 21.74 19.77
CA TYR A 700 -8.25 20.62 20.35
C TYR A 700 -9.27 19.96 19.38
N GLN A 701 -9.21 20.29 18.08
CA GLN A 701 -10.37 20.18 17.19
C GLN A 701 -10.31 19.06 16.14
N LEU A 702 -9.15 18.57 15.72
CA LEU A 702 -9.06 17.33 14.92
C LEU A 702 -7.59 16.92 14.83
N CYS A 703 -7.20 15.78 15.41
CA CYS A 703 -5.85 15.26 15.20
C CYS A 703 -5.90 14.21 14.10
N ARG A 704 -5.65 14.66 12.85
CA ARG A 704 -5.54 13.77 11.70
C ARG A 704 -4.15 13.15 11.68
N GLN A 705 -4.10 11.83 11.79
CA GLN A 705 -2.85 11.06 11.82
C GLN A 705 -2.56 10.52 10.41
N TYR A 706 -1.39 10.84 9.89
CA TYR A 706 -1.00 10.51 8.51
C TYR A 706 0.02 9.38 8.49
N ASN A 707 -0.24 8.32 7.70
CA ASN A 707 0.68 7.21 7.46
C ASN A 707 1.17 6.51 8.74
N VAL A 708 0.32 6.42 9.76
CA VAL A 708 0.66 5.79 11.05
C VAL A 708 0.21 4.34 11.13
N LEU A 709 -0.43 3.82 10.07
CA LEU A 709 -1.19 2.58 10.11
C LEU A 709 -0.44 1.41 9.48
N SER A 710 -0.64 0.26 10.11
CA SER A 710 -0.32 -1.04 9.57
C SER A 710 -1.48 -2.00 9.78
N PHE A 711 -1.56 -3.00 8.92
CA PHE A 711 -2.39 -4.17 9.11
C PHE A 711 -1.51 -5.40 9.06
N MET A 712 -1.35 -6.04 10.21
CA MET A 712 -0.54 -7.25 10.38
C MET A 712 0.91 -7.03 9.96
N GLY A 713 1.46 -5.86 10.29
CA GLY A 713 2.82 -5.42 9.96
C GLY A 713 2.98 -4.75 8.59
N MET A 714 1.99 -4.88 7.68
CA MET A 714 2.02 -4.26 6.34
C MET A 714 1.49 -2.82 6.40
N HIS A 715 2.20 -1.87 5.80
CA HIS A 715 1.82 -0.46 5.84
C HIS A 715 0.51 -0.16 5.10
N ILE A 716 -0.25 0.80 5.62
CA ILE A 716 -1.48 1.36 5.03
C ILE A 716 -1.31 2.87 4.88
N GLU A 717 -1.45 3.36 3.64
CA GLU A 717 -1.43 4.77 3.25
C GLU A 717 -2.82 5.40 3.38
N ASP A 718 -3.37 5.35 4.60
CA ASP A 718 -4.64 5.98 4.95
C ASP A 718 -4.49 6.78 6.26
N ASN A 719 -5.41 7.70 6.47
CA ASN A 719 -5.42 8.58 7.62
C ASN A 719 -6.53 8.16 8.59
N ILE A 720 -6.31 8.34 9.88
CA ILE A 720 -7.36 8.18 10.90
C ILE A 720 -7.56 9.50 11.63
N ASP A 721 -8.84 9.85 11.84
CA ASP A 721 -9.23 11.07 12.50
C ASP A 721 -9.67 10.78 13.94
N ILE A 722 -8.91 11.27 14.91
CA ILE A 722 -9.27 11.16 16.34
C ILE A 722 -9.56 12.55 16.87
N THR A 723 -10.79 12.73 17.33
CA THR A 723 -11.30 14.02 17.82
C THR A 723 -11.16 14.14 19.33
N GLY A 724 -10.79 15.34 19.80
CA GLY A 724 -10.82 15.71 21.22
C GLY A 724 -9.86 14.90 22.11
N ASN A 725 -8.60 14.79 21.71
CA ASN A 725 -7.54 14.21 22.54
C ASN A 725 -6.17 14.83 22.22
N PHE A 726 -5.25 14.82 23.19
CA PHE A 726 -3.87 15.31 23.02
C PHE A 726 -2.86 14.22 22.69
N PHE A 727 -3.27 12.95 22.63
CA PHE A 727 -2.38 11.86 22.22
C PHE A 727 -2.20 11.86 20.71
N GLU A 728 -0.94 11.84 20.28
CA GLU A 728 -0.58 11.57 18.89
C GLU A 728 -0.43 10.06 18.74
N ILE A 729 -1.09 9.44 17.76
CA ILE A 729 -0.78 8.07 17.40
C ILE A 729 0.47 8.11 16.54
N ALA A 730 1.63 7.78 17.12
CA ALA A 730 2.86 7.71 16.35
C ALA A 730 2.91 6.44 15.48
N TYR A 731 2.23 5.38 15.92
CA TYR A 731 2.14 4.11 15.19
C TYR A 731 0.94 3.28 15.67
N MET A 732 0.27 2.58 14.75
CA MET A 732 -0.81 1.65 15.06
C MET A 732 -0.81 0.45 14.12
N ASP A 733 -0.88 -0.76 14.67
CA ASP A 733 -1.03 -2.00 13.91
C ASP A 733 -2.36 -2.69 14.22
N ILE A 734 -3.10 -3.03 13.18
CA ILE A 734 -4.35 -3.77 13.24
C ILE A 734 -4.02 -5.26 13.09
N LEU A 735 -4.05 -5.99 14.20
CA LEU A 735 -3.63 -7.39 14.27
C LEU A 735 -4.83 -8.36 14.27
N SER A 736 -5.97 -7.97 13.68
CA SER A 736 -7.09 -8.89 13.46
C SER A 736 -7.98 -8.45 12.30
N GLY A 737 -8.79 -9.39 11.81
CA GLY A 737 -9.78 -9.15 10.77
C GLY A 737 -9.42 -9.80 9.43
N GLU A 738 -10.45 -10.02 8.62
CA GLU A 738 -10.26 -10.56 7.27
C GLU A 738 -9.75 -9.44 6.34
N GLY A 739 -8.70 -9.71 5.55
CA GLY A 739 -8.10 -8.69 4.70
C GLY A 739 -9.12 -7.99 3.78
N SER A 740 -10.07 -8.71 3.17
CA SER A 740 -11.10 -8.10 2.32
C SER A 740 -12.13 -7.24 3.06
N ALA A 741 -12.23 -7.36 4.39
CA ALA A 741 -13.11 -6.53 5.21
C ALA A 741 -12.38 -5.30 5.75
N VAL A 742 -11.07 -5.41 6.01
CA VAL A 742 -10.27 -4.34 6.62
C VAL A 742 -9.63 -3.43 5.60
N ILE A 743 -9.03 -3.99 4.53
CA ILE A 743 -8.29 -3.26 3.51
C ILE A 743 -8.97 -3.37 2.14
N ASP A 744 -8.75 -2.35 1.32
CA ASP A 744 -9.25 -2.30 -0.06
C ASP A 744 -8.52 -3.29 -0.98
N ALA A 745 -8.96 -3.37 -2.25
CA ALA A 745 -8.35 -4.26 -3.23
C ALA A 745 -6.89 -3.90 -3.53
N SER A 746 -6.53 -2.61 -3.47
CA SER A 746 -5.14 -2.15 -3.63
C SER A 746 -4.24 -2.56 -2.46
N ARG A 747 -4.85 -2.85 -1.29
CA ARG A 747 -4.22 -3.16 -0.02
C ARG A 747 -3.41 -2.01 0.57
N MET A 748 -3.70 -0.79 0.13
CA MET A 748 -3.05 0.44 0.59
C MET A 748 -3.97 1.26 1.49
N LYS A 749 -5.29 1.05 1.44
CA LYS A 749 -6.26 1.84 2.22
C LYS A 749 -7.21 0.98 3.01
N LEU A 750 -7.80 1.55 4.05
CA LEU A 750 -8.86 0.89 4.81
C LEU A 750 -10.17 0.90 4.02
N THR A 751 -11.01 -0.10 4.25
CA THR A 751 -12.42 -0.01 3.81
C THR A 751 -13.14 1.07 4.63
N TYR A 752 -14.18 1.68 4.04
CA TYR A 752 -14.96 2.73 4.72
C TYR A 752 -15.54 2.26 6.07
N GLU A 753 -16.04 1.02 6.12
CA GLU A 753 -16.62 0.44 7.34
C GLU A 753 -15.56 0.16 8.40
N ALA A 754 -14.41 -0.41 8.01
CA ALA A 754 -13.30 -0.68 8.92
C ALA A 754 -12.76 0.63 9.51
N LYS A 755 -12.55 1.65 8.68
CA LYS A 755 -12.09 2.97 9.12
C LYS A 755 -12.99 3.56 10.21
N ARG A 756 -14.31 3.57 9.97
CA ARG A 756 -15.28 4.10 10.94
C ARG A 756 -15.29 3.29 12.24
N GLN A 757 -15.18 1.96 12.16
CA GLN A 757 -15.13 1.10 13.35
C GLN A 757 -13.85 1.32 14.16
N ILE A 758 -12.70 1.45 13.48
CA ILE A 758 -11.40 1.69 14.12
C ILE A 758 -11.43 3.06 14.82
N GLU A 759 -11.86 4.12 14.15
CA GLU A 759 -12.00 5.47 14.71
C GLU A 759 -12.85 5.48 15.99
N GLN A 760 -13.95 4.70 16.02
CA GLN A 760 -14.79 4.57 17.21
C GLN A 760 -14.11 3.78 18.33
N SER A 761 -13.42 2.71 18.00
CA SER A 761 -12.84 1.77 18.97
C SER A 761 -11.56 2.30 19.61
N VAL A 762 -10.80 3.12 18.90
CA VAL A 762 -9.57 3.75 19.41
C VAL A 762 -9.85 4.73 20.55
N VAL A 763 -11.06 5.30 20.63
CA VAL A 763 -11.48 6.18 21.74
C VAL A 763 -11.38 5.49 23.10
N ASP A 764 -11.70 4.19 23.19
CA ASP A 764 -11.53 3.40 24.41
C ASP A 764 -10.06 3.33 24.83
N ALA A 765 -9.17 3.05 23.86
CA ALA A 765 -7.74 2.91 24.11
C ALA A 765 -7.07 4.24 24.50
N VAL A 766 -7.50 5.35 23.89
CA VAL A 766 -7.10 6.71 24.27
C VAL A 766 -7.53 7.02 25.71
N SER A 767 -8.77 6.67 26.06
CA SER A 767 -9.29 6.87 27.42
C SER A 767 -8.50 6.06 28.45
N TYR A 768 -8.18 4.81 28.13
CA TYR A 768 -7.35 3.96 28.98
C TYR A 768 -5.90 4.48 29.10
N ALA A 769 -5.28 4.92 28.00
CA ALA A 769 -3.97 5.57 28.03
C ALA A 769 -3.95 6.77 28.98
N LYS A 770 -4.99 7.62 28.90
CA LYS A 770 -5.14 8.77 29.78
C LYS A 770 -5.23 8.34 31.25
N GLU A 771 -6.06 7.35 31.58
CA GLU A 771 -6.15 6.83 32.95
C GLU A 771 -4.80 6.33 33.48
N CYS A 772 -4.02 5.62 32.66
CA CYS A 772 -2.69 5.16 33.01
C CYS A 772 -1.78 6.34 33.40
N TYR A 773 -1.76 7.40 32.59
CA TYR A 773 -0.99 8.61 32.90
C TYR A 773 -1.49 9.33 34.15
N LEU A 774 -2.81 9.47 34.33
CA LEU A 774 -3.39 10.13 35.50
C LEU A 774 -3.04 9.40 36.81
N ARG A 775 -3.05 8.07 36.82
CA ARG A 775 -2.57 7.27 37.96
C ARG A 775 -1.08 7.49 38.19
N PHE A 776 -0.31 7.50 37.10
CA PHE A 776 1.13 7.69 37.16
C PHE A 776 1.53 9.08 37.70
N MET A 777 0.75 10.12 37.39
CA MET A 777 0.89 11.46 37.99
C MET A 777 0.66 11.43 39.51
N ILE A 778 -0.35 10.70 39.99
CA ILE A 778 -0.57 10.56 41.44
C ILE A 778 0.62 9.85 42.10
N ASP A 779 1.09 8.74 41.51
CA ASP A 779 2.23 8.00 42.05
C ASP A 779 3.50 8.87 42.10
N GLN A 780 3.75 9.64 41.04
CA GLN A 780 4.87 10.56 40.94
C GLN A 780 4.78 11.68 41.99
N HIS A 781 3.60 12.27 42.17
CA HIS A 781 3.37 13.30 43.17
C HIS A 781 3.51 12.77 44.62
N GLN A 782 3.10 11.52 44.87
CA GLN A 782 3.12 10.91 46.21
C GLN A 782 4.46 10.28 46.59
N ASP A 783 5.39 10.13 45.65
CA ASP A 783 6.73 9.61 45.91
C ASP A 783 7.46 10.44 46.99
N ASP A 784 8.12 9.75 47.93
CA ASP A 784 8.76 10.38 49.08
C ASP A 784 9.92 11.31 48.68
N VAL A 785 10.70 10.94 47.66
CA VAL A 785 11.86 11.72 47.19
C VAL A 785 11.38 12.96 46.46
N VAL A 786 10.39 12.82 45.57
CA VAL A 786 9.76 13.94 44.86
C VAL A 786 9.08 14.90 45.84
N SER A 787 8.36 14.37 46.83
CA SER A 787 7.68 15.17 47.86
C SER A 787 8.67 15.97 48.72
N ALA A 788 9.75 15.33 49.17
CA ALA A 788 10.80 16.00 49.93
C ALA A 788 11.52 17.09 49.11
N TYR A 789 11.73 16.84 47.81
CA TYR A 789 12.27 17.84 46.90
C TYR A 789 11.38 19.08 46.82
N ARG A 790 10.08 18.91 46.51
CA ARG A 790 9.14 20.03 46.37
C ARG A 790 9.01 20.85 47.65
N ALA A 791 8.89 20.18 48.81
CA ALA A 791 8.88 20.85 50.10
C ALA A 791 10.14 21.69 50.32
N GLY A 792 11.31 21.14 49.97
CA GLY A 792 12.59 21.83 50.10
C GLY A 792 12.79 23.01 49.15
N ILE A 793 12.11 23.06 47.99
CA ILE A 793 12.09 24.23 47.09
C ILE A 793 11.16 25.31 47.65
N LYS A 794 9.98 24.91 48.14
CA LYS A 794 8.98 25.83 48.73
C LYS A 794 9.52 26.56 49.97
N GLU A 795 10.20 25.83 50.86
CA GLU A 795 10.88 26.41 52.04
C GLU A 795 11.91 27.48 51.61
N LEU A 796 12.72 27.20 50.60
CA LEU A 796 13.71 28.15 50.11
C LEU A 796 13.05 29.40 49.48
N ALA A 797 11.95 29.21 48.76
CA ALA A 797 11.17 30.31 48.19
C ALA A 797 10.54 31.18 49.28
N GLU A 798 10.12 30.60 50.40
CA GLU A 798 9.65 31.34 51.59
C GLU A 798 10.74 32.21 52.23
N GLU A 799 11.94 31.66 52.42
CA GLU A 799 13.08 32.41 52.94
C GLU A 799 13.49 33.56 52.02
N TYR A 800 13.52 33.33 50.71
CA TYR A 800 13.88 34.35 49.72
C TYR A 800 12.83 35.45 49.64
N ASP A 801 11.55 35.08 49.61
CA ASP A 801 10.45 36.04 49.57
C ASP A 801 10.40 36.95 50.80
N ALA A 802 10.73 36.40 51.99
CA ALA A 802 10.88 37.14 53.24
C ALA A 802 12.14 38.04 53.29
N GLY A 803 13.03 37.94 52.30
CA GLY A 803 14.30 38.67 52.26
C GLY A 803 15.38 38.12 53.20
N ALA A 804 15.22 36.89 53.70
CA ALA A 804 16.17 36.26 54.62
C ALA A 804 17.46 35.77 53.92
N ILE A 805 17.39 35.51 52.61
CA ILE A 805 18.51 35.03 51.80
C ILE A 805 18.63 35.81 50.49
N SER A 806 19.85 35.94 49.95
CA SER A 806 20.12 36.59 48.66
C SER A 806 20.16 35.60 47.49
N GLU A 807 20.16 36.08 46.24
CA GLU A 807 20.20 35.27 45.00
C GLU A 807 21.41 34.32 44.98
N ASN A 808 22.57 34.81 45.43
CA ASN A 808 23.78 34.00 45.52
C ASN A 808 23.64 32.88 46.57
N LYS A 809 22.94 33.15 47.68
CA LYS A 809 22.70 32.15 48.72
C LYS A 809 21.70 31.09 48.25
N VAL A 810 20.63 31.49 47.54
CA VAL A 810 19.69 30.58 46.87
C VAL A 810 20.44 29.63 45.93
N TRP A 811 21.31 30.17 45.06
CA TRP A 811 22.11 29.35 44.15
C TRP A 811 23.02 28.34 44.88
N GLN A 812 23.63 28.73 46.00
CA GLN A 812 24.46 27.84 46.81
C GLN A 812 23.64 26.71 47.45
N GLU A 813 22.46 27.02 47.97
CA GLU A 813 21.56 26.02 48.55
C GLU A 813 21.00 25.08 47.46
N MET A 814 20.70 25.57 46.25
CA MET A 814 20.35 24.72 45.10
C MET A 814 21.47 23.75 44.74
N CYS A 815 22.71 24.24 44.66
CA CYS A 815 23.88 23.40 44.42
C CYS A 815 24.06 22.30 45.50
N LYS A 816 23.69 22.58 46.76
CA LYS A 816 23.72 21.60 47.85
C LYS A 816 22.58 20.59 47.72
N LYS A 817 21.34 21.06 47.54
CA LYS A 817 20.14 20.21 47.40
C LYS A 817 20.21 19.29 46.18
N LYS A 818 20.93 19.67 45.11
CA LYS A 818 21.23 18.78 43.97
C LYS A 818 21.84 17.44 44.40
N LYS A 819 22.66 17.41 45.47
CA LYS A 819 23.27 16.17 45.98
C LYS A 819 22.24 15.13 46.46
N MET A 820 21.00 15.54 46.73
CA MET A 820 19.90 14.64 47.10
C MET A 820 19.41 13.83 45.89
N ILE A 821 19.52 14.39 44.69
CA ILE A 821 18.94 13.91 43.42
C ILE A 821 20.01 13.22 42.55
N PHE A 822 21.28 13.61 42.69
CA PHE A 822 22.39 13.05 41.91
C PHE A 822 23.46 12.43 42.84
N PRO A 823 23.77 11.12 42.74
CA PRO A 823 24.77 10.50 43.60
C PRO A 823 26.16 11.01 43.22
N ALA A 824 26.84 11.67 44.16
CA ALA A 824 28.21 12.13 43.97
C ALA A 824 29.17 10.94 44.08
N ILE A 825 29.37 10.18 43.00
CA ILE A 825 30.33 9.06 42.97
C ILE A 825 31.72 9.52 42.46
N ASP A 826 31.79 10.55 41.61
CA ASP A 826 33.07 11.09 41.13
C ASP A 826 33.05 12.63 41.01
N SER A 827 34.04 13.28 41.62
CA SER A 827 34.30 14.72 41.52
C SER A 827 34.43 15.23 40.06
N ARG A 828 34.77 14.35 39.11
CA ARG A 828 34.79 14.65 37.66
C ARG A 828 33.38 14.70 37.06
N GLN A 829 32.45 13.83 37.46
CA GLN A 829 31.06 13.86 37.00
C GLN A 829 30.29 15.09 37.53
N VAL A 830 30.60 15.58 38.72
CA VAL A 830 29.99 16.79 39.31
C VAL A 830 30.20 18.06 38.45
N LYS A 831 31.23 18.07 37.60
CA LYS A 831 31.55 19.18 36.68
C LYS A 831 30.97 19.03 35.28
N SER A 832 30.38 17.87 34.95
CA SER A 832 29.72 17.61 33.66
C SER A 832 28.54 18.55 33.44
N LEU A 833 28.21 18.82 32.18
CA LEU A 833 27.16 19.76 31.82
C LEU A 833 25.79 19.22 32.22
N GLU A 834 25.58 17.91 32.11
CA GLU A 834 24.40 17.17 32.54
C GLU A 834 24.09 17.44 34.02
N VAL A 835 25.10 17.39 34.89
CA VAL A 835 24.96 17.67 36.31
C VAL A 835 24.75 19.17 36.60
N ARG A 836 25.11 20.07 35.68
CA ARG A 836 24.81 21.50 35.79
C ARG A 836 23.38 21.82 35.36
N VAL A 837 22.90 21.18 34.30
CA VAL A 837 21.52 21.28 33.79
C VAL A 837 20.51 21.04 34.92
N VAL A 838 20.73 20.02 35.76
CA VAL A 838 19.85 19.75 36.91
C VAL A 838 19.72 20.96 37.85
N THR A 839 20.84 21.64 38.16
CA THR A 839 20.80 22.84 39.02
C THR A 839 19.95 23.94 38.37
N TYR A 840 20.05 24.11 37.05
CA TYR A 840 19.27 25.08 36.30
C TYR A 840 17.77 24.73 36.32
N LEU A 841 17.40 23.48 36.07
CA LEU A 841 16.01 22.99 36.15
C LEU A 841 15.43 23.20 37.56
N MET A 842 16.17 22.84 38.60
CA MET A 842 15.76 23.08 40.00
C MET A 842 15.59 24.57 40.31
N SER A 843 16.46 25.42 39.73
CA SER A 843 16.39 26.87 39.91
C SER A 843 15.18 27.47 39.19
N LEU A 844 14.77 26.90 38.04
CA LEU A 844 13.54 27.30 37.35
C LEU A 844 12.30 26.92 38.17
N ASN A 845 12.25 25.72 38.73
CA ASN A 845 11.18 25.35 39.67
C ASN A 845 11.09 26.29 40.89
N PHE A 846 12.25 26.80 41.35
CA PHE A 846 12.27 27.83 42.38
C PHE A 846 11.73 29.18 41.89
N VAL A 847 12.09 29.62 40.68
CA VAL A 847 11.51 30.83 40.06
C VAL A 847 10.00 30.69 40.01
N ASP A 848 9.47 29.53 39.62
CA ASP A 848 8.04 29.27 39.57
C ASP A 848 7.37 29.39 40.94
N GLU A 849 7.97 28.85 42.01
CA GLU A 849 7.45 28.96 43.38
C GLU A 849 7.46 30.41 43.91
N VAL A 850 8.51 31.19 43.61
CA VAL A 850 8.55 32.62 43.96
C VAL A 850 7.50 33.39 43.17
N LEU A 851 7.32 33.07 41.88
CA LEU A 851 6.35 33.73 41.02
C LEU A 851 4.91 33.50 41.50
N LYS A 852 4.58 32.31 42.01
CA LYS A 852 3.27 32.05 42.66
C LYS A 852 3.03 33.03 43.83
N LYS A 853 4.04 33.27 44.67
CA LYS A 853 3.94 34.23 45.79
C LYS A 853 3.79 35.67 45.30
N ASP A 854 4.55 36.07 44.27
CA ASP A 854 4.42 37.38 43.63
C ASP A 854 2.97 37.59 43.14
N ILE A 855 2.39 36.62 42.42
CA ILE A 855 1.00 36.68 41.94
C ILE A 855 0.00 36.76 43.11
N GLN A 856 0.17 35.97 44.17
CA GLN A 856 -0.71 36.01 45.36
C GLN A 856 -0.67 37.36 46.08
N LYS A 857 0.48 38.03 46.13
CA LYS A 857 0.59 39.40 46.68
C LYS A 857 -0.15 40.41 45.82
N LEU A 858 -0.03 40.29 44.49
CA LEU A 858 -0.75 41.15 43.54
C LEU A 858 -2.26 40.98 43.66
N GLN A 859 -2.76 39.76 43.87
CA GLN A 859 -4.18 39.53 44.10
C GLN A 859 -4.72 40.28 45.32
N LYS A 860 -3.93 40.33 46.41
CA LYS A 860 -4.29 41.02 47.65
C LYS A 860 -4.27 42.55 47.47
N SER A 861 -3.24 43.11 46.83
CA SER A 861 -3.10 44.55 46.67
C SER A 861 -4.10 45.18 45.69
N VAL A 862 -4.47 44.45 44.64
CA VAL A 862 -5.33 44.96 43.55
C VAL A 862 -6.83 44.94 43.90
N ALA A 863 -7.21 44.25 44.97
CA ALA A 863 -8.56 44.27 45.53
C ALA A 863 -8.92 45.62 46.20
N GLU A 864 -7.93 46.47 46.51
CA GLU A 864 -8.09 47.69 47.30
C GLU A 864 -8.05 48.99 46.46
N GLU A 865 -7.55 48.96 45.22
CA GLU A 865 -7.38 50.13 44.34
C GLU A 865 -8.14 50.00 43.01
N THR A 866 -9.34 50.59 42.91
CA THR A 866 -10.19 50.55 41.70
C THR A 866 -10.02 51.76 40.76
N ASN A 867 -9.37 52.85 41.21
CA ASN A 867 -9.38 54.15 40.53
C ASN A 867 -8.00 54.73 40.13
N VAL A 868 -6.91 53.93 40.15
CA VAL A 868 -5.54 54.37 39.81
C VAL A 868 -5.25 54.11 38.32
N ASP A 869 -4.47 54.97 37.63
CA ASP A 869 -4.08 54.77 36.22
C ASP A 869 -3.17 53.54 36.06
N SER A 870 -3.40 52.75 35.02
CA SER A 870 -2.66 51.52 34.70
C SER A 870 -1.14 51.78 34.53
N PHE A 871 -0.75 52.96 34.04
CA PHE A 871 0.66 53.35 33.91
C PHE A 871 1.37 53.62 35.24
N GLU A 872 0.61 53.95 36.29
CA GLU A 872 1.12 54.17 37.65
C GLU A 872 1.19 52.86 38.46
N ILE A 873 0.40 51.86 38.09
CA ILE A 873 0.36 50.55 38.75
C ILE A 873 1.54 49.68 38.30
N LEU A 874 1.87 49.67 37.01
CA LEU A 874 2.90 48.78 36.45
C LEU A 874 4.27 48.85 37.17
N PRO A 875 4.85 50.03 37.47
CA PRO A 875 6.13 50.11 38.17
C PRO A 875 6.08 49.63 39.62
N LYS A 876 4.90 49.70 40.25
CA LYS A 876 4.67 49.29 41.64
C LYS A 876 4.56 47.77 41.80
N LEU A 877 4.44 47.01 40.71
CA LEU A 877 4.37 45.54 40.74
C LEU A 877 5.70 44.93 41.22
N GLU A 878 5.93 44.65 42.49
CA GLU A 878 7.16 43.93 42.87
C GLU A 878 7.13 42.47 42.37
N ILE A 879 8.13 42.06 41.56
CA ILE A 879 8.26 40.70 41.00
C ILE A 879 9.66 40.20 41.34
N LYS A 880 9.83 39.57 42.50
CA LYS A 880 11.13 39.07 42.98
C LYS A 880 11.63 37.88 42.16
N ALA A 881 10.72 37.13 41.53
CA ALA A 881 11.07 36.02 40.67
C ALA A 881 12.01 36.46 39.51
N PHE A 882 11.82 37.67 38.97
CA PHE A 882 12.63 38.18 37.85
C PHE A 882 14.04 38.58 38.26
N ASP A 883 14.23 39.05 39.49
CA ASP A 883 15.54 39.39 40.03
C ASP A 883 16.44 38.13 40.08
N PHE A 884 15.90 37.02 40.58
CA PHE A 884 16.61 35.74 40.56
C PHE A 884 16.72 35.13 39.15
N LEU A 885 15.70 35.26 38.28
CA LEU A 885 15.76 34.76 36.91
C LEU A 885 16.84 35.47 36.08
N ASP A 886 16.98 36.79 36.18
CA ASP A 886 18.05 37.54 35.50
C ASP A 886 19.44 37.13 36.03
N TYR A 887 19.56 36.91 37.35
CA TYR A 887 20.76 36.32 37.97
C TYR A 887 21.08 34.92 37.41
N LEU A 888 20.07 34.05 37.31
CA LEU A 888 20.18 32.69 36.81
C LEU A 888 20.61 32.66 35.34
N LEU A 889 19.95 33.43 34.47
CA LEU A 889 20.27 33.50 33.04
C LEU A 889 21.66 34.12 32.80
N LYS A 890 22.09 35.08 33.63
CA LYS A 890 23.47 35.59 33.61
C LYS A 890 24.49 34.50 33.92
N LYS A 891 24.24 33.68 34.96
CA LYS A 891 25.09 32.54 35.33
C LYS A 891 25.14 31.51 34.20
N TRP A 892 23.99 31.17 33.65
CA TRP A 892 23.85 30.24 32.54
C TRP A 892 24.63 30.69 31.31
N LYS A 893 24.54 31.98 30.96
CA LYS A 893 25.35 32.61 29.91
C LYS A 893 26.85 32.54 30.19
N GLY A 894 27.26 32.62 31.45
CA GLY A 894 28.67 32.53 31.87
C GLY A 894 29.27 31.14 31.70
N ASP A 895 28.44 30.09 31.74
CA ASP A 895 28.86 28.69 31.64
C ASP A 895 29.18 28.23 30.20
N TRP A 896 29.04 29.10 29.20
CA TRP A 896 29.46 28.89 27.79
C TRP A 896 30.91 28.41 27.60
N LYS A 897 31.76 28.57 28.62
CA LYS A 897 33.23 28.42 28.52
C LYS A 897 33.77 27.10 29.08
N VAL A 898 32.93 26.15 29.49
CA VAL A 898 33.37 24.85 30.02
C VAL A 898 33.61 23.89 28.85
N SER A 899 34.85 23.39 28.72
CA SER A 899 35.38 22.80 27.50
C SER A 899 35.03 21.33 27.25
N ARG A 900 35.05 20.99 25.94
CA ARG A 900 35.50 19.75 25.26
C ARG A 900 34.49 18.73 24.73
N TYR A 901 33.18 18.82 24.98
CA TYR A 901 32.23 17.97 24.27
C TYR A 901 30.98 18.74 23.80
N SER A 902 30.91 18.95 22.47
CA SER A 902 29.71 18.89 21.61
C SER A 902 28.46 19.75 21.89
N PHE A 903 28.55 21.08 22.07
CA PHE A 903 27.36 21.94 21.95
C PHE A 903 27.61 23.20 21.11
N MET A 904 26.68 23.49 20.21
CA MET A 904 26.68 24.74 19.47
C MET A 904 26.12 25.86 20.36
N ARG A 905 26.83 27.00 20.41
CA ARG A 905 26.39 28.21 21.13
C ARG A 905 24.95 28.63 20.78
N SER A 906 24.52 28.37 19.55
CA SER A 906 23.16 28.62 19.07
C SER A 906 22.09 27.86 19.87
N TYR A 907 22.34 26.62 20.27
CA TYR A 907 21.39 25.82 21.07
C TYR A 907 21.13 26.47 22.43
N PHE A 908 22.20 26.79 23.18
CA PHE A 908 22.09 27.48 24.47
C PHE A 908 21.44 28.86 24.36
N ASP A 909 21.77 29.61 23.31
CA ASP A 909 21.13 30.90 23.06
C ASP A 909 19.62 30.74 22.84
N ASN A 910 19.19 29.73 22.06
CA ASN A 910 17.76 29.46 21.84
C ASN A 910 17.07 29.03 23.14
N GLN A 911 17.69 28.16 23.93
CA GLN A 911 17.14 27.72 25.22
C GLN A 911 16.91 28.90 26.18
N MET A 912 17.88 29.80 26.34
CA MET A 912 17.70 30.98 27.19
C MET A 912 16.62 31.93 26.65
N LEU A 913 16.49 32.06 25.32
CA LEU A 913 15.43 32.85 24.70
C LEU A 913 14.05 32.24 24.94
N ASP A 914 13.90 30.92 24.82
CA ASP A 914 12.64 30.23 25.05
C ASP A 914 12.21 30.33 26.53
N ILE A 915 13.14 30.22 27.47
CA ILE A 915 12.89 30.47 28.90
C ILE A 915 12.44 31.92 29.15
N LEU A 916 13.19 32.89 28.61
CA LEU A 916 12.87 34.30 28.81
C LEU A 916 11.51 34.65 28.21
N ARG A 917 11.19 34.12 27.03
CA ARG A 917 9.87 34.25 26.39
C ARG A 917 8.76 33.67 27.24
N HIS A 918 8.95 32.48 27.80
CA HIS A 918 7.98 31.83 28.66
C HIS A 918 7.60 32.72 29.86
N TYR A 919 8.59 33.19 30.63
CA TYR A 919 8.32 34.07 31.77
C TYR A 919 7.80 35.46 31.37
N CYS A 920 8.21 35.98 30.21
CA CYS A 920 7.62 37.21 29.67
C CYS A 920 6.16 37.02 29.22
N GLY A 921 5.78 35.83 28.77
CA GLY A 921 4.40 35.45 28.52
C GLY A 921 3.57 35.48 29.80
N ILE A 922 4.10 34.93 30.91
CA ILE A 922 3.47 35.02 32.23
C ILE A 922 3.38 36.49 32.69
N TRP A 923 4.43 37.29 32.46
CA TRP A 923 4.42 38.71 32.78
C TRP A 923 3.31 39.47 32.05
N ALA A 924 3.16 39.22 30.73
CA ALA A 924 2.08 39.79 29.94
C ALA A 924 0.71 39.45 30.55
N GLN A 925 0.53 38.22 31.03
CA GLN A 925 -0.70 37.83 31.72
C GLN A 925 -0.91 38.58 33.04
N MET A 926 0.13 38.76 33.84
CA MET A 926 0.04 39.56 35.06
C MET A 926 -0.37 41.00 34.76
N ILE A 927 0.18 41.60 33.69
CA ILE A 927 -0.21 42.95 33.26
C ILE A 927 -1.67 42.98 32.84
N ILE A 928 -2.11 42.03 32.01
CA ILE A 928 -3.49 42.00 31.53
C ILE A 928 -4.48 41.86 32.68
N GLN A 929 -4.25 40.91 33.59
CA GLN A 929 -5.17 40.60 34.69
C GLN A 929 -5.16 41.67 35.81
N TYR A 930 -3.98 42.16 36.20
CA TYR A 930 -3.84 42.98 37.40
C TYR A 930 -3.63 44.47 37.15
N VAL A 931 -3.10 44.85 35.97
CA VAL A 931 -2.81 46.26 35.61
C VAL A 931 -3.86 46.83 34.66
N LEU A 932 -4.17 46.12 33.58
CA LEU A 932 -5.16 46.53 32.59
C LEU A 932 -6.57 46.18 33.05
N LYS A 933 -6.79 45.00 33.67
CA LYS A 933 -8.12 44.49 34.03
C LYS A 933 -9.04 44.50 32.80
N SER A 934 -10.20 45.16 32.86
CA SER A 934 -11.12 45.41 31.73
C SER A 934 -10.73 46.60 30.83
N ARG A 935 -9.71 47.39 31.21
CA ARG A 935 -9.35 48.63 30.48
C ARG A 935 -8.66 48.31 29.16
N ARG A 936 -9.02 49.05 28.12
CA ARG A 936 -8.40 48.99 26.80
C ARG A 936 -7.15 49.86 26.71
N MET A 937 -6.22 49.51 25.81
CA MET A 937 -4.96 50.23 25.57
C MET A 937 -5.08 51.41 24.61
N ASN A 938 -6.26 51.63 24.02
CA ASN A 938 -6.60 52.57 22.94
C ASN A 938 -5.73 53.84 22.89
N ASP A 939 -5.23 54.15 21.68
CA ASP A 939 -4.47 55.36 21.30
C ASP A 939 -3.18 55.62 22.10
N ARG A 940 -2.72 54.63 22.89
CA ARG A 940 -1.50 54.72 23.73
C ARG A 940 -0.51 53.59 23.47
N GLU A 941 -0.56 52.95 22.30
CA GLU A 941 0.31 51.81 21.95
C GLU A 941 1.79 52.15 22.02
N GLU A 942 2.19 53.31 21.48
CA GLU A 942 3.58 53.79 21.52
C GLU A 942 4.04 54.09 22.97
N MET A 943 3.14 54.61 23.81
CA MET A 943 3.42 54.80 25.24
C MET A 943 3.59 53.47 25.99
N TRP A 944 2.75 52.47 25.67
CA TRP A 944 2.87 51.13 26.24
C TRP A 944 4.14 50.43 25.75
N HIS A 945 4.50 50.58 24.48
CA HIS A 945 5.76 50.09 23.94
C HIS A 945 6.96 50.59 24.75
N ASP A 946 7.07 51.91 24.91
CA ASP A 946 8.17 52.53 25.65
C ASP A 946 8.17 52.12 27.12
N ARG A 947 6.98 52.02 27.72
CA ARG A 947 6.84 51.63 29.13
C ARG A 947 7.23 50.17 29.37
N ILE A 948 6.78 49.24 28.53
CA ILE A 948 7.13 47.82 28.64
C ILE A 948 8.63 47.62 28.46
N LYS A 949 9.24 48.34 27.50
CA LYS A 949 10.69 48.31 27.29
C LYS A 949 11.46 48.83 28.50
N GLN A 950 11.06 49.98 29.07
CA GLN A 950 11.67 50.52 30.30
C GLN A 950 11.57 49.56 31.47
N GLU A 951 10.39 48.95 31.69
CA GLU A 951 10.20 47.99 32.78
C GLU A 951 10.99 46.69 32.54
N PHE A 952 11.07 46.21 31.30
CA PHE A 952 11.92 45.06 30.96
C PHE A 952 13.39 45.34 31.26
N ASP A 953 13.91 46.50 30.82
CA ASP A 953 15.31 46.89 31.06
C ASP A 953 15.62 47.01 32.57
N ARG A 954 14.64 47.48 33.36
CA ARG A 954 14.75 47.59 34.82
C ARG A 954 14.72 46.23 35.52
N ARG A 955 13.86 45.31 35.09
CA ARG A 955 13.67 43.98 35.68
C ARG A 955 14.74 42.98 35.27
N PHE A 956 15.30 43.14 34.07
CA PHE A 956 16.30 42.26 33.51
C PHE A 956 17.58 43.04 33.14
N PRO A 957 18.28 43.65 34.11
CA PRO A 957 19.43 44.53 33.84
C PRO A 957 20.61 43.81 33.17
N ASN A 958 20.74 42.48 33.32
CA ASN A 958 21.76 41.70 32.62
C ASN A 958 21.27 41.21 31.25
N MET A 959 20.04 40.68 31.14
CA MET A 959 19.52 40.17 29.87
C MET A 959 19.18 41.29 28.87
N SER A 960 18.79 42.49 29.29
CA SER A 960 18.56 43.64 28.41
C SER A 960 19.80 44.09 27.63
N GLN A 961 20.99 43.88 28.20
CA GLN A 961 22.27 44.17 27.54
C GLN A 961 22.59 43.17 26.42
N TRP A 962 21.91 42.02 26.38
CA TRP A 962 22.17 41.00 25.37
C TRP A 962 21.43 41.30 24.07
N ARG A 963 22.17 41.53 22.98
CA ARG A 963 21.58 41.89 21.66
C ARG A 963 20.43 40.98 21.18
N LYS A 964 20.44 39.68 21.52
CA LYS A 964 19.40 38.73 21.09
C LYS A 964 18.07 38.87 21.84
N THR A 965 17.98 39.64 22.92
CA THR A 965 16.73 39.80 23.70
C THR A 965 15.98 41.09 23.36
N LYS A 966 16.52 41.94 22.47
CA LYS A 966 15.95 43.26 22.14
C LYS A 966 14.52 43.22 21.58
N TYR A 967 14.10 42.09 21.03
CA TYR A 967 12.73 41.90 20.51
C TYR A 967 11.75 41.36 21.56
N VAL A 968 12.22 40.88 22.72
CA VAL A 968 11.35 40.24 23.72
C VAL A 968 10.28 41.20 24.27
N PRO A 969 10.57 42.48 24.56
CA PRO A 969 9.53 43.45 24.93
C PRO A 969 8.43 43.62 23.88
N GLU A 970 8.78 43.50 22.59
CA GLU A 970 7.83 43.60 21.47
C GLU A 970 6.85 42.42 21.45
N GLU A 971 7.30 41.22 21.85
CA GLU A 971 6.43 40.05 21.98
C GLU A 971 5.42 40.22 23.12
N VAL A 972 5.85 40.80 24.26
CA VAL A 972 4.93 41.17 25.36
C VAL A 972 3.91 42.19 24.88
N LEU A 973 4.36 43.26 24.20
CA LEU A 973 3.46 44.29 23.67
C LEU A 973 2.44 43.70 22.68
N ARG A 974 2.88 42.81 21.78
CA ARG A 974 1.98 42.15 20.82
C ARG A 974 0.87 41.38 21.52
N MET A 975 1.18 40.68 22.62
CA MET A 975 0.15 40.03 23.44
C MET A 975 -0.83 41.05 24.02
N LEU A 976 -0.32 42.15 24.59
CA LEU A 976 -1.17 43.20 25.16
C LEU A 976 -2.10 43.82 24.09
N ILE A 977 -1.57 44.16 22.91
CA ILE A 977 -2.35 44.72 21.79
C ILE A 977 -3.40 43.73 21.30
N THR A 978 -3.03 42.45 21.12
CA THR A 978 -3.96 41.39 20.68
C THR A 978 -5.16 41.28 21.61
N TYR A 979 -4.95 41.40 22.92
CA TYR A 979 -6.01 41.11 23.91
C TYR A 979 -6.68 42.34 24.54
N ARG A 980 -6.07 43.52 24.42
CA ARG A 980 -6.58 44.79 25.01
C ARG A 980 -6.51 45.98 24.04
N GLY A 981 -6.10 45.81 22.79
CA GLY A 981 -6.13 46.82 21.71
C GLY A 981 -7.46 46.89 20.93
N ILE A 982 -7.50 47.69 19.85
CA ILE A 982 -8.68 47.93 18.98
C ILE A 982 -8.63 47.11 17.66
N ASP A 983 -7.47 46.59 17.24
CA ASP A 983 -7.32 46.16 15.84
C ASP A 983 -8.08 44.87 15.47
N GLU A 984 -9.26 45.04 14.86
CA GLU A 984 -10.07 43.97 14.25
C GLU A 984 -9.32 43.22 13.13
N ARG A 985 -8.30 43.83 12.49
CA ARG A 985 -7.49 43.17 11.44
C ARG A 985 -6.44 42.21 11.98
N VAL A 986 -6.05 42.35 13.26
CA VAL A 986 -5.17 41.40 13.96
C VAL A 986 -5.98 40.24 14.51
N ASN A 987 -7.22 40.50 14.95
CA ASN A 987 -8.17 39.47 15.39
C ASN A 987 -8.64 38.55 14.25
N GLY A 988 -8.54 38.98 12.98
CA GLY A 988 -8.86 38.20 11.79
C GLY A 988 -7.67 37.46 11.13
N ARG A 989 -6.42 37.70 11.55
CA ARG A 989 -5.28 36.89 11.07
C ARG A 989 -5.16 35.65 11.94
N GLY A 990 -5.75 34.55 11.48
CA GLY A 990 -5.39 33.23 11.97
C GLY A 990 -3.86 33.06 11.97
N ASN A 991 -3.34 32.41 13.03
CA ASN A 991 -1.99 31.84 13.14
C ASN A 991 -0.83 32.65 13.77
N THR A 992 -1.05 33.57 14.71
CA THR A 992 -0.04 33.73 15.79
C THR A 992 -0.68 33.79 17.16
N ALA A 993 -1.37 32.71 17.55
CA ALA A 993 -1.63 32.44 18.94
C ALA A 993 -0.26 32.34 19.65
N ILE A 994 0.15 33.40 20.34
CA ILE A 994 1.17 33.26 21.38
C ILE A 994 0.51 32.35 22.43
N PRO A 995 1.03 31.14 22.67
CA PRO A 995 0.34 30.14 23.47
C PRO A 995 0.45 30.51 24.96
N VAL A 996 -0.45 31.39 25.37
CA VAL A 996 -0.54 31.87 26.74
C VAL A 996 -0.77 30.71 27.69
N LEU A 997 -1.64 29.78 27.30
CA LEU A 997 -1.94 28.58 28.08
C LEU A 997 -0.67 27.76 28.36
N GLU A 998 0.19 27.58 27.37
CA GLU A 998 1.48 26.92 27.56
C GLU A 998 2.40 27.70 28.50
N SER A 999 2.31 29.03 28.47
CA SER A 999 3.12 29.90 29.34
C SER A 999 2.73 29.82 30.81
N VAL A 1000 1.47 29.53 31.15
CA VAL A 1000 1.02 29.49 32.55
C VAL A 1000 0.88 28.09 33.12
N LEU A 1001 0.67 27.08 32.26
CA LEU A 1001 0.48 25.69 32.68
C LEU A 1001 1.78 24.95 32.94
N PHE A 1002 2.77 25.11 32.07
CA PHE A 1002 4.04 24.39 32.17
C PHE A 1002 5.00 25.13 33.11
N PRO A 1003 5.73 24.42 33.99
CA PRO A 1003 6.81 25.03 34.76
C PRO A 1003 7.96 25.40 33.82
N GLY A 1004 8.79 26.37 34.22
CA GLY A 1004 9.94 26.81 33.41
C GLY A 1004 10.96 25.69 33.16
N SER A 1005 11.03 24.70 34.06
CA SER A 1005 11.89 23.51 33.91
C SER A 1005 11.50 22.63 32.73
N ALA A 1006 10.20 22.42 32.47
CA ALA A 1006 9.69 21.62 31.35
C ALA A 1006 10.02 22.22 29.96
N ILE A 1007 10.42 23.50 29.93
CA ILE A 1007 10.69 24.24 28.70
C ILE A 1007 12.16 24.15 28.29
N SER A 1008 13.04 23.76 29.22
CA SER A 1008 14.48 23.86 29.08
C SER A 1008 15.16 22.50 28.90
N PHE A 1009 16.17 22.38 28.03
CA PHE A 1009 17.04 21.19 27.89
C PHE A 1009 16.33 19.85 27.59
N ARG A 1010 15.26 19.88 26.79
CA ARG A 1010 14.32 18.76 26.62
C ARG A 1010 14.89 17.45 26.11
N GLU A 1011 16.02 17.48 25.40
CA GLU A 1011 16.72 16.29 24.92
C GLU A 1011 17.61 15.64 25.99
N TRP A 1012 17.89 16.36 27.07
CA TRP A 1012 18.86 16.01 28.12
C TRP A 1012 18.24 15.74 29.48
N ILE A 1013 16.99 16.17 29.71
CA ILE A 1013 16.20 15.82 30.90
C ILE A 1013 16.03 14.30 31.03
N TYR A 1014 16.10 13.59 29.91
CA TYR A 1014 15.80 12.17 29.84
C TYR A 1014 16.97 11.23 30.22
N ARG A 1015 18.23 11.67 30.09
CA ARG A 1015 19.40 10.79 30.26
C ARG A 1015 20.02 10.79 31.66
N GLY A 1016 19.45 11.55 32.60
CA GLY A 1016 19.90 11.56 33.99
C GLY A 1016 19.20 10.47 34.80
N SER A 1017 19.83 9.32 35.03
CA SER A 1017 19.37 8.37 36.05
C SER A 1017 19.57 8.98 37.44
N TYR A 1018 18.59 9.77 37.88
CA TYR A 1018 18.57 10.48 39.16
C TYR A 1018 18.49 9.48 40.33
N ARG A 1019 19.65 9.09 40.89
CA ARG A 1019 19.76 8.25 42.11
C ARG A 1019 18.82 7.03 42.13
N SER A 1020 18.61 6.40 40.98
CA SER A 1020 17.69 5.25 40.80
C SER A 1020 16.21 5.51 41.10
N ASN A 1021 15.75 6.78 41.18
CA ASN A 1021 14.33 7.12 41.24
C ASN A 1021 13.86 7.73 39.90
N PRO A 1022 13.24 6.93 39.00
CA PRO A 1022 12.80 7.40 37.69
C PRO A 1022 11.63 8.41 37.76
N LEU A 1023 10.97 8.57 38.90
CA LEU A 1023 9.89 9.57 39.07
C LEU A 1023 10.42 11.00 39.21
N MET A 1024 11.69 11.16 39.58
CA MET A 1024 12.29 12.48 39.73
C MET A 1024 12.61 13.15 38.40
N SER A 1025 12.87 12.38 37.33
CA SER A 1025 13.01 12.96 35.98
C SER A 1025 11.68 13.54 35.49
N LEU A 1026 10.58 12.88 35.84
CA LEU A 1026 9.23 13.31 35.51
C LEU A 1026 8.79 14.55 36.27
N GLU A 1027 9.26 14.75 37.51
CA GLU A 1027 9.02 15.99 38.25
C GLU A 1027 9.63 17.20 37.55
N LEU A 1028 10.77 17.01 36.85
CA LEU A 1028 11.47 18.08 36.14
C LEU A 1028 10.98 18.29 34.71
N ASP A 1029 10.50 17.23 34.03
CA ASP A 1029 10.04 17.27 32.63
C ASP A 1029 8.54 17.59 32.49
N GLN A 1030 7.72 17.06 33.40
CA GLN A 1030 6.26 17.14 33.43
C GLN A 1030 5.54 17.09 32.05
N PRO A 1031 5.88 16.14 31.16
CA PRO A 1031 5.35 16.13 29.78
C PRO A 1031 3.84 15.87 29.74
N TYR A 1032 3.31 15.21 30.76
CA TYR A 1032 1.90 14.83 30.89
C TYR A 1032 0.96 16.00 31.25
N LEU A 1033 1.46 17.22 31.50
CA LEU A 1033 0.58 18.37 31.83
C LEU A 1033 -0.39 18.73 30.69
N TYR A 1034 -0.04 18.42 29.43
CA TYR A 1034 -0.99 18.54 28.31
C TYR A 1034 -2.27 17.72 28.55
N LEU A 1035 -2.19 16.60 29.27
CA LEU A 1035 -3.35 15.75 29.60
C LEU A 1035 -4.32 16.41 30.61
N LEU A 1036 -3.90 17.46 31.33
CA LEU A 1036 -4.80 18.28 32.14
C LEU A 1036 -5.72 19.14 31.27
N LEU A 1037 -5.28 19.47 30.06
CA LEU A 1037 -6.06 20.22 29.08
C LEU A 1037 -6.97 19.32 28.26
N ASP A 1038 -6.74 18.02 28.32
CA ASP A 1038 -7.52 17.00 27.63
C ASP A 1038 -8.89 16.84 28.30
N ILE A 1039 -9.94 17.27 27.61
CA ILE A 1039 -11.31 17.33 28.14
C ILE A 1039 -12.14 16.24 27.49
N PRO A 1040 -12.37 15.10 28.15
CA PRO A 1040 -13.06 13.97 27.56
C PRO A 1040 -14.37 14.41 26.90
N LYS A 1041 -14.79 13.67 25.86
CA LYS A 1041 -16.16 13.76 25.33
C LYS A 1041 -17.21 13.46 26.41
N ASP A 1042 -16.82 12.78 27.49
CA ASP A 1042 -17.65 12.60 28.67
C ASP A 1042 -17.67 13.89 29.50
N PRO A 1043 -18.84 14.55 29.63
CA PRO A 1043 -18.96 15.73 30.46
C PRO A 1043 -18.70 15.47 31.95
N GLN A 1044 -18.80 14.23 32.43
CA GLN A 1044 -18.55 13.90 33.83
C GLN A 1044 -17.05 13.75 34.12
N VAL A 1045 -16.58 14.52 35.11
CA VAL A 1045 -15.21 14.41 35.63
C VAL A 1045 -15.11 13.18 36.55
N SER A 1046 -14.22 12.24 36.22
CA SER A 1046 -13.97 11.09 37.09
C SER A 1046 -13.31 11.50 38.42
N ASN A 1047 -13.45 10.68 39.47
CA ASN A 1047 -12.74 10.91 40.75
C ASN A 1047 -11.21 10.98 40.57
N LEU A 1048 -10.67 10.22 39.62
CA LEU A 1048 -9.25 10.21 39.29
C LEU A 1048 -8.82 11.55 38.68
N GLU A 1049 -9.53 12.02 37.66
CA GLU A 1049 -9.29 13.33 37.03
C GLU A 1049 -9.37 14.46 38.06
N ARG A 1050 -10.40 14.45 38.91
CA ARG A 1050 -10.59 15.45 39.97
C ARG A 1050 -9.40 15.50 40.93
N LYS A 1051 -8.91 14.33 41.35
CA LYS A 1051 -7.75 14.24 42.24
C LYS A 1051 -6.49 14.80 41.57
N VAL A 1052 -6.22 14.44 40.32
CA VAL A 1052 -5.05 14.92 39.56
C VAL A 1052 -5.12 16.43 39.35
N TRP A 1053 -6.28 16.95 38.92
CA TRP A 1053 -6.50 18.39 38.76
C TRP A 1053 -6.21 19.14 40.06
N ASN A 1054 -6.72 18.65 41.20
CA ASN A 1054 -6.47 19.28 42.49
C ASN A 1054 -5.00 19.25 42.90
N LEU A 1055 -4.23 18.23 42.51
CA LEU A 1055 -2.79 18.13 42.83
C LEU A 1055 -1.92 19.03 41.94
N TYR A 1056 -2.27 19.20 40.66
CA TYR A 1056 -1.40 19.88 39.68
C TYR A 1056 -1.89 21.28 39.27
N VAL A 1057 -3.19 21.57 39.35
CA VAL A 1057 -3.73 22.88 38.97
C VAL A 1057 -3.82 23.81 40.17
N LYS A 1058 -4.37 23.35 41.30
CA LYS A 1058 -4.68 24.22 42.45
C LYS A 1058 -3.47 25.02 42.95
N ASP A 1059 -2.31 24.36 43.02
CA ASP A 1059 -1.06 24.93 43.55
C ASP A 1059 -0.04 25.28 42.45
N SER A 1060 -0.45 25.37 41.18
CA SER A 1060 0.42 25.84 40.08
C SER A 1060 0.28 27.34 39.81
N ILE A 1061 1.17 27.89 38.97
CA ILE A 1061 1.08 29.28 38.49
C ILE A 1061 -0.30 29.50 37.86
N TYR A 1062 -0.74 28.57 37.03
CA TYR A 1062 -2.05 28.56 36.39
C TYR A 1062 -3.22 28.69 37.39
N GLY A 1063 -3.32 27.82 38.39
CA GLY A 1063 -4.40 27.91 39.39
C GLY A 1063 -4.29 29.10 40.33
N THR A 1064 -3.10 29.72 40.43
CA THR A 1064 -2.86 30.92 41.23
C THR A 1064 -3.37 32.18 40.55
N PHE A 1065 -3.59 32.21 39.22
CA PHE A 1065 -4.17 33.40 38.57
C PHE A 1065 -5.64 33.63 38.95
N ARG A 1066 -6.03 34.92 38.95
CA ARG A 1066 -7.43 35.34 39.06
C ARG A 1066 -8.00 35.51 37.66
N TYR A 1067 -9.22 35.01 37.44
CA TYR A 1067 -9.99 35.18 36.23
C TYR A 1067 -11.25 35.98 36.58
N ASP A 1068 -11.10 37.30 36.64
CA ASP A 1068 -12.09 38.26 37.13
C ASP A 1068 -13.45 38.21 36.42
N MET A 1069 -13.48 37.72 35.17
CA MET A 1069 -14.71 37.57 34.39
C MET A 1069 -15.43 36.22 34.57
N VAL A 1070 -14.90 35.31 35.40
CA VAL A 1070 -15.45 33.96 35.61
C VAL A 1070 -15.74 33.78 37.09
N ARG A 1071 -16.90 33.21 37.42
CA ARG A 1071 -17.24 32.84 38.81
C ARG A 1071 -17.40 31.33 38.95
N PRO A 1072 -16.58 30.69 39.81
CA PRO A 1072 -15.54 31.24 40.69
C PRO A 1072 -14.29 31.77 39.96
N ASP A 1073 -13.67 32.83 40.48
CA ASP A 1073 -12.52 33.55 39.87
C ASP A 1073 -11.20 32.75 39.81
N SER A 1074 -11.19 31.43 40.09
CA SER A 1074 -9.98 30.59 40.11
C SER A 1074 -10.23 29.24 39.43
N ALA A 1075 -9.34 28.85 38.51
CA ALA A 1075 -9.43 27.62 37.73
C ALA A 1075 -9.47 26.33 38.58
N GLY A 1076 -8.82 26.34 39.76
CA GLY A 1076 -8.83 25.20 40.67
C GLY A 1076 -10.21 24.85 41.22
N LYS A 1077 -11.12 25.84 41.33
CA LYS A 1077 -12.48 25.63 41.84
C LYS A 1077 -13.48 25.20 40.77
N LEU A 1078 -13.22 25.53 39.51
CA LEU A 1078 -14.12 25.26 38.38
C LEU A 1078 -14.43 23.77 38.20
N ILE A 1079 -13.58 22.85 38.65
CA ILE A 1079 -13.83 21.41 38.53
C ILE A 1079 -14.91 20.90 39.51
N ASP A 1080 -15.17 21.65 40.58
CA ASP A 1080 -16.14 21.32 41.64
C ASP A 1080 -17.50 21.99 41.42
N GLU A 1081 -17.59 22.94 40.48
CA GLU A 1081 -18.82 23.67 40.19
C GLU A 1081 -19.73 22.90 39.22
N LYS A 1082 -21.05 22.99 39.43
CA LYS A 1082 -22.05 22.49 38.47
C LYS A 1082 -22.41 23.51 37.40
N SER A 1083 -22.24 24.79 37.73
CA SER A 1083 -22.58 25.94 36.89
C SER A 1083 -21.52 27.01 37.06
N VAL A 1084 -21.14 27.64 35.95
CA VAL A 1084 -20.17 28.73 35.91
C VAL A 1084 -20.84 29.93 35.27
N ASN A 1085 -20.68 31.10 35.88
CA ASN A 1085 -21.16 32.36 35.31
C ASN A 1085 -19.99 33.17 34.78
N ILE A 1086 -20.17 33.70 33.58
CA ILE A 1086 -19.17 34.50 32.89
C ILE A 1086 -19.75 35.89 32.65
N SER A 1087 -19.07 36.93 33.11
CA SER A 1087 -19.48 38.31 32.84
C SER A 1087 -19.00 38.76 31.46
N GLY A 1088 -19.91 39.36 30.69
CA GLY A 1088 -19.65 39.68 29.28
C GLY A 1088 -18.77 40.90 29.04
N GLU A 1089 -17.50 40.68 28.70
CA GLU A 1089 -16.69 41.61 27.91
C GLU A 1089 -15.91 40.82 26.84
N ASN A 1090 -15.72 41.43 25.65
CA ASN A 1090 -15.07 40.85 24.46
C ASN A 1090 -13.55 40.56 24.68
N ASN A 1091 -13.22 39.60 25.54
CA ASN A 1091 -11.85 39.30 25.97
C ASN A 1091 -11.52 37.79 25.83
N ASN A 1092 -11.14 37.37 24.63
CA ASN A 1092 -10.82 35.97 24.28
C ASN A 1092 -9.81 35.31 25.25
N LEU A 1093 -8.80 36.07 25.70
CA LEU A 1093 -7.69 35.54 26.52
C LEU A 1093 -8.09 34.84 27.81
N VAL A 1094 -9.06 35.40 28.55
CA VAL A 1094 -9.47 34.87 29.86
C VAL A 1094 -10.03 33.46 29.67
N TYR A 1095 -10.77 33.24 28.59
CA TYR A 1095 -11.41 31.97 28.28
C TYR A 1095 -10.47 31.00 27.56
N ASP A 1096 -9.59 31.50 26.68
CA ASP A 1096 -8.54 30.69 26.04
C ASP A 1096 -7.58 30.09 27.06
N CYS A 1097 -7.39 30.77 28.20
CA CYS A 1097 -6.64 30.26 29.33
C CYS A 1097 -7.42 29.25 30.17
N ILE A 1098 -8.72 29.01 29.98
CA ILE A 1098 -9.50 28.08 30.80
C ILE A 1098 -10.09 26.96 29.94
N PRO A 1099 -9.29 25.94 29.58
CA PRO A 1099 -9.77 24.83 28.77
C PRO A 1099 -11.01 24.19 29.35
N MET A 1100 -11.11 24.06 30.68
CA MET A 1100 -12.24 23.42 31.37
C MET A 1100 -13.62 23.98 30.99
N LEU A 1101 -13.72 25.23 30.51
CA LEU A 1101 -14.98 25.79 30.01
C LEU A 1101 -15.55 25.02 28.81
N LYS A 1102 -14.72 24.25 28.09
CA LYS A 1102 -15.17 23.33 27.02
C LYS A 1102 -16.01 22.15 27.51
N ARG A 1103 -16.04 21.84 28.82
CA ARG A 1103 -16.96 20.86 29.42
C ARG A 1103 -18.35 21.44 29.65
N TYR A 1104 -18.48 22.76 29.60
CA TYR A 1104 -19.70 23.45 29.92
C TYR A 1104 -20.45 23.81 28.64
N ALA A 1105 -21.78 23.74 28.73
CA ALA A 1105 -22.72 24.20 27.74
C ALA A 1105 -23.29 25.55 28.16
N VAL A 1106 -23.51 26.44 27.20
CA VAL A 1106 -24.27 27.66 27.45
C VAL A 1106 -25.74 27.27 27.70
N THR A 1107 -26.27 27.63 28.87
CA THR A 1107 -27.66 27.31 29.26
C THR A 1107 -28.54 28.55 29.40
N ALA A 1108 -27.95 29.72 29.64
CA ALA A 1108 -28.71 30.97 29.69
C ALA A 1108 -27.87 32.20 29.31
N LEU A 1109 -28.53 33.23 28.80
CA LEU A 1109 -27.95 34.55 28.57
C LEU A 1109 -28.78 35.61 29.31
N GLU A 1110 -28.10 36.45 30.10
CA GLU A 1110 -28.71 37.54 30.84
C GLU A 1110 -28.06 38.88 30.48
N LYS A 1111 -28.86 39.94 30.32
CA LYS A 1111 -28.32 41.27 30.05
C LYS A 1111 -27.83 41.95 31.33
N SER A 1112 -26.56 42.34 31.36
CA SER A 1112 -25.94 43.08 32.46
C SER A 1112 -25.65 44.54 32.09
N ARG A 1113 -25.16 45.33 33.05
CA ARG A 1113 -24.77 46.74 32.81
C ARG A 1113 -23.54 46.88 31.90
N GLN A 1114 -22.75 45.82 31.74
CA GLN A 1114 -21.47 45.82 31.02
C GLN A 1114 -21.50 44.95 29.76
N GLY A 1115 -22.51 44.09 29.58
CA GLY A 1115 -22.62 43.23 28.40
C GLY A 1115 -23.68 42.13 28.53
N LEU A 1116 -23.39 40.97 27.95
CA LEU A 1116 -24.16 39.73 28.11
C LEU A 1116 -23.47 38.83 29.12
N ASP A 1117 -24.10 38.55 30.26
CA ASP A 1117 -23.63 37.54 31.19
C ASP A 1117 -24.05 36.16 30.67
N ILE A 1118 -23.10 35.23 30.65
CA ILE A 1118 -23.26 33.88 30.10
C ILE A 1118 -23.32 32.90 31.27
N CYS A 1119 -24.46 32.22 31.42
CA CYS A 1119 -24.62 31.12 32.34
C CYS A 1119 -24.27 29.82 31.63
N MET A 1120 -23.36 29.05 32.21
CA MET A 1120 -22.94 27.77 31.68
C MET A 1120 -23.11 26.67 32.71
N GLU A 1121 -23.55 25.48 32.29
CA GLU A 1121 -23.66 24.29 33.14
C GLU A 1121 -22.87 23.13 32.51
N VAL A 1122 -22.47 22.14 33.30
CA VAL A 1122 -21.79 20.95 32.78
C VAL A 1122 -22.65 20.33 31.68
N PHE A 1123 -22.08 20.10 30.49
CA PHE A 1123 -22.82 19.66 29.32
C PHE A 1123 -23.58 18.36 29.61
N ASP A 1124 -24.87 18.32 29.28
CA ASP A 1124 -25.70 17.14 29.39
C ASP A 1124 -26.47 16.96 28.07
N LYS A 1125 -26.43 15.76 27.51
CA LYS A 1125 -27.09 15.45 26.23
C LYS A 1125 -28.62 15.52 26.33
N GLU A 1126 -29.19 15.36 27.52
CA GLU A 1126 -30.65 15.32 27.72
C GLU A 1126 -31.27 16.71 27.95
N ASN A 1127 -30.48 17.72 28.36
CA ASN A 1127 -30.94 19.08 28.69
C ASN A 1127 -30.29 20.13 27.78
N GLN A 1128 -30.78 20.25 26.56
CA GLN A 1128 -30.18 21.11 25.53
C GLN A 1128 -31.08 22.29 25.17
N GLY A 1129 -30.56 23.50 25.37
CA GLY A 1129 -31.19 24.76 25.00
C GLY A 1129 -30.54 25.96 25.70
N VAL A 1130 -30.47 27.10 24.99
CA VAL A 1130 -30.06 28.39 25.57
C VAL A 1130 -31.32 29.21 25.90
N ARG A 1131 -31.53 29.47 27.20
CA ARG A 1131 -32.59 30.38 27.69
C ARG A 1131 -32.16 31.83 27.52
N ALA A 1132 -32.88 32.59 26.70
CA ALA A 1132 -32.60 34.01 26.47
C ALA A 1132 -33.90 34.80 26.20
N GLY A 1133 -33.97 36.04 26.68
CA GLY A 1133 -35.05 36.96 26.33
C GLY A 1133 -34.85 37.58 24.94
N LYS A 1134 -35.88 38.28 24.42
CA LYS A 1134 -35.83 38.91 23.09
C LYS A 1134 -34.62 39.84 22.92
N LYS A 1135 -34.29 40.63 23.94
CA LYS A 1135 -33.18 41.60 23.87
C LYS A 1135 -31.82 40.91 23.74
N GLU A 1136 -31.66 39.80 24.43
CA GLU A 1136 -30.44 39.00 24.46
C GLU A 1136 -30.27 38.24 23.14
N LYS A 1137 -31.35 37.63 22.63
CA LYS A 1137 -31.38 36.97 21.31
C LYS A 1137 -30.96 37.91 20.17
N TRP A 1138 -31.49 39.14 20.17
CA TRP A 1138 -31.22 40.14 19.13
C TRP A 1138 -29.76 40.59 19.13
N GLU A 1139 -29.12 40.68 20.31
CA GLU A 1139 -27.71 41.02 20.39
C GLU A 1139 -26.83 39.90 19.81
N VAL A 1140 -27.18 38.63 20.04
CA VAL A 1140 -26.47 37.48 19.46
C VAL A 1140 -26.63 37.43 17.94
N TYR A 1141 -27.86 37.58 17.43
CA TYR A 1141 -28.10 37.62 15.99
C TYR A 1141 -27.41 38.80 15.31
N LYS A 1142 -27.38 39.97 15.95
CA LYS A 1142 -26.62 41.12 15.46
C LYS A 1142 -25.14 40.77 15.27
N ARG A 1143 -24.51 40.07 16.22
CA ARG A 1143 -23.11 39.63 16.10
C ARG A 1143 -22.90 38.63 14.97
N PHE A 1144 -23.79 37.65 14.82
CA PHE A 1144 -23.79 36.74 13.66
C PHE A 1144 -23.78 37.52 12.35
N TRP A 1145 -24.67 38.51 12.25
CA TRP A 1145 -24.83 39.33 11.07
C TRP A 1145 -23.65 40.27 10.79
N GLN A 1146 -23.00 40.80 11.83
CA GLN A 1146 -21.73 41.52 11.70
C GLN A 1146 -20.63 40.64 11.09
N ILE A 1147 -20.52 39.39 11.54
CA ILE A 1147 -19.54 38.42 10.97
C ILE A 1147 -19.81 38.13 9.49
N ILE A 1148 -21.08 38.08 9.08
CA ILE A 1148 -21.45 37.92 7.66
C ILE A 1148 -21.08 39.19 6.86
N GLU A 1149 -21.27 40.39 7.39
CA GLU A 1149 -20.87 41.65 6.71
C GLU A 1149 -19.35 41.82 6.61
N ASP A 1150 -18.61 41.48 7.67
CA ASP A 1150 -17.16 41.61 7.71
C ASP A 1150 -16.45 40.62 6.77
N SER A 1151 -17.19 39.64 6.22
CA SER A 1151 -16.68 38.64 5.29
C SER A 1151 -16.26 39.19 3.90
N ARG A 1152 -16.53 40.48 3.60
CA ARG A 1152 -16.15 41.18 2.35
C ARG A 1152 -14.66 41.10 1.97
N HIS A 1153 -13.79 40.71 2.90
CA HIS A 1153 -12.34 40.72 2.75
C HIS A 1153 -11.68 39.34 2.69
N TYR A 1154 -12.45 38.23 2.65
CA TYR A 1154 -11.90 36.88 2.65
C TYR A 1154 -12.10 36.16 1.30
N GLU A 1155 -11.03 35.63 0.71
CA GLU A 1155 -11.03 34.97 -0.62
C GLU A 1155 -11.51 33.51 -0.61
N ARG A 1156 -11.78 32.88 0.54
CA ARG A 1156 -12.14 31.45 0.62
C ARG A 1156 -13.63 31.21 0.36
N GLU A 1157 -13.97 30.45 -0.68
CA GLU A 1157 -15.34 30.29 -1.19
C GLU A 1157 -16.22 29.22 -0.49
N GLU A 1158 -15.68 28.42 0.44
CA GLU A 1158 -16.36 27.22 0.99
C GLU A 1158 -16.41 27.15 2.53
N ILE A 1159 -16.60 28.27 3.23
CA ILE A 1159 -16.71 28.27 4.70
C ILE A 1159 -18.16 27.98 5.12
N SER A 1160 -18.41 26.81 5.70
CA SER A 1160 -19.72 26.47 6.29
C SER A 1160 -19.96 27.26 7.57
N VAL A 1161 -21.17 27.80 7.76
CA VAL A 1161 -21.53 28.59 8.94
C VAL A 1161 -22.73 28.00 9.65
N GLY A 1162 -22.70 27.95 10.98
CA GLY A 1162 -23.84 27.63 11.84
C GLY A 1162 -24.50 28.90 12.38
N ILE A 1163 -25.82 28.89 12.53
CA ILE A 1163 -26.61 29.99 13.09
C ILE A 1163 -26.92 29.64 14.57
N PRO A 1164 -26.72 30.56 15.53
CA PRO A 1164 -27.01 30.30 16.94
C PRO A 1164 -28.50 29.98 17.15
N ALA A 1165 -28.80 28.95 17.95
CA ALA A 1165 -30.17 28.54 18.26
C ALA A 1165 -30.52 28.70 19.75
N PHE A 1166 -31.80 28.95 20.04
CA PHE A 1166 -32.35 29.10 21.40
C PHE A 1166 -33.35 27.96 21.71
N ASP A 1167 -33.81 27.87 22.96
CA ASP A 1167 -34.69 26.79 23.47
C ASP A 1167 -35.85 26.42 22.53
N GLU A 1168 -36.51 27.41 21.93
CA GLU A 1168 -37.65 27.21 21.03
C GLU A 1168 -37.29 26.50 19.71
N PHE A 1169 -36.01 26.47 19.33
CA PHE A 1169 -35.50 25.82 18.12
C PHE A 1169 -34.59 24.62 18.42
N LYS A 1170 -34.60 24.11 19.65
CA LYS A 1170 -33.75 22.98 20.06
C LYS A 1170 -33.92 21.75 19.17
N GLU A 1171 -35.13 21.50 18.69
CA GLU A 1171 -35.49 20.34 17.86
C GLU A 1171 -34.82 20.35 16.48
N ILE A 1172 -34.40 21.52 16.00
CA ILE A 1172 -33.71 21.69 14.70
C ILE A 1172 -32.23 22.09 14.86
N SER A 1173 -31.72 22.13 16.08
CA SER A 1173 -30.34 22.54 16.38
C SER A 1173 -29.41 21.35 16.63
N ASN A 1174 -28.16 21.44 16.21
CA ASN A 1174 -27.08 20.52 16.52
C ASN A 1174 -26.15 21.13 17.56
N ASP A 1175 -25.61 20.32 18.47
CA ASP A 1175 -24.60 20.80 19.41
C ASP A 1175 -23.25 20.91 18.71
N CYS A 1176 -22.64 22.09 18.78
CA CYS A 1176 -21.25 22.30 18.41
C CYS A 1176 -20.38 22.41 19.67
N GLN A 1177 -19.18 21.82 19.61
CA GLN A 1177 -18.14 21.94 20.64
C GLN A 1177 -16.94 22.66 20.06
N GLU A 1178 -17.08 23.95 19.80
CA GLU A 1178 -16.06 24.76 19.13
C GLU A 1178 -15.99 26.17 19.72
N TYR A 1179 -15.07 26.99 19.20
CA TYR A 1179 -15.12 28.42 19.42
C TYR A 1179 -16.47 28.96 18.96
N ASN A 1180 -17.20 29.58 19.89
CA ASN A 1180 -18.45 30.26 19.61
C ASN A 1180 -18.10 31.68 19.14
N PRO A 1181 -18.26 31.98 17.84
CA PRO A 1181 -17.81 33.26 17.30
C PRO A 1181 -18.72 34.44 17.71
N TRP A 1182 -19.92 34.18 18.22
CA TRP A 1182 -20.85 35.22 18.71
C TRP A 1182 -20.59 35.59 20.17
N LEU A 1183 -20.12 34.64 20.97
CA LEU A 1183 -19.86 34.82 22.40
C LEU A 1183 -18.36 34.94 22.72
N TYR A 1184 -17.49 34.72 21.72
CA TYR A 1184 -16.03 34.80 21.84
C TYR A 1184 -15.44 33.85 22.90
N ILE A 1185 -16.00 32.63 23.00
CA ILE A 1185 -15.63 31.62 24.00
C ILE A 1185 -15.67 30.21 23.39
N GLN A 1186 -14.75 29.33 23.77
CA GLN A 1186 -14.82 27.90 23.42
C GLN A 1186 -15.73 27.14 24.39
N CYS A 1187 -16.85 26.61 23.90
CA CYS A 1187 -17.86 25.95 24.73
C CYS A 1187 -18.78 25.04 23.91
N HIS A 1188 -19.65 24.27 24.57
CA HIS A 1188 -20.80 23.64 23.91
C HIS A 1188 -21.92 24.66 23.70
N TYR A 1189 -22.46 24.71 22.48
CA TYR A 1189 -23.62 25.54 22.16
C TYR A 1189 -24.45 24.97 21.01
N PRO A 1190 -25.78 25.20 21.01
CA PRO A 1190 -26.66 24.74 19.93
C PRO A 1190 -26.58 25.66 18.70
N VAL A 1191 -26.45 25.05 17.52
CA VAL A 1191 -26.42 25.71 16.22
C VAL A 1191 -27.33 25.04 15.20
N VAL A 1192 -27.97 25.84 14.36
CA VAL A 1192 -28.71 25.36 13.20
C VAL A 1192 -27.81 25.57 11.97
N PRO A 1193 -27.54 24.54 11.13
CA PRO A 1193 -26.74 24.72 9.92
C PRO A 1193 -27.36 25.81 9.02
N ALA A 1194 -26.55 26.72 8.50
CA ALA A 1194 -27.04 27.72 7.55
C ALA A 1194 -27.44 27.07 6.22
N TRP A 1195 -28.22 27.80 5.41
CA TRP A 1195 -28.74 27.31 4.13
C TRP A 1195 -27.69 27.31 3.00
N ASP A 1196 -26.57 27.99 3.18
CA ASP A 1196 -25.51 28.15 2.19
C ASP A 1196 -24.16 28.44 2.89
N TYR A 1197 -23.08 28.55 2.11
CA TYR A 1197 -21.76 28.95 2.63
C TYR A 1197 -21.69 30.47 2.88
N GLN A 1198 -20.73 30.91 3.73
CA GLN A 1198 -20.64 32.29 4.24
C GLN A 1198 -20.71 33.38 3.15
N LYS A 1199 -19.97 33.20 2.05
CA LYS A 1199 -19.89 34.16 0.94
C LYS A 1199 -21.23 34.28 0.20
N GLN A 1200 -21.89 33.15 -0.06
CA GLN A 1200 -23.15 33.06 -0.78
C GLN A 1200 -24.32 33.60 0.06
N ILE A 1201 -24.26 33.43 1.38
CA ILE A 1201 -25.17 34.11 2.31
C ILE A 1201 -25.03 35.63 2.15
N ARG A 1202 -23.79 36.15 2.09
CA ARG A 1202 -23.55 37.58 1.94
C ARG A 1202 -24.03 38.11 0.58
N GLU A 1203 -23.68 37.43 -0.50
CA GLU A 1203 -24.14 37.79 -1.86
C GLU A 1203 -25.67 37.83 -1.95
N PHE A 1204 -26.35 36.86 -1.33
CA PHE A 1204 -27.80 36.86 -1.22
C PHE A 1204 -28.34 38.09 -0.47
N MET A 1205 -27.67 38.52 0.59
CA MET A 1205 -28.04 39.70 1.36
C MET A 1205 -27.84 41.00 0.56
N ASP A 1206 -26.77 41.11 -0.22
CA ASP A 1206 -26.54 42.22 -1.15
C ASP A 1206 -27.68 42.34 -2.17
N GLU A 1207 -28.08 41.22 -2.79
CA GLU A 1207 -29.18 41.17 -3.73
C GLU A 1207 -30.54 41.57 -3.11
N CYS A 1208 -30.82 41.11 -1.89
CA CYS A 1208 -32.06 41.41 -1.18
C CYS A 1208 -32.14 42.89 -0.79
N ASN A 1209 -31.04 43.46 -0.29
CA ASN A 1209 -30.97 44.89 0.05
C ASN A 1209 -31.19 45.80 -1.17
N MET A 1210 -30.71 45.41 -2.36
CA MET A 1210 -30.93 46.14 -3.61
C MET A 1210 -32.40 46.14 -4.07
N LYS A 1211 -33.21 45.15 -3.67
CA LYS A 1211 -34.60 44.94 -4.13
C LYS A 1211 -35.69 45.41 -3.13
N ALA A 1212 -35.30 46.12 -2.07
CA ALA A 1212 -36.10 46.47 -0.89
C ALA A 1212 -36.37 45.29 0.07
N TRP A 1213 -35.86 45.42 1.30
CA TRP A 1213 -35.85 44.36 2.31
C TRP A 1213 -37.26 43.96 2.79
N ARG A 1214 -37.57 42.65 2.72
CA ARG A 1214 -38.77 42.03 3.31
C ARG A 1214 -38.45 40.62 3.81
N ALA A 1215 -38.37 40.44 5.13
CA ALA A 1215 -37.94 39.18 5.75
C ALA A 1215 -38.69 37.94 5.24
N GLU A 1216 -40.03 37.98 5.14
CA GLU A 1216 -40.82 36.83 4.65
C GLU A 1216 -40.48 36.42 3.21
N GLN A 1217 -40.25 37.40 2.33
CA GLN A 1217 -39.92 37.12 0.93
C GLN A 1217 -38.52 36.52 0.79
N CYS A 1218 -37.55 37.01 1.56
CA CYS A 1218 -36.19 36.46 1.61
C CYS A 1218 -36.21 35.00 2.09
N VAL A 1219 -36.95 34.70 3.16
CA VAL A 1219 -37.04 33.34 3.72
C VAL A 1219 -37.70 32.38 2.73
N ASP A 1220 -38.78 32.78 2.06
CA ASP A 1220 -39.45 31.94 1.06
C ASP A 1220 -38.58 31.66 -0.17
N GLU A 1221 -37.68 32.59 -0.55
CA GLU A 1221 -36.70 32.37 -1.62
C GLU A 1221 -35.61 31.39 -1.21
N ILE A 1222 -35.11 31.47 0.03
CA ILE A 1222 -34.14 30.52 0.59
C ILE A 1222 -34.73 29.10 0.60
N LEU A 1223 -35.96 28.93 1.11
CA LEU A 1223 -36.60 27.62 1.25
C LEU A 1223 -36.86 26.88 -0.09
N ARG A 1224 -36.73 27.57 -1.23
CA ARG A 1224 -36.82 26.98 -2.58
C ARG A 1224 -35.47 26.51 -3.13
N ARG A 1225 -34.35 26.82 -2.47
CA ARG A 1225 -33.02 26.42 -2.92
C ARG A 1225 -32.74 24.96 -2.59
N ASN A 1226 -32.07 24.25 -3.51
CA ASN A 1226 -31.72 22.84 -3.36
C ASN A 1226 -30.85 22.54 -2.12
N LEU A 1227 -30.00 23.49 -1.71
CA LEU A 1227 -29.13 23.34 -0.53
C LEU A 1227 -29.93 23.28 0.76
N THR A 1228 -31.03 24.03 0.86
CA THR A 1228 -31.90 24.02 2.04
C THR A 1228 -32.58 22.66 2.24
N ASP A 1229 -32.99 21.99 1.17
CA ASP A 1229 -33.52 20.62 1.25
C ASP A 1229 -32.46 19.62 1.75
N ARG A 1230 -31.17 19.85 1.44
CA ARG A 1230 -30.07 19.03 2.00
C ARG A 1230 -29.92 19.24 3.50
N VAL A 1231 -30.02 20.49 3.98
CA VAL A 1231 -29.98 20.81 5.41
C VAL A 1231 -31.15 20.16 6.15
N ILE A 1232 -32.37 20.27 5.64
CA ILE A 1232 -33.56 19.64 6.23
C ILE A 1232 -33.39 18.11 6.29
N ASN A 1233 -32.91 17.49 5.21
CA ASN A 1233 -32.66 16.04 5.18
C ASN A 1233 -31.59 15.62 6.19
N TYR A 1234 -30.55 16.41 6.35
CA TYR A 1234 -29.50 16.18 7.33
C TYR A 1234 -30.03 16.27 8.76
N LEU A 1235 -30.76 17.33 9.10
CA LEU A 1235 -31.39 17.50 10.42
C LEU A 1235 -32.39 16.37 10.73
N CYS A 1236 -33.20 15.97 9.74
CA CYS A 1236 -34.16 14.87 9.88
C CYS A 1236 -33.46 13.54 10.20
N ARG A 1237 -32.36 13.23 9.51
CA ARG A 1237 -31.56 12.00 9.71
C ARG A 1237 -30.93 11.92 11.11
N ILE A 1238 -30.54 13.05 11.69
CA ILE A 1238 -29.78 13.08 12.95
C ILE A 1238 -30.67 13.29 14.18
N LYS A 1239 -31.85 13.91 14.04
CA LYS A 1239 -32.75 14.22 15.18
C LYS A 1239 -33.98 13.33 15.30
N THR A 1240 -34.38 12.64 14.23
CA THR A 1240 -35.67 11.93 14.19
C THR A 1240 -35.53 10.54 13.56
N ASP A 1241 -36.63 9.79 13.49
CA ASP A 1241 -36.71 8.49 12.83
C ASP A 1241 -36.75 8.57 11.29
N GLY A 1242 -36.73 9.79 10.73
CA GLY A 1242 -36.80 10.02 9.28
C GLY A 1242 -38.22 9.99 8.71
N SER A 1243 -39.25 10.02 9.56
CA SER A 1243 -40.65 10.06 9.13
C SER A 1243 -40.99 11.33 8.32
N VAL A 1244 -42.04 11.22 7.50
CA VAL A 1244 -42.52 12.35 6.69
C VAL A 1244 -43.06 13.45 7.59
N GLU A 1245 -43.78 13.11 8.67
CA GLU A 1245 -44.27 14.08 9.65
C GLU A 1245 -43.13 14.84 10.33
N ALA A 1246 -42.07 14.13 10.74
CA ALA A 1246 -40.88 14.77 11.33
C ALA A 1246 -40.19 15.74 10.36
N ARG A 1247 -40.13 15.39 9.07
CA ARG A 1247 -39.53 16.24 8.04
C ARG A 1247 -40.32 17.53 7.79
N GLU A 1248 -41.65 17.45 7.81
CA GLU A 1248 -42.51 18.63 7.69
C GLU A 1248 -42.40 19.55 8.90
N GLU A 1249 -42.33 18.98 10.10
CA GLU A 1249 -42.17 19.75 11.34
C GLU A 1249 -40.81 20.45 11.41
N ILE A 1250 -39.71 19.77 11.05
CA ILE A 1250 -38.38 20.40 10.94
C ILE A 1250 -38.42 21.54 9.93
N ARG A 1251 -39.10 21.38 8.78
CA ARG A 1251 -39.21 22.43 7.75
C ARG A 1251 -39.98 23.64 8.28
N ARG A 1252 -41.04 23.44 9.07
CA ARG A 1252 -41.82 24.49 9.73
C ARG A 1252 -40.97 25.28 10.73
N LEU A 1253 -40.31 24.57 11.64
CA LEU A 1253 -39.43 25.16 12.65
C LEU A 1253 -38.26 25.91 12.01
N TYR A 1254 -37.65 25.36 10.95
CA TYR A 1254 -36.54 26.01 10.24
C TYR A 1254 -36.99 27.30 9.55
N ARG A 1255 -38.21 27.36 9.02
CA ARG A 1255 -38.80 28.60 8.49
C ARG A 1255 -39.00 29.66 9.57
N GLU A 1256 -39.57 29.27 10.71
CA GLU A 1256 -39.79 30.19 11.85
C GLU A 1256 -38.48 30.76 12.37
N PHE A 1257 -37.45 29.91 12.48
CA PHE A 1257 -36.11 30.30 12.88
C PHE A 1257 -35.48 31.33 11.93
N LEU A 1258 -35.50 31.07 10.62
CA LEU A 1258 -34.98 32.02 9.63
C LEU A 1258 -35.74 33.34 9.65
N LEU A 1259 -37.07 33.31 9.84
CA LEU A 1259 -37.87 34.52 9.92
C LEU A 1259 -37.46 35.38 11.12
N GLU A 1260 -37.21 34.77 12.29
CA GLU A 1260 -36.70 35.47 13.47
C GLU A 1260 -35.32 36.10 13.19
N LEU A 1261 -34.39 35.34 12.61
CA LEU A 1261 -33.04 35.80 12.29
C LEU A 1261 -33.02 37.00 11.34
N PHE A 1262 -33.83 36.95 10.27
CA PHE A 1262 -33.94 38.02 9.27
C PHE A 1262 -34.71 39.24 9.80
N THR A 1263 -35.63 39.04 10.75
CA THR A 1263 -36.27 40.15 11.47
C THR A 1263 -35.25 40.88 12.35
N ALA A 1264 -34.37 40.13 13.03
CA ALA A 1264 -33.30 40.71 13.81
C ALA A 1264 -32.31 41.53 12.94
N TRP A 1265 -32.00 41.09 11.71
CA TRP A 1265 -31.20 41.87 10.76
C TRP A 1265 -31.79 43.27 10.53
N ASP A 1266 -33.07 43.34 10.17
CA ASP A 1266 -33.76 44.60 9.85
C ASP A 1266 -33.83 45.57 11.03
N GLU A 1267 -33.99 45.03 12.24
CA GLU A 1267 -34.14 45.80 13.48
C GLU A 1267 -32.80 46.26 14.08
N THR A 1268 -31.69 45.54 13.85
CA THR A 1268 -30.43 45.74 14.60
C THR A 1268 -29.24 46.20 13.79
N MET A 1269 -29.22 45.96 12.48
CA MET A 1269 -28.07 46.30 11.64
C MET A 1269 -28.16 47.73 11.09
N PRO A 1270 -27.04 48.45 10.95
CA PRO A 1270 -27.04 49.80 10.39
C PRO A 1270 -27.57 49.80 8.95
N LYS A 1271 -28.53 50.68 8.67
CA LYS A 1271 -29.03 50.92 7.30
C LYS A 1271 -28.23 52.06 6.68
N GLY A 1272 -26.99 51.78 6.25
CA GLY A 1272 -26.08 52.77 5.66
C GLY A 1272 -24.71 52.20 5.35
#